data_AF-A0A3T1B6X2-F1
#
_entry.id   AF-A0A3T1B6X2-F1
#
_cell.length_a   1.000
_cell.length_b   1.000
_cell.length_c   1.000
_cell.angle_alpha   90.00
_cell.angle_beta   90.00
_cell.angle_gamma   90.00
#
_symmetry.space_group_name_H-M   'P 1'
#
loop_
_entity.id
_entity.type
_entity.pdbx_description
1 polymer ?
#
loop_
_entity_poly.entity_id
_entity_poly.type
_entity_poly.pdbx_seq_one_letter_code
_entity_poly.pdbx_strand_id
1 'polypeptide(L)'
;MTAPVLEKTSPAKPPEAVEVSTRRVARGPVDPRLLRHARASRGGIALLTVIGAGQAAATVALAVALCWVVTGDRRHGIVLLGAAFAVRAGLAWAEQVTARRTAARVTDELRRSLLDAVVRRGPAWVARYGPGRLTTVLGTGLDALKPWFSGYLPALALGVILPPLVIVVMAIVDPASAIVALLTLPLIPLLGALIGWATQARADQRWAADARLAGHFLDVVRGLATLKVFGRADRQADVIADLTDQHRKATMRVLRVAFLSSTALDLVGTLSVGLIAVEVGLRVAAGSMDLAPALLVILLAPEAYRPLREMAARYHAATDATAVIADVDEILTGDSKISEEGAAGSTRSSKIAGEGTADSARSSKIAEEGTADSARSYEIAGGGTAELSHSKIAGGGAVSPARLSKIGVRTAGTSAADTNPIPLSTIAEGAAETGVAGISPLRLSKIAEGTPQTGTGTGTSTSAGTSTGTSTSTSTSTSTSTSTGTIRLDLGGLAAGRWGVRAGGVRARYEGGGVDALVLPELAVRAGETVALSGPSGAGKTTALRVLAGLHPAEAGAIAVGRTFYLSQRPSLPHARTVADVFVEGADVGAALRTVGLEGEVTAATPLSEHGAGISSGQRQRLALAALLHRASVAVDEDALAAAVDEATSGAVRVRPVVTLLLDEPTAHLDAAAEKLVVARLREFAARGCAVLVVAHRPALLSAADRVVHLRPATIQDRQATRAAERQDAQTPENQAPQKQHARTREQQHARTSEPAGMRSRLRRPATAVLLGAASSLAGVLLTGAAAWLLVRASSLPPVLTLSGAVVLVRGSAVARPLLRYLERLVSHDLAFARLGRQRAKVYADLIPRVPGRRAHRRGDLLTKLVNDVDAQVDGLLRGRLPALATAVTVLVAALVIAAAAPVMLIPLAVGVLVAGVLAPATAAWQANRLDAATGTARAELRDAIVETVDGIEEVGSGAAASSVPLQRSRTLAKLEAHAARESGLAAALAHLGWGAAATVTAVLLAGAGLSAEWSAVFLLGMIVLGETVVTSPDAAIARRQAAGAARRVSTLTAGEPTAAMGRSERSGSASLVVRGIVAGWDRTLDPVLDGFDLTLPAGSRTAITGRSGSGKSTLAAVLGGLLEPWEGTVESGGRTVLVGDETGHVFASTVRENLRLASPGATDPQLLAALTRVGLGDWITGLPDGLDTWLGTGGSTISGGQRRRLATARALLADPDVLILDEPTEGIDEDGARALMADLLDAASGRTVLVFAHRTEGLDLVDRVVSLA
;
A
#
# COMPACT_ATOMS: atom_id res chain seq x y z
N MET A 1 31.28 49.24 3.73
CA MET A 1 32.60 48.61 3.54
C MET A 1 32.43 47.44 2.58
N THR A 2 33.40 47.19 1.71
CA THR A 2 33.26 46.33 0.52
C THR A 2 33.45 44.85 0.83
N ALA A 3 32.57 44.01 0.28
CA ALA A 3 32.75 42.57 0.16
C ALA A 3 32.66 42.19 -1.33
N PRO A 4 33.48 41.24 -1.83
CA PRO A 4 33.54 40.94 -3.25
C PRO A 4 32.30 40.16 -3.74
N VAL A 5 31.89 40.44 -4.97
CA VAL A 5 30.91 39.63 -5.69
C VAL A 5 31.60 38.34 -6.15
N LEU A 6 31.20 37.20 -5.58
CA LEU A 6 31.58 35.90 -6.11
C LEU A 6 30.57 35.44 -7.17
N GLU A 7 31.10 35.12 -8.34
CA GLU A 7 30.36 34.72 -9.52
C GLU A 7 29.70 33.33 -9.32
N LYS A 8 28.47 33.16 -9.81
CA LYS A 8 27.75 31.89 -9.68
C LYS A 8 28.23 30.90 -10.72
N THR A 9 29.22 30.08 -10.37
CA THR A 9 29.43 28.79 -11.04
C THR A 9 28.15 27.96 -10.96
N SER A 10 27.53 27.66 -12.10
CA SER A 10 26.31 26.87 -12.15
C SER A 10 26.57 25.44 -11.66
N PRO A 11 25.78 24.88 -10.74
CA PRO A 11 25.92 23.47 -10.36
C PRO A 11 25.56 22.59 -11.56
N ALA A 12 26.34 21.52 -11.76
CA ALA A 12 26.15 20.60 -12.89
C ALA A 12 24.72 20.07 -12.97
N LYS A 13 24.17 20.04 -14.19
CA LYS A 13 22.86 19.47 -14.50
C LYS A 13 22.89 17.98 -14.05
N PRO A 14 21.98 17.53 -13.17
CA PRO A 14 21.88 16.10 -12.88
C PRO A 14 21.49 15.33 -14.15
N PRO A 15 21.80 14.02 -14.25
CA PRO A 15 21.36 13.21 -15.38
C PRO A 15 19.85 13.32 -15.56
N GLU A 16 19.41 13.40 -16.81
CA GLU A 16 18.00 13.69 -17.13
C GLU A 16 17.09 12.58 -16.61
N ALA A 17 16.28 12.94 -15.61
CA ALA A 17 15.26 12.05 -15.08
C ALA A 17 14.18 11.85 -16.15
N VAL A 18 13.84 10.59 -16.41
CA VAL A 18 12.74 10.20 -17.30
C VAL A 18 11.48 10.99 -16.92
N GLU A 19 10.99 11.82 -17.85
CA GLU A 19 9.78 12.61 -17.63
C GLU A 19 8.56 11.69 -17.62
N VAL A 20 8.18 11.24 -16.43
CA VAL A 20 6.90 10.57 -16.19
C VAL A 20 5.79 11.52 -16.61
N SER A 21 5.17 11.25 -17.76
CA SER A 21 4.17 12.11 -18.38
C SER A 21 2.88 12.12 -17.56
N THR A 22 2.82 13.04 -16.58
CA THR A 22 1.70 13.15 -15.64
C THR A 22 0.43 13.59 -16.36
N ARG A 23 -0.33 12.60 -16.84
CA ARG A 23 -1.63 12.77 -17.51
C ARG A 23 -2.49 13.76 -16.73
N ARG A 24 -3.16 14.67 -17.43
CA ARG A 24 -4.19 15.55 -16.85
C ARG A 24 -5.43 14.74 -16.49
N VAL A 25 -5.36 14.01 -15.38
CA VAL A 25 -6.53 13.38 -14.74
C VAL A 25 -7.58 14.47 -14.48
N ALA A 26 -8.86 14.15 -14.71
CA ALA A 26 -9.96 15.10 -14.54
C ALA A 26 -10.04 15.56 -13.07
N ARG A 27 -9.61 16.79 -12.78
CA ARG A 27 -9.47 17.35 -11.42
C ARG A 27 -10.80 17.77 -10.78
N GLY A 28 -11.83 16.93 -10.88
CA GLY A 28 -13.07 17.09 -10.14
C GLY A 28 -12.92 16.71 -8.66
N PRO A 29 -13.74 17.24 -7.74
CA PRO A 29 -13.72 16.86 -6.32
C PRO A 29 -14.27 15.44 -6.06
N VAL A 30 -14.89 14.82 -7.07
CA VAL A 30 -15.31 13.41 -7.10
C VAL A 30 -14.88 12.84 -8.45
N ASP A 31 -14.14 11.73 -8.45
CA ASP A 31 -13.78 11.03 -9.70
C ASP A 31 -14.98 10.19 -10.19
N PRO A 32 -15.49 10.39 -11.43
CA PRO A 32 -16.57 9.59 -11.98
C PRO A 32 -16.24 8.09 -12.12
N ARG A 33 -14.96 7.70 -12.13
CA ARG A 33 -14.52 6.29 -12.13
C ARG A 33 -14.94 5.57 -10.84
N LEU A 34 -14.96 6.25 -9.69
CA LEU A 34 -15.43 5.68 -8.42
C LEU A 34 -16.91 5.28 -8.50
N LEU A 35 -17.73 6.14 -9.12
CA LEU A 35 -19.17 5.93 -9.32
C LEU A 35 -19.47 4.81 -10.33
N ARG A 36 -18.49 4.42 -11.17
CA ARG A 36 -18.56 3.27 -12.08
C ARG A 36 -18.21 1.97 -11.36
N HIS A 37 -17.08 1.94 -10.63
CA HIS A 37 -16.52 0.72 -10.05
C HIS A 37 -17.11 0.30 -8.69
N ALA A 38 -17.64 1.23 -7.89
CA ALA A 38 -18.26 0.91 -6.60
C ALA A 38 -19.72 1.40 -6.56
N ARG A 39 -20.69 0.47 -6.63
CA ARG A 39 -22.13 0.80 -6.54
C ARG A 39 -22.50 1.31 -5.15
N ALA A 40 -21.85 0.81 -4.09
CA ALA A 40 -22.07 1.25 -2.72
C ALA A 40 -21.73 2.73 -2.48
N SER A 41 -20.86 3.32 -3.31
CA SER A 41 -20.50 4.74 -3.22
C SER A 41 -21.71 5.66 -3.42
N ARG A 42 -22.59 5.34 -4.37
CA ARG A 42 -23.71 6.21 -4.81
C ARG A 42 -24.69 6.51 -3.68
N GLY A 43 -25.19 5.46 -3.01
CA GLY A 43 -26.12 5.61 -1.89
C GLY A 43 -25.46 6.25 -0.66
N GLY A 44 -24.17 5.99 -0.44
CA GLY A 44 -23.40 6.62 0.63
C GLY A 44 -23.18 8.11 0.43
N ILE A 45 -22.82 8.54 -0.78
CA ILE A 45 -22.69 9.95 -1.17
C ILE A 45 -24.05 10.65 -1.02
N ALA A 46 -25.12 10.10 -1.59
CA ALA A 46 -26.46 10.69 -1.51
C ALA A 46 -26.93 10.90 -0.06
N LEU A 47 -26.75 9.90 0.81
CA LEU A 47 -27.12 10.00 2.22
C LEU A 47 -26.26 11.03 2.99
N LEU A 48 -24.96 11.13 2.69
CA LEU A 48 -24.10 12.17 3.26
C LEU A 48 -24.49 13.58 2.78
N THR A 49 -24.94 13.75 1.53
CA THR A 49 -25.47 15.02 1.03
C THR A 49 -26.75 15.42 1.77
N VAL A 50 -27.67 14.47 2.02
CA VAL A 50 -28.89 14.73 2.83
C VAL A 50 -28.55 15.08 4.28
N ILE A 51 -27.60 14.38 4.90
CA ILE A 51 -27.13 14.72 6.26
C ILE A 51 -26.46 16.11 6.27
N GLY A 52 -25.68 16.46 5.24
CA GLY A 52 -25.07 17.78 5.07
C GLY A 52 -26.10 18.90 4.92
N ALA A 53 -27.21 18.66 4.20
CA ALA A 53 -28.33 19.59 4.13
C ALA A 53 -28.99 19.78 5.51
N GLY A 54 -29.20 18.69 6.25
CA GLY A 54 -29.68 18.74 7.64
C GLY A 54 -28.75 19.54 8.56
N GLN A 55 -27.43 19.35 8.45
CA GLN A 55 -26.44 20.10 9.23
C GLN A 55 -26.45 21.59 8.89
N ALA A 56 -26.62 21.94 7.61
CA ALA A 56 -26.74 23.32 7.17
C ALA A 56 -28.01 23.98 7.74
N ALA A 57 -29.16 23.31 7.65
CA ALA A 57 -30.41 23.77 8.24
C ALA A 57 -30.33 23.91 9.77
N ALA A 58 -29.73 22.94 10.48
CA ALA A 58 -29.52 23.00 11.93
C ALA A 58 -28.59 24.14 12.34
N THR A 59 -27.60 24.49 11.51
CA THR A 59 -26.69 25.62 11.74
C THR A 59 -27.41 26.96 11.57
N VAL A 60 -28.30 27.10 10.57
CA VAL A 60 -29.15 28.30 10.43
C VAL A 60 -30.16 28.41 11.58
N ALA A 61 -30.82 27.30 11.95
CA ALA A 61 -31.74 27.27 13.08
C ALA A 61 -31.06 27.64 14.41
N LEU A 62 -29.81 27.22 14.62
CA LEU A 62 -28.99 27.63 15.76
C LEU A 62 -28.74 29.15 15.76
N ALA A 63 -28.38 29.75 14.62
CA ALA A 63 -28.16 31.20 14.53
C ALA A 63 -29.45 32.00 14.79
N VAL A 64 -30.60 31.54 14.27
CA VAL A 64 -31.91 32.14 14.54
C VAL A 64 -32.30 32.03 16.02
N ALA A 65 -32.11 30.85 16.63
CA ALA A 65 -32.39 30.65 18.06
C ALA A 65 -31.57 31.59 18.95
N LEU A 66 -30.27 31.73 18.67
CA LEU A 66 -29.38 32.63 19.40
C LEU A 66 -29.75 34.10 19.20
N CYS A 67 -30.19 34.49 18.00
CA CYS A 67 -30.74 35.81 17.76
C CYS A 67 -31.95 36.07 18.68
N TRP A 68 -32.95 35.19 18.69
CA TRP A 68 -34.16 35.33 19.51
C TRP A 68 -33.88 35.38 21.02
N VAL A 69 -32.93 34.56 21.52
CA VAL A 69 -32.51 34.58 22.93
C VAL A 69 -31.92 35.93 23.34
N VAL A 70 -31.17 36.59 22.46
CA VAL A 70 -30.54 37.89 22.74
C VAL A 70 -31.52 39.05 22.52
N THR A 71 -32.37 39.00 21.48
CA THR A 71 -33.21 40.15 21.09
C THR A 71 -34.52 40.26 21.86
N GLY A 72 -35.06 39.17 22.43
CA GLY A 72 -36.18 39.26 23.38
C GLY A 72 -37.07 38.02 23.48
N ASP A 73 -37.26 37.26 22.39
CA ASP A 73 -38.07 36.04 22.40
C ASP A 73 -37.29 34.84 22.98
N ARG A 74 -37.01 34.96 24.28
CA ARG A 74 -36.24 33.98 25.05
C ARG A 74 -36.94 32.62 25.11
N ARG A 75 -38.27 32.56 25.09
CA ARG A 75 -39.01 31.28 25.23
C ARG A 75 -38.87 30.43 23.98
N HIS A 76 -39.22 30.96 22.80
CA HIS A 76 -39.06 30.20 21.56
C HIS A 76 -37.58 30.03 21.20
N GLY A 77 -36.74 31.05 21.49
CA GLY A 77 -35.29 30.97 21.33
C GLY A 77 -34.64 29.81 22.12
N ILE A 78 -34.95 29.66 23.42
CA ILE A 78 -34.38 28.57 24.25
C ILE A 78 -34.86 27.19 23.79
N VAL A 79 -36.13 27.04 23.41
CA VAL A 79 -36.67 25.77 22.90
C VAL A 79 -36.02 25.40 21.55
N LEU A 80 -35.91 26.35 20.62
CA LEU A 80 -35.26 26.14 19.33
C LEU A 80 -33.75 25.87 19.50
N LEU A 81 -33.08 26.52 20.46
CA LEU A 81 -31.67 26.30 20.78
C LEU A 81 -31.41 24.85 21.22
N GLY A 82 -32.20 24.35 22.18
CA GLY A 82 -32.11 22.96 22.64
C GLY A 82 -32.42 21.95 21.54
N ALA A 83 -33.48 22.20 20.75
CA ALA A 83 -33.86 21.36 19.62
C ALA A 83 -32.77 21.32 18.53
N ALA A 84 -32.20 22.48 18.15
CA ALA A 84 -31.14 22.59 17.16
C ALA A 84 -29.88 21.82 17.59
N PHE A 85 -29.49 21.90 18.88
CA PHE A 85 -28.37 21.10 19.39
C PHE A 85 -28.66 19.60 19.39
N ALA A 86 -29.87 19.16 19.76
CA ALA A 86 -30.26 17.75 19.70
C ALA A 86 -30.23 17.20 18.27
N VAL A 87 -30.76 17.96 17.30
CA VAL A 87 -30.70 17.63 15.87
C VAL A 87 -29.25 17.61 15.36
N ARG A 88 -28.43 18.61 15.70
CA ARG A 88 -27.00 18.67 15.32
C ARG A 88 -26.22 17.46 15.84
N ALA A 89 -26.50 17.01 17.07
CA ALA A 89 -25.88 15.82 17.65
C ALA A 89 -26.32 14.52 16.94
N GLY A 90 -27.61 14.36 16.65
CA GLY A 90 -28.14 13.21 15.92
C GLY A 90 -27.62 13.13 14.47
N LEU A 91 -27.50 14.27 13.79
CA LEU A 91 -26.91 14.37 12.46
C LEU A 91 -25.40 14.10 12.47
N ALA A 92 -24.65 14.60 13.47
CA ALA A 92 -23.23 14.32 13.59
C ALA A 92 -22.95 12.82 13.85
N TRP A 93 -23.81 12.16 14.64
CA TRP A 93 -23.80 10.70 14.77
C TRP A 93 -24.05 10.02 13.42
N ALA A 94 -25.14 10.40 12.73
CA ALA A 94 -25.51 9.82 11.45
C ALA A 94 -24.44 10.01 10.37
N GLU A 95 -23.75 11.15 10.36
CA GLU A 95 -22.63 11.49 9.47
C GLU A 95 -21.45 10.52 9.67
N GLN A 96 -20.88 10.47 10.88
CA GLN A 96 -19.73 9.59 11.16
C GLN A 96 -20.07 8.11 10.90
N VAL A 97 -21.27 7.70 11.29
CA VAL A 97 -21.78 6.34 11.09
C VAL A 97 -21.94 6.01 9.60
N THR A 98 -22.51 6.91 8.81
CA THR A 98 -22.72 6.70 7.36
C THR A 98 -21.39 6.71 6.62
N ALA A 99 -20.53 7.70 6.90
CA ALA A 99 -19.23 7.86 6.26
C ALA A 99 -18.33 6.63 6.44
N ARG A 100 -18.15 6.17 7.68
CA ARG A 100 -17.29 5.00 7.97
C ARG A 100 -17.89 3.69 7.42
N ARG A 101 -19.22 3.51 7.46
CA ARG A 101 -19.88 2.34 6.84
C ARG A 101 -19.75 2.33 5.31
N THR A 102 -19.91 3.48 4.66
CA THR A 102 -19.74 3.61 3.20
C THR A 102 -18.30 3.32 2.83
N ALA A 103 -17.32 3.87 3.55
CA ALA A 103 -15.90 3.59 3.34
C ALA A 103 -15.61 2.08 3.41
N ALA A 104 -16.03 1.41 4.49
CA ALA A 104 -15.83 -0.04 4.66
C ALA A 104 -16.50 -0.88 3.54
N ARG A 105 -17.72 -0.51 3.12
CA ARG A 105 -18.44 -1.17 2.01
C ARG A 105 -17.75 -0.98 0.67
N VAL A 106 -17.30 0.23 0.34
CA VAL A 106 -16.61 0.54 -0.92
C VAL A 106 -15.24 -0.14 -0.96
N THR A 107 -14.51 -0.15 0.16
CA THR A 107 -13.23 -0.88 0.28
C THR A 107 -13.42 -2.38 0.04
N ASP A 108 -14.48 -2.99 0.60
CA ASP A 108 -14.81 -4.42 0.40
C ASP A 108 -15.35 -4.75 -1.01
N GLU A 109 -16.13 -3.84 -1.61
CA GLU A 109 -16.62 -3.96 -3.00
C GLU A 109 -15.45 -3.91 -3.99
N LEU A 110 -14.59 -2.90 -3.90
CA LEU A 110 -13.41 -2.76 -4.76
C LEU A 110 -12.40 -3.89 -4.55
N ARG A 111 -12.11 -4.27 -3.29
CA ARG A 111 -11.17 -5.38 -3.01
C ARG A 111 -11.63 -6.69 -3.64
N ARG A 112 -12.95 -6.95 -3.66
CA ARG A 112 -13.53 -8.10 -4.36
C ARG A 112 -13.32 -8.01 -5.86
N SER A 113 -13.77 -6.93 -6.50
CA SER A 113 -13.62 -6.77 -7.95
C SER A 113 -12.16 -6.84 -8.41
N LEU A 114 -11.21 -6.34 -7.60
CA LEU A 114 -9.77 -6.45 -7.85
C LEU A 114 -9.26 -7.89 -7.68
N LEU A 115 -9.57 -8.58 -6.58
CA LEU A 115 -9.16 -9.99 -6.39
C LEU A 115 -9.73 -10.88 -7.51
N ASP A 116 -11.00 -10.70 -7.87
CA ASP A 116 -11.63 -11.44 -8.97
C ASP A 116 -10.94 -11.11 -10.32
N ALA A 117 -10.46 -9.87 -10.53
CA ALA A 117 -9.72 -9.47 -11.74
C ALA A 117 -8.30 -10.04 -11.75
N VAL A 118 -7.61 -10.08 -10.61
CA VAL A 118 -6.28 -10.69 -10.44
C VAL A 118 -6.34 -12.18 -10.78
N VAL A 119 -7.30 -12.91 -10.19
CA VAL A 119 -7.47 -14.35 -10.47
C VAL A 119 -7.84 -14.60 -11.94
N ARG A 120 -8.71 -13.77 -12.55
CA ARG A 120 -9.05 -13.88 -13.99
C ARG A 120 -7.89 -13.56 -14.94
N ARG A 121 -6.93 -12.71 -14.55
CA ARG A 121 -5.77 -12.34 -15.38
C ARG A 121 -4.58 -13.28 -15.19
N GLY A 122 -4.54 -13.97 -14.05
CA GLY A 122 -3.56 -15.00 -13.75
C GLY A 122 -2.12 -14.49 -13.50
N PRO A 123 -1.20 -15.41 -13.17
CA PRO A 123 0.16 -15.08 -12.71
C PRO A 123 1.00 -14.31 -13.74
N ALA A 124 0.82 -14.60 -15.04
CA ALA A 124 1.50 -13.90 -16.14
C ALA A 124 1.33 -12.37 -16.07
N TRP A 125 0.12 -11.92 -15.75
CA TRP A 125 -0.18 -10.50 -15.61
C TRP A 125 0.27 -9.94 -14.25
N VAL A 126 0.17 -10.73 -13.17
CA VAL A 126 0.62 -10.32 -11.82
C VAL A 126 2.13 -10.10 -11.76
N ALA A 127 2.93 -10.95 -12.42
CA ALA A 127 4.38 -10.80 -12.52
C ALA A 127 4.74 -9.44 -13.15
N ARG A 128 4.12 -9.11 -14.28
CA ARG A 128 4.32 -7.85 -15.05
C ARG A 128 3.77 -6.61 -14.35
N TYR A 129 2.67 -6.72 -13.60
CA TYR A 129 2.16 -5.61 -12.79
C TYR A 129 2.99 -5.37 -11.51
N GLY A 130 3.74 -6.39 -11.08
CA GLY A 130 4.55 -6.41 -9.87
C GLY A 130 3.73 -6.84 -8.64
N PRO A 131 3.99 -8.03 -8.03
CA PRO A 131 3.24 -8.50 -6.87
C PRO A 131 3.35 -7.56 -5.65
N GLY A 132 4.48 -6.85 -5.50
CA GLY A 132 4.64 -5.81 -4.48
C GLY A 132 3.76 -4.57 -4.69
N ARG A 133 3.51 -4.16 -5.94
CA ARG A 133 2.53 -3.10 -6.27
C ARG A 133 1.12 -3.60 -5.99
N LEU A 134 0.83 -4.84 -6.39
CA LEU A 134 -0.50 -5.44 -6.27
C LEU A 134 -0.94 -5.66 -4.81
N THR A 135 -0.08 -6.24 -3.97
CA THR A 135 -0.31 -6.38 -2.51
C THR A 135 -0.48 -5.02 -1.83
N THR A 136 0.28 -4.00 -2.25
CA THR A 136 0.14 -2.63 -1.77
C THR A 136 -1.24 -2.06 -2.12
N VAL A 137 -1.69 -2.14 -3.38
CA VAL A 137 -3.00 -1.62 -3.79
C VAL A 137 -4.16 -2.35 -3.10
N LEU A 138 -4.15 -3.70 -3.12
CA LEU A 138 -5.17 -4.53 -2.47
C LEU A 138 -5.21 -4.32 -0.95
N GLY A 139 -4.05 -4.12 -0.31
CA GLY A 139 -3.89 -3.88 1.12
C GLY A 139 -4.13 -2.43 1.50
N THR A 140 -3.04 -1.65 1.60
CA THR A 140 -3.02 -0.29 2.14
C THR A 140 -3.53 0.78 1.20
N GLY A 141 -3.42 0.59 -0.13
CA GLY A 141 -3.92 1.52 -1.14
C GLY A 141 -5.43 1.73 -1.01
N LEU A 142 -6.22 0.65 -1.04
CA LEU A 142 -7.67 0.75 -0.81
C LEU A 142 -8.04 1.35 0.55
N ASP A 143 -7.25 1.16 1.60
CA ASP A 143 -7.51 1.77 2.91
C ASP A 143 -7.27 3.30 2.91
N ALA A 144 -6.50 3.85 1.96
CA ALA A 144 -6.34 5.30 1.76
C ALA A 144 -7.60 5.99 1.17
N LEU A 145 -8.61 5.23 0.71
CA LEU A 145 -9.93 5.78 0.38
C LEU A 145 -10.73 6.17 1.64
N LYS A 146 -10.39 5.63 2.82
CA LYS A 146 -11.17 5.83 4.05
C LYS A 146 -11.18 7.29 4.55
N PRO A 147 -10.06 8.04 4.55
CA PRO A 147 -10.06 9.49 4.85
C PRO A 147 -10.90 10.34 3.90
N TRP A 148 -11.03 9.97 2.62
CA TRP A 148 -11.88 10.69 1.67
C TRP A 148 -13.35 10.63 2.08
N PHE A 149 -13.87 9.42 2.26
CA PHE A 149 -15.25 9.20 2.72
C PHE A 149 -15.53 9.76 4.12
N SER A 150 -14.54 9.72 5.03
CA SER A 150 -14.71 10.09 6.45
C SER A 150 -14.35 11.52 6.84
N GLY A 151 -13.88 12.35 5.91
CA GLY A 151 -13.54 13.75 6.22
C GLY A 151 -13.58 14.73 5.05
N TYR A 152 -13.21 14.32 3.83
CA TYR A 152 -13.30 15.20 2.65
C TYR A 152 -14.73 15.27 2.11
N LEU A 153 -15.37 14.12 1.87
CA LEU A 153 -16.71 14.04 1.28
C LEU A 153 -17.81 14.72 2.14
N PRO A 154 -17.86 14.60 3.48
CA PRO A 154 -18.83 15.35 4.28
C PRO A 154 -18.58 16.86 4.25
N ALA A 155 -17.31 17.29 4.26
CA ALA A 155 -16.94 18.70 4.15
C ALA A 155 -17.24 19.29 2.76
N LEU A 156 -17.11 18.49 1.69
CA LEU A 156 -17.55 18.85 0.34
C LEU A 156 -19.07 19.02 0.29
N ALA A 157 -19.84 18.06 0.84
CA ALA A 157 -21.30 18.14 0.89
C ALA A 157 -21.77 19.40 1.65
N LEU A 158 -21.23 19.64 2.85
CA LEU A 158 -21.53 20.85 3.61
C LEU A 158 -21.03 22.12 2.90
N GLY A 159 -19.88 22.07 2.23
CA GLY A 159 -19.27 23.20 1.51
C GLY A 159 -19.97 23.60 0.22
N VAL A 160 -20.75 22.70 -0.38
CA VAL A 160 -21.62 23.00 -1.53
C VAL A 160 -22.98 23.56 -1.08
N ILE A 161 -23.47 23.16 0.11
CA ILE A 161 -24.83 23.50 0.57
C ILE A 161 -24.85 24.72 1.50
N LEU A 162 -24.00 24.76 2.52
CA LEU A 162 -24.07 25.77 3.58
C LEU A 162 -23.70 27.18 3.10
N PRO A 163 -22.64 27.43 2.30
CA PRO A 163 -22.31 28.80 1.89
C PRO A 163 -23.39 29.44 1.00
N PRO A 164 -23.97 28.76 -0.02
CA PRO A 164 -25.11 29.31 -0.76
C PRO A 164 -26.35 29.53 0.11
N LEU A 165 -26.67 28.60 1.03
CA LEU A 165 -27.78 28.78 1.96
C LEU A 165 -27.59 30.02 2.85
N VAL A 166 -26.37 30.23 3.37
CA VAL A 166 -26.04 31.42 4.16
C VAL A 166 -26.10 32.69 3.30
N ILE A 167 -25.58 32.70 2.07
CA ILE A 167 -25.71 33.86 1.17
C ILE A 167 -27.18 34.21 0.93
N VAL A 168 -28.05 33.22 0.69
CA VAL A 168 -29.49 33.44 0.48
C VAL A 168 -30.16 33.99 1.74
N VAL A 169 -29.90 33.42 2.92
CA VAL A 169 -30.45 33.93 4.19
C VAL A 169 -29.91 35.34 4.48
N MET A 170 -28.62 35.60 4.26
CA MET A 170 -28.05 36.95 4.38
C MET A 170 -28.69 37.91 3.38
N ALA A 171 -28.95 37.52 2.13
CA ALA A 171 -29.56 38.40 1.12
C ALA A 171 -31.02 38.75 1.42
N ILE A 172 -31.75 37.89 2.13
CA ILE A 172 -33.11 38.16 2.63
C ILE A 172 -33.08 39.14 3.83
N VAL A 173 -31.99 39.16 4.60
CA VAL A 173 -31.87 39.88 5.88
C VAL A 173 -31.14 41.23 5.75
N ASP A 174 -30.03 41.26 4.99
CA ASP A 174 -29.29 42.46 4.59
C ASP A 174 -28.48 42.20 3.29
N PRO A 175 -28.96 42.68 2.12
CA PRO A 175 -28.28 42.48 0.84
C PRO A 175 -26.82 42.97 0.79
N ALA A 176 -26.45 44.01 1.52
CA ALA A 176 -25.09 44.55 1.50
C ALA A 176 -24.07 43.58 2.14
N SER A 177 -24.37 43.05 3.33
CA SER A 177 -23.56 42.01 3.97
C SER A 177 -23.47 40.75 3.10
N ALA A 178 -24.56 40.41 2.39
CA ALA A 178 -24.58 39.30 1.44
C ALA A 178 -23.66 39.54 0.23
N ILE A 179 -23.57 40.77 -0.29
CA ILE A 179 -22.62 41.14 -1.35
C ILE A 179 -21.17 41.01 -0.86
N VAL A 180 -20.85 41.48 0.36
CA VAL A 180 -19.50 41.32 0.93
C VAL A 180 -19.13 39.85 1.11
N ALA A 181 -20.05 39.01 1.57
CA ALA A 181 -19.86 37.56 1.64
C ALA A 181 -19.70 36.93 0.24
N LEU A 182 -20.51 37.33 -0.74
CA LEU A 182 -20.45 36.83 -2.12
C LEU A 182 -19.13 37.18 -2.82
N LEU A 183 -18.55 38.34 -2.54
CA LEU A 183 -17.24 38.75 -3.07
C LEU A 183 -16.07 38.02 -2.38
N THR A 184 -16.18 37.72 -1.09
CA THR A 184 -15.07 37.16 -0.31
C THR A 184 -15.08 35.63 -0.16
N LEU A 185 -16.23 34.96 -0.27
CA LEU A 185 -16.32 33.49 -0.25
C LEU A 185 -15.53 32.81 -1.40
N PRO A 186 -15.60 33.26 -2.68
CA PRO A 186 -14.84 32.68 -3.78
C PRO A 186 -13.32 32.82 -3.65
N LEU A 187 -12.84 33.78 -2.84
CA LEU A 187 -11.41 34.01 -2.63
C LEU A 187 -10.74 32.82 -1.92
N ILE A 188 -11.45 32.09 -1.05
CA ILE A 188 -10.91 30.90 -0.36
C ILE A 188 -10.59 29.76 -1.35
N PRO A 189 -11.51 29.24 -2.17
CA PRO A 189 -11.18 28.21 -3.16
C PRO A 189 -10.24 28.71 -4.26
N LEU A 190 -10.29 30.00 -4.64
CA LEU A 190 -9.37 30.58 -5.62
C LEU A 190 -7.92 30.57 -5.11
N LEU A 191 -7.68 31.07 -3.90
CA LEU A 191 -6.36 30.99 -3.26
C LEU A 191 -5.96 29.54 -2.98
N GLY A 192 -6.91 28.69 -2.59
CA GLY A 192 -6.67 27.26 -2.37
C GLY A 192 -6.14 26.56 -3.63
N ALA A 193 -6.74 26.81 -4.79
CA ALA A 193 -6.29 26.30 -6.07
C ALA A 193 -4.92 26.87 -6.47
N LEU A 194 -4.74 28.20 -6.42
CA LEU A 194 -3.50 28.89 -6.76
C LEU A 194 -2.30 28.37 -5.93
N ILE A 195 -2.49 28.28 -4.61
CA ILE A 195 -1.46 27.82 -3.68
C ILE A 195 -1.24 26.30 -3.81
N GLY A 196 -2.28 25.51 -4.10
CA GLY A 196 -2.16 24.10 -4.45
C GLY A 196 -1.25 23.89 -5.66
N TRP A 197 -1.51 24.60 -6.77
CA TRP A 197 -0.67 24.53 -7.98
C TRP A 197 0.78 24.97 -7.71
N ALA A 198 0.99 26.02 -6.90
CA ALA A 198 2.32 26.52 -6.54
C ALA A 198 3.12 25.60 -5.59
N THR A 199 2.46 24.63 -4.92
CA THR A 199 3.09 23.75 -3.93
C THR A 199 3.19 22.29 -4.38
N GLN A 200 2.22 21.78 -5.14
CA GLN A 200 2.11 20.36 -5.49
C GLN A 200 3.34 19.82 -6.25
N ALA A 201 3.81 20.52 -7.29
CA ALA A 201 5.01 20.14 -8.03
C ALA A 201 6.29 20.07 -7.14
N ARG A 202 6.31 20.75 -5.99
CA ARG A 202 7.41 20.73 -5.00
C ARG A 202 7.18 19.71 -3.86
N ALA A 203 5.99 19.12 -3.79
CA ALA A 203 5.65 18.01 -2.91
C ALA A 203 5.94 16.68 -3.62
N ASP A 204 5.37 16.47 -4.81
CA ASP A 204 5.41 15.20 -5.55
C ASP A 204 6.86 14.74 -5.82
N GLN A 205 7.72 15.66 -6.29
CA GLN A 205 9.15 15.44 -6.50
C GLN A 205 9.93 15.04 -5.22
N ARG A 206 9.38 15.30 -4.04
CA ARG A 206 10.02 15.04 -2.73
C ARG A 206 9.41 13.85 -2.00
N TRP A 207 8.13 13.56 -2.17
CA TRP A 207 7.50 12.34 -1.67
C TRP A 207 8.19 11.10 -2.27
N ALA A 208 8.61 11.16 -3.53
CA ALA A 208 9.44 10.14 -4.16
C ALA A 208 10.82 9.96 -3.47
N ALA A 209 11.38 10.99 -2.82
CA ALA A 209 12.61 10.89 -2.04
C ALA A 209 12.38 10.34 -0.63
N ASP A 210 11.29 10.73 0.03
CA ASP A 210 10.93 10.23 1.36
C ASP A 210 10.52 8.74 1.32
N ALA A 211 9.86 8.29 0.25
CA ALA A 211 9.58 6.87 0.02
C ALA A 211 10.87 6.03 -0.10
N ARG A 212 11.90 6.56 -0.77
CA ARG A 212 13.23 5.91 -0.85
C ARG A 212 13.92 5.82 0.51
N LEU A 213 13.74 6.82 1.40
CA LEU A 213 14.27 6.77 2.77
C LEU A 213 13.59 5.72 3.65
N ALA A 214 12.26 5.57 3.53
CA ALA A 214 11.53 4.50 4.23
C ALA A 214 11.96 3.10 3.73
N GLY A 215 12.13 2.95 2.41
CA GLY A 215 12.69 1.73 1.81
C GLY A 215 14.10 1.42 2.30
N HIS A 216 14.99 2.42 2.33
CA HIS A 216 16.37 2.26 2.80
C HIS A 216 16.45 1.90 4.29
N PHE A 217 15.59 2.46 5.15
CA PHE A 217 15.50 2.03 6.55
C PHE A 217 15.11 0.54 6.66
N LEU A 218 14.05 0.11 5.96
CA LEU A 218 13.62 -1.29 5.96
C LEU A 218 14.69 -2.23 5.39
N ASP A 219 15.43 -1.81 4.37
CA ASP A 219 16.54 -2.55 3.77
C ASP A 219 17.74 -2.72 4.73
N VAL A 220 18.14 -1.63 5.39
CA VAL A 220 19.19 -1.64 6.43
C VAL A 220 18.86 -2.61 7.56
N VAL A 221 17.60 -2.68 8.00
CA VAL A 221 17.22 -3.59 9.09
C VAL A 221 16.89 -5.01 8.62
N ARG A 222 16.52 -5.23 7.35
CA ARG A 222 16.48 -6.58 6.73
C ARG A 222 17.88 -7.20 6.73
N GLY A 223 18.88 -6.44 6.31
CA GLY A 223 20.29 -6.84 6.34
C GLY A 223 20.97 -6.80 7.72
N LEU A 224 20.25 -6.65 8.84
CA LEU A 224 20.85 -6.50 10.16
C LEU A 224 21.68 -7.73 10.60
N ALA A 225 21.32 -8.94 10.15
CA ALA A 225 22.13 -10.15 10.38
C ALA A 225 23.50 -10.03 9.68
N THR A 226 23.52 -9.68 8.40
CA THR A 226 24.73 -9.34 7.63
C THR A 226 25.55 -8.24 8.33
N LEU A 227 24.90 -7.17 8.80
CA LEU A 227 25.59 -6.08 9.52
C LEU A 227 26.20 -6.54 10.84
N LYS A 228 25.60 -7.50 11.58
CA LYS A 228 26.21 -8.05 12.81
C LYS A 228 27.40 -8.96 12.49
N VAL A 229 27.32 -9.82 11.48
CA VAL A 229 28.43 -10.70 11.04
C VAL A 229 29.68 -9.91 10.61
N PHE A 230 29.52 -8.69 10.09
CA PHE A 230 30.63 -7.80 9.74
C PHE A 230 30.92 -6.69 10.77
N GLY A 231 30.34 -6.74 11.98
CA GLY A 231 30.62 -5.77 13.06
C GLY A 231 30.20 -4.32 12.76
N ARG A 232 29.15 -4.12 11.94
CA ARG A 232 28.72 -2.80 11.41
C ARG A 232 27.55 -2.16 12.14
N ALA A 233 26.82 -2.91 12.96
CA ALA A 233 25.51 -2.51 13.46
C ALA A 233 25.51 -1.16 14.22
N ASP A 234 26.45 -0.93 15.12
CA ASP A 234 26.45 0.25 15.98
C ASP A 234 26.72 1.55 15.22
N ARG A 235 27.69 1.55 14.27
CA ARG A 235 27.93 2.73 13.39
C ARG A 235 26.71 3.10 12.56
N GLN A 236 25.85 2.14 12.24
CA GLN A 236 24.64 2.39 11.46
C GLN A 236 23.56 3.14 12.27
N ALA A 237 23.60 3.07 13.60
CA ALA A 237 22.66 3.79 14.47
C ALA A 237 22.86 5.31 14.40
N ASP A 238 24.11 5.78 14.40
CA ASP A 238 24.44 7.21 14.24
C ASP A 238 24.04 7.72 12.85
N VAL A 239 24.30 6.93 11.79
CA VAL A 239 23.87 7.25 10.41
C VAL A 239 22.35 7.40 10.32
N ILE A 240 21.59 6.52 10.98
CA ILE A 240 20.11 6.61 11.05
C ILE A 240 19.66 7.86 11.83
N ALA A 241 20.35 8.22 12.91
CA ALA A 241 20.03 9.42 13.69
C ALA A 241 20.24 10.71 12.87
N ASP A 242 21.36 10.83 12.18
CA ASP A 242 21.69 11.99 11.34
C ASP A 242 20.79 12.09 10.11
N LEU A 243 20.53 10.96 9.41
CA LEU A 243 19.54 10.90 8.32
C LEU A 243 18.15 11.36 8.80
N THR A 244 17.73 10.98 10.01
CA THR A 244 16.41 11.36 10.52
C THR A 244 16.34 12.84 10.92
N ASP A 245 17.43 13.45 11.39
CA ASP A 245 17.45 14.91 11.62
C ASP A 245 17.53 15.72 10.30
N GLN A 246 18.22 15.20 9.28
CA GLN A 246 18.19 15.76 7.92
C GLN A 246 16.78 15.69 7.33
N HIS A 247 16.09 14.55 7.42
CA HIS A 247 14.69 14.42 7.02
C HIS A 247 13.79 15.38 7.83
N ARG A 248 13.91 15.47 9.16
CA ARG A 248 13.18 16.48 9.97
C ARG A 248 13.40 17.90 9.43
N LYS A 249 14.64 18.29 9.14
CA LYS A 249 14.99 19.61 8.58
C LYS A 249 14.34 19.83 7.22
N ALA A 250 14.24 18.81 6.36
CA ALA A 250 13.58 18.87 5.06
C ALA A 250 12.05 18.96 5.19
N THR A 251 11.43 18.03 5.92
CA THR A 251 9.99 17.96 6.18
C THR A 251 9.47 19.25 6.83
N MET A 252 10.20 19.84 7.79
CA MET A 252 9.83 21.13 8.38
C MET A 252 9.97 22.32 7.41
N ARG A 253 10.76 22.25 6.33
CA ARG A 253 10.75 23.28 5.26
C ARG A 253 9.48 23.15 4.41
N VAL A 254 9.06 21.94 4.07
CA VAL A 254 7.84 21.68 3.29
C VAL A 254 6.60 22.08 4.11
N LEU A 255 6.51 21.62 5.36
CA LEU A 255 5.39 21.96 6.26
C LEU A 255 5.31 23.44 6.60
N ARG A 256 6.43 24.20 6.64
CA ARG A 256 6.38 25.66 6.77
C ARG A 256 5.58 26.32 5.65
N VAL A 257 5.73 25.83 4.40
CA VAL A 257 4.97 26.34 3.26
C VAL A 257 3.51 25.88 3.38
N ALA A 258 3.25 24.58 3.55
CA ALA A 258 1.88 24.05 3.64
C ALA A 258 1.06 24.63 4.81
N PHE A 259 1.69 24.92 5.96
CA PHE A 259 1.03 25.59 7.07
C PHE A 259 0.82 27.09 6.78
N LEU A 260 1.74 27.75 6.08
CA LEU A 260 1.54 29.16 5.67
C LEU A 260 0.38 29.27 4.67
N SER A 261 0.28 28.33 3.72
CA SER A 261 -0.87 28.16 2.83
C SER A 261 -2.18 28.03 3.61
N SER A 262 -2.23 27.09 4.57
CA SER A 262 -3.41 26.86 5.41
C SER A 262 -3.76 28.06 6.28
N THR A 263 -2.77 28.79 6.80
CA THR A 263 -2.97 30.01 7.59
C THR A 263 -3.42 31.20 6.74
N ALA A 264 -2.98 31.31 5.48
CA ALA A 264 -3.48 32.35 4.58
C ALA A 264 -4.99 32.18 4.29
N LEU A 265 -5.44 30.94 4.06
CA LEU A 265 -6.87 30.64 3.88
C LEU A 265 -7.70 30.87 5.15
N ASP A 266 -7.14 30.54 6.32
CA ASP A 266 -7.79 30.80 7.62
C ASP A 266 -7.88 32.30 7.92
N LEU A 267 -6.81 33.05 7.60
CA LEU A 267 -6.74 34.51 7.73
C LEU A 267 -7.72 35.24 6.81
N VAL A 268 -7.89 34.79 5.56
CA VAL A 268 -8.94 35.34 4.68
C VAL A 268 -10.33 35.10 5.28
N GLY A 269 -10.61 33.89 5.79
CA GLY A 269 -11.87 33.60 6.47
C GLY A 269 -12.12 34.48 7.70
N THR A 270 -11.13 34.63 8.61
CA THR A 270 -11.29 35.45 9.81
C THR A 270 -11.34 36.95 9.52
N LEU A 271 -10.59 37.44 8.52
CA LEU A 271 -10.66 38.83 8.08
C LEU A 271 -12.01 39.16 7.44
N SER A 272 -12.59 38.29 6.61
CA SER A 272 -13.92 38.51 6.01
C SER A 272 -15.02 38.56 7.07
N VAL A 273 -14.97 37.69 8.08
CA VAL A 273 -15.88 37.75 9.24
C VAL A 273 -15.66 39.03 10.04
N GLY A 274 -14.41 39.43 10.28
CA GLY A 274 -14.09 40.68 10.98
C GLY A 274 -14.47 41.95 10.21
N LEU A 275 -14.47 41.91 8.87
CA LEU A 275 -14.96 42.99 8.02
C LEU A 275 -16.48 43.14 8.14
N ILE A 276 -17.23 42.04 7.93
CA ILE A 276 -18.69 42.02 8.05
C ILE A 276 -19.11 42.47 9.46
N ALA A 277 -18.47 41.96 10.52
CA ALA A 277 -18.81 42.33 11.90
C ALA A 277 -18.59 43.82 12.21
N VAL A 278 -17.56 44.45 11.62
CA VAL A 278 -17.31 45.89 11.80
C VAL A 278 -18.23 46.75 10.93
N GLU A 279 -18.52 46.35 9.69
CA GLU A 279 -19.48 47.05 8.83
C GLU A 279 -20.88 47.06 9.45
N VAL A 280 -21.39 45.86 9.81
CA VAL A 280 -22.69 45.67 10.44
C VAL A 280 -22.76 46.45 11.76
N GLY A 281 -21.74 46.35 12.62
CA GLY A 281 -21.68 47.09 13.88
C GLY A 281 -21.71 48.62 13.71
N LEU A 282 -21.03 49.15 12.67
CA LEU A 282 -21.09 50.58 12.34
C LEU A 282 -22.46 50.99 11.78
N ARG A 283 -23.09 50.14 10.95
CA ARG A 283 -24.43 50.40 10.42
C ARG A 283 -25.52 50.39 11.49
N VAL A 284 -25.41 49.51 12.49
CA VAL A 284 -26.27 49.53 13.69
C VAL A 284 -26.00 50.80 14.52
N ALA A 285 -24.74 51.19 14.75
CA ALA A 285 -24.40 52.40 15.49
C ALA A 285 -24.87 53.70 14.79
N ALA A 286 -25.03 53.67 13.47
CA ALA A 286 -25.59 54.75 12.66
C ALA A 286 -27.14 54.72 12.56
N GLY A 287 -27.83 53.79 13.23
CA GLY A 287 -29.29 53.63 13.16
C GLY A 287 -29.82 53.12 11.82
N SER A 288 -28.96 52.55 10.97
CA SER A 288 -29.29 52.07 9.61
C SER A 288 -29.56 50.57 9.53
N MET A 289 -29.54 49.87 10.67
CA MET A 289 -29.84 48.44 10.79
C MET A 289 -30.25 48.10 12.23
N ASP A 290 -31.25 47.24 12.40
CA ASP A 290 -31.68 46.74 13.71
C ASP A 290 -30.74 45.66 14.28
N LEU A 291 -30.76 45.48 15.60
CA LEU A 291 -29.94 44.47 16.30
C LEU A 291 -30.20 43.03 15.83
N ALA A 292 -31.44 42.69 15.49
CA ALA A 292 -31.84 41.32 15.10
C ALA A 292 -31.24 40.87 13.75
N PRO A 293 -31.44 41.57 12.62
CA PRO A 293 -30.79 41.23 11.35
C PRO A 293 -29.26 41.27 11.48
N ALA A 294 -28.73 42.27 12.20
CA ALA A 294 -27.30 42.41 12.45
C ALA A 294 -26.68 41.19 13.16
N LEU A 295 -27.35 40.67 14.20
CA LEU A 295 -26.87 39.55 15.00
C LEU A 295 -26.94 38.25 14.21
N LEU A 296 -28.02 38.04 13.44
CA LEU A 296 -28.16 36.88 12.55
C LEU A 296 -27.07 36.86 11.47
N VAL A 297 -26.76 38.01 10.85
CA VAL A 297 -25.67 38.15 9.88
C VAL A 297 -24.30 37.80 10.49
N ILE A 298 -23.98 38.35 11.67
CA ILE A 298 -22.69 38.07 12.35
C ILE A 298 -22.56 36.60 12.79
N LEU A 299 -23.66 35.96 13.19
CA LEU A 299 -23.70 34.54 13.56
C LEU A 299 -23.52 33.61 12.35
N LEU A 300 -24.13 33.92 11.21
CA LEU A 300 -24.08 33.09 10.01
C LEU A 300 -22.75 33.20 9.24
N ALA A 301 -22.15 34.40 9.19
CA ALA A 301 -20.92 34.67 8.45
C ALA A 301 -19.77 33.64 8.71
N PRO A 302 -19.35 33.34 9.95
CA PRO A 302 -18.23 32.42 10.20
C PRO A 302 -18.50 30.96 9.78
N GLU A 303 -19.74 30.49 9.86
CA GLU A 303 -20.10 29.12 9.47
C GLU A 303 -20.11 28.96 7.93
N ALA A 304 -20.33 30.02 7.14
CA ALA A 304 -20.18 29.97 5.67
C ALA A 304 -18.72 29.73 5.21
N TYR A 305 -17.74 30.40 5.84
CA TYR A 305 -16.32 30.20 5.51
C TYR A 305 -15.74 28.90 6.10
N ARG A 306 -16.45 28.23 7.01
CA ARG A 306 -15.95 27.02 7.70
C ARG A 306 -15.76 25.81 6.77
N PRO A 307 -16.78 25.29 6.05
CA PRO A 307 -16.62 24.05 5.29
C PRO A 307 -15.63 24.20 4.13
N LEU A 308 -15.49 25.39 3.54
CA LEU A 308 -14.48 25.66 2.51
C LEU A 308 -13.05 25.55 3.06
N ARG A 309 -12.78 26.09 4.26
CA ARG A 309 -11.50 25.92 4.96
C ARG A 309 -11.25 24.45 5.34
N GLU A 310 -12.27 23.74 5.81
CA GLU A 310 -12.18 22.31 6.16
C GLU A 310 -11.91 21.43 4.92
N MET A 311 -12.57 21.70 3.79
CA MET A 311 -12.35 21.01 2.52
C MET A 311 -10.93 21.25 1.98
N ALA A 312 -10.46 22.51 1.99
CA ALA A 312 -9.10 22.85 1.57
C ALA A 312 -8.03 22.18 2.46
N ALA A 313 -8.26 22.14 3.78
CA ALA A 313 -7.37 21.46 4.72
C ALA A 313 -7.32 19.93 4.55
N ARG A 314 -8.28 19.34 3.82
CA ARG A 314 -8.38 17.88 3.55
C ARG A 314 -8.13 17.51 2.09
N TYR A 315 -7.68 18.46 1.24
CA TYR A 315 -7.50 18.25 -0.21
C TYR A 315 -6.62 17.04 -0.56
N HIS A 316 -5.58 16.76 0.23
CA HIS A 316 -4.72 15.59 0.02
C HIS A 316 -5.49 14.26 0.06
N ALA A 317 -6.52 14.12 0.90
CA ALA A 317 -7.34 12.92 0.92
C ALA A 317 -8.15 12.71 -0.38
N ALA A 318 -8.32 13.76 -1.20
CA ALA A 318 -8.88 13.64 -2.55
C ALA A 318 -7.80 13.27 -3.58
N THR A 319 -6.59 13.84 -3.51
CA THR A 319 -5.49 13.46 -4.43
C THR A 319 -5.08 12.00 -4.24
N ASP A 320 -4.99 11.55 -2.98
CA ASP A 320 -4.61 10.18 -2.63
C ASP A 320 -5.69 9.19 -3.12
N ALA A 321 -6.97 9.55 -2.94
CA ALA A 321 -8.09 8.76 -3.45
C ALA A 321 -8.09 8.67 -4.99
N THR A 322 -7.86 9.77 -5.71
CA THR A 322 -7.77 9.77 -7.17
C THR A 322 -6.60 8.91 -7.67
N ALA A 323 -5.45 8.90 -6.99
CA ALA A 323 -4.34 8.02 -7.34
C ALA A 323 -4.72 6.54 -7.19
N VAL A 324 -5.31 6.15 -6.06
CA VAL A 324 -5.79 4.77 -5.82
C VAL A 324 -6.88 4.37 -6.81
N ILE A 325 -7.78 5.30 -7.19
CA ILE A 325 -8.81 5.05 -8.21
C ILE A 325 -8.18 4.84 -9.60
N ALA A 326 -7.04 5.46 -9.90
CA ALA A 326 -6.30 5.20 -11.13
C ALA A 326 -5.64 3.80 -11.15
N ASP A 327 -4.99 3.38 -10.04
CA ASP A 327 -4.49 2.00 -9.89
C ASP A 327 -5.64 0.98 -10.03
N VAL A 328 -6.78 1.23 -9.38
CA VAL A 328 -7.98 0.38 -9.48
C VAL A 328 -8.48 0.29 -10.93
N ASP A 329 -8.55 1.41 -11.65
CA ASP A 329 -8.98 1.47 -13.05
C ASP A 329 -8.03 0.68 -13.97
N GLU A 330 -6.70 0.74 -13.75
CA GLU A 330 -5.68 -0.06 -14.47
C GLU A 330 -5.84 -1.58 -14.23
N ILE A 331 -6.03 -1.98 -12.96
CA ILE A 331 -6.21 -3.39 -12.57
C ILE A 331 -7.57 -3.95 -13.03
N LEU A 332 -8.59 -3.10 -13.25
CA LEU A 332 -9.91 -3.54 -13.75
C LEU A 332 -10.03 -3.51 -15.28
N THR A 333 -9.50 -2.47 -15.96
CA THR A 333 -9.61 -2.29 -17.42
C THR A 333 -8.59 -3.13 -18.20
N GLY A 334 -7.31 -3.02 -17.86
CA GLY A 334 -6.22 -3.80 -18.48
C GLY A 334 -5.28 -3.00 -19.38
N ASP A 335 -5.50 -1.70 -19.53
CA ASP A 335 -4.68 -0.76 -20.31
C ASP A 335 -3.29 -0.49 -19.68
N SER A 336 -2.51 -1.56 -19.55
CA SER A 336 -1.08 -1.52 -19.20
C SER A 336 -0.25 -0.99 -20.39
N LYS A 337 -0.43 0.30 -20.71
CA LYS A 337 0.31 1.04 -21.75
C LYS A 337 1.78 1.34 -21.36
N ILE A 338 2.47 0.32 -20.85
CA ILE A 338 3.90 0.38 -20.47
C ILE A 338 4.81 -0.03 -21.66
N SER A 339 4.25 -0.65 -22.72
CA SER A 339 5.04 -1.13 -23.88
C SER A 339 5.00 -0.26 -25.14
N GLU A 340 4.27 0.85 -25.16
CA GLU A 340 4.27 1.74 -26.35
C GLU A 340 5.51 2.65 -26.41
N GLU A 341 6.02 3.13 -25.27
CA GLU A 341 7.18 4.03 -25.22
C GLU A 341 8.50 3.32 -25.60
N GLY A 342 8.59 1.99 -25.41
CA GLY A 342 9.68 1.17 -25.94
C GLY A 342 9.56 0.84 -27.43
N ALA A 343 8.34 0.75 -27.97
CA ALA A 343 8.09 0.44 -29.38
C ALA A 343 8.23 1.66 -30.29
N ALA A 344 7.83 2.84 -29.82
CA ALA A 344 7.85 4.10 -30.58
C ALA A 344 9.26 4.53 -31.03
N GLY A 345 10.32 4.07 -30.36
CA GLY A 345 11.71 4.29 -30.77
C GLY A 345 12.14 3.49 -32.02
N SER A 346 11.48 2.36 -32.32
CA SER A 346 11.86 1.47 -33.42
C SER A 346 11.21 1.85 -34.75
N THR A 347 9.94 2.25 -34.74
CA THR A 347 9.13 2.46 -35.96
C THR A 347 9.44 3.73 -36.75
N ARG A 348 10.56 4.41 -36.48
CA ARG A 348 11.08 5.53 -37.30
C ARG A 348 12.28 5.18 -38.18
N SER A 349 12.82 3.96 -38.08
CA SER A 349 14.05 3.55 -38.78
C SER A 349 13.86 2.42 -39.82
N SER A 350 12.66 2.27 -40.40
CA SER A 350 12.38 1.25 -41.43
C SER A 350 11.64 1.77 -42.67
N LYS A 351 11.77 3.07 -42.98
CA LYS A 351 11.12 3.68 -44.15
C LYS A 351 12.04 4.45 -45.12
N ILE A 352 13.34 4.18 -45.08
CA ILE A 352 14.33 4.65 -46.06
C ILE A 352 15.30 3.51 -46.40
N ALA A 353 14.83 2.55 -47.20
CA ALA A 353 15.64 1.60 -47.96
C ALA A 353 14.75 0.90 -49.00
N GLY A 354 15.10 0.98 -50.29
CA GLY A 354 14.46 0.16 -51.32
C GLY A 354 13.47 0.84 -52.26
N GLU A 355 13.82 1.99 -52.85
CA GLU A 355 13.39 2.27 -54.23
C GLU A 355 14.38 3.23 -54.92
N GLY A 356 14.81 2.88 -56.12
CA GLY A 356 15.76 3.70 -56.88
C GLY A 356 15.86 3.27 -58.33
N THR A 357 15.32 4.10 -59.23
CA THR A 357 15.76 4.32 -60.63
C THR A 357 14.96 5.46 -61.26
N ALA A 358 15.48 6.06 -62.34
CA ALA A 358 14.74 6.91 -63.30
C ALA A 358 14.12 8.24 -62.81
N ASP A 359 15.00 9.19 -62.47
CA ASP A 359 15.13 10.49 -63.17
C ASP A 359 13.87 11.21 -63.73
N SER A 360 13.59 12.43 -63.23
CA SER A 360 13.45 13.59 -64.14
C SER A 360 13.71 14.95 -63.47
N ALA A 361 14.71 15.66 -64.02
CA ALA A 361 14.76 17.12 -64.29
C ALA A 361 14.37 18.19 -63.22
N ARG A 362 15.40 18.99 -62.82
CA ARG A 362 15.39 20.46 -62.54
C ARG A 362 14.49 20.99 -61.39
N SER A 363 14.86 22.01 -60.59
CA SER A 363 16.08 22.83 -60.41
C SER A 363 16.04 23.33 -58.94
N SER A 364 17.13 23.44 -58.17
CA SER A 364 18.08 24.59 -58.14
C SER A 364 17.39 25.96 -57.97
N LYS A 365 17.75 26.86 -57.04
CA LYS A 365 19.07 27.15 -56.41
C LYS A 365 18.92 27.76 -54.97
N ILE A 366 19.83 27.48 -54.01
CA ILE A 366 20.89 28.40 -53.47
C ILE A 366 20.31 29.72 -52.93
N ALA A 367 20.20 30.01 -51.63
CA ALA A 367 21.19 30.23 -50.54
C ALA A 367 20.81 31.61 -49.88
N GLU A 368 21.48 32.26 -48.91
CA GLU A 368 22.82 32.13 -48.32
C GLU A 368 22.84 32.83 -46.92
N GLU A 369 23.82 32.50 -46.07
CA GLU A 369 24.38 33.26 -44.90
C GLU A 369 23.52 34.06 -43.87
N GLY A 370 24.12 34.37 -42.70
CA GLY A 370 23.89 35.68 -42.06
C GLY A 370 23.48 35.78 -40.57
N THR A 371 24.41 35.50 -39.66
CA THR A 371 24.72 36.28 -38.42
C THR A 371 23.66 36.83 -37.42
N ALA A 372 24.00 36.67 -36.13
CA ALA A 372 23.90 37.68 -35.04
C ALA A 372 22.53 38.14 -34.47
N ASP A 373 22.18 37.52 -33.33
CA ASP A 373 21.79 38.15 -32.06
C ASP A 373 21.82 39.70 -31.96
N SER A 374 20.68 40.36 -31.64
CA SER A 374 20.44 40.91 -30.27
C SER A 374 19.26 41.89 -30.11
N ALA A 375 18.61 41.79 -28.93
CA ALA A 375 18.06 42.85 -28.07
C ALA A 375 17.03 43.93 -28.54
N ARG A 376 15.99 44.12 -27.70
CA ARG A 376 15.17 45.37 -27.48
C ARG A 376 14.20 45.76 -28.62
N SER A 377 13.12 46.54 -28.44
CA SER A 377 12.37 47.04 -27.24
C SER A 377 10.98 47.58 -27.66
N TYR A 378 10.11 47.93 -26.67
CA TYR A 378 9.22 49.11 -26.55
C TYR A 378 8.99 50.02 -27.81
N GLU A 379 7.80 50.57 -28.14
CA GLU A 379 6.51 50.72 -27.42
C GLU A 379 5.36 51.32 -28.31
N ILE A 380 4.19 51.59 -27.70
CA ILE A 380 3.26 52.73 -27.95
C ILE A 380 2.30 52.76 -29.19
N ALA A 381 0.99 52.83 -28.86
CA ALA A 381 -0.14 53.54 -29.50
C ALA A 381 -0.54 53.29 -30.99
N GLY A 382 -1.81 53.53 -31.39
CA GLY A 382 -3.00 53.91 -30.60
C GLY A 382 -4.22 54.33 -31.46
N GLY A 383 -5.33 54.68 -30.80
CA GLY A 383 -6.65 54.92 -31.43
C GLY A 383 -7.46 53.62 -31.58
N GLY A 384 -8.78 53.56 -31.40
CA GLY A 384 -9.80 54.64 -31.28
C GLY A 384 -10.62 54.76 -32.58
N THR A 385 -11.95 54.89 -32.59
CA THR A 385 -12.95 55.07 -31.50
C THR A 385 -14.36 54.73 -32.00
N ALA A 386 -15.26 54.30 -31.08
CA ALA A 386 -16.73 54.49 -31.16
C ALA A 386 -17.48 53.77 -32.33
N GLU A 387 -18.81 53.62 -32.40
CA GLU A 387 -19.91 53.70 -31.40
C GLU A 387 -21.19 53.02 -31.94
N LEU A 388 -22.17 52.72 -31.07
CA LEU A 388 -23.61 52.55 -31.38
C LEU A 388 -24.03 51.41 -32.37
N SER A 389 -25.29 50.94 -32.48
CA SER A 389 -26.39 50.77 -31.50
C SER A 389 -27.52 49.90 -32.10
N HIS A 390 -28.41 49.34 -31.26
CA HIS A 390 -29.72 48.73 -31.62
C HIS A 390 -29.72 47.47 -32.55
N SER A 391 -30.78 46.64 -32.63
CA SER A 391 -31.72 46.19 -31.59
C SER A 391 -32.60 44.99 -32.04
N LYS A 392 -33.08 44.21 -31.05
CA LYS A 392 -34.43 43.60 -30.95
C LYS A 392 -34.86 42.38 -31.80
N ILE A 393 -35.67 41.57 -31.11
CA ILE A 393 -36.76 40.67 -31.56
C ILE A 393 -36.40 39.22 -31.92
N ALA A 394 -37.29 38.33 -31.46
CA ALA A 394 -37.18 36.87 -31.47
C ALA A 394 -38.02 36.23 -32.59
N GLY A 395 -37.78 34.94 -32.85
CA GLY A 395 -38.61 34.10 -33.69
C GLY A 395 -38.16 32.64 -33.57
N GLY A 396 -39.04 31.74 -33.12
CA GLY A 396 -38.74 30.32 -32.98
C GLY A 396 -38.99 29.52 -34.26
N GLY A 397 -38.82 28.20 -34.17
CA GLY A 397 -39.19 27.25 -35.23
C GLY A 397 -38.01 26.37 -35.65
N ALA A 398 -38.16 25.06 -35.47
CA ALA A 398 -37.19 24.08 -35.94
C ALA A 398 -37.65 23.46 -37.28
N VAL A 399 -36.79 23.51 -38.30
CA VAL A 399 -36.84 22.60 -39.45
C VAL A 399 -35.41 22.18 -39.80
N SER A 400 -35.18 20.87 -39.86
CA SER A 400 -34.07 20.25 -40.56
C SER A 400 -34.64 19.66 -41.85
N PRO A 401 -33.97 19.76 -43.02
CA PRO A 401 -33.03 18.69 -43.37
C PRO A 401 -31.89 19.08 -44.35
N ALA A 402 -31.09 18.07 -44.70
CA ALA A 402 -30.45 17.88 -46.02
C ALA A 402 -29.22 18.74 -46.40
N ARG A 403 -28.27 18.27 -47.23
CA ARG A 403 -27.75 16.92 -47.61
C ARG A 403 -26.49 17.12 -48.49
N LEU A 404 -25.82 16.02 -48.88
CA LEU A 404 -24.84 15.89 -50.00
C LEU A 404 -23.41 16.43 -49.76
N SER A 405 -22.33 15.88 -50.35
CA SER A 405 -22.11 14.53 -50.95
C SER A 405 -20.64 14.27 -51.35
N LYS A 406 -20.29 12.99 -51.66
CA LYS A 406 -19.16 12.50 -52.51
C LYS A 406 -17.73 12.67 -51.90
N ILE A 407 -16.71 11.81 -52.06
CA ILE A 407 -16.40 10.48 -52.68
C ILE A 407 -15.19 9.90 -51.87
N GLY A 408 -14.79 8.62 -51.79
CA GLY A 408 -15.17 7.32 -52.39
C GLY A 408 -14.87 6.16 -51.40
N VAL A 409 -14.85 4.83 -51.68
CA VAL A 409 -14.87 3.99 -52.90
C VAL A 409 -13.49 3.81 -53.56
N ARG A 410 -12.91 2.60 -53.70
CA ARG A 410 -13.25 1.19 -53.31
C ARG A 410 -11.89 0.42 -53.14
N THR A 411 -11.67 -0.89 -52.99
CA THR A 411 -12.36 -2.24 -53.05
C THR A 411 -11.41 -3.22 -52.28
N ALA A 412 -11.64 -4.49 -51.93
CA ALA A 412 -12.74 -5.48 -51.81
C ALA A 412 -12.20 -6.59 -50.84
N GLY A 413 -12.91 -7.59 -50.30
CA GLY A 413 -14.29 -8.12 -50.31
C GLY A 413 -14.29 -9.39 -49.41
N THR A 414 -15.36 -10.07 -49.01
CA THR A 414 -16.83 -10.00 -49.25
C THR A 414 -17.52 -10.78 -48.10
N SER A 415 -18.62 -10.27 -47.50
CA SER A 415 -20.03 -10.72 -47.67
C SER A 415 -20.38 -12.09 -47.03
N ALA A 416 -21.57 -12.41 -46.49
CA ALA A 416 -22.91 -11.78 -46.47
C ALA A 416 -23.72 -12.38 -45.26
N ALA A 417 -24.96 -11.99 -44.86
CA ALA A 417 -25.84 -10.83 -45.10
C ALA A 417 -27.06 -10.85 -44.12
N ASP A 418 -27.67 -9.67 -43.90
CA ASP A 418 -29.09 -9.34 -43.60
C ASP A 418 -29.85 -10.01 -42.40
N THR A 419 -30.99 -9.52 -41.88
CA THR A 419 -31.99 -8.48 -42.31
C THR A 419 -32.34 -7.44 -41.21
N ASN A 420 -33.19 -6.45 -41.56
CA ASN A 420 -33.52 -5.21 -40.82
C ASN A 420 -34.79 -5.29 -39.91
N PRO A 421 -35.02 -4.34 -38.96
CA PRO A 421 -36.15 -4.35 -38.01
C PRO A 421 -37.25 -3.28 -38.27
N ILE A 422 -38.37 -3.33 -37.49
CA ILE A 422 -39.44 -2.31 -37.41
C ILE A 422 -39.84 -2.06 -35.92
N PRO A 423 -40.32 -0.85 -35.49
CA PRO A 423 -40.33 -0.40 -34.08
C PRO A 423 -41.71 0.07 -33.51
N LEU A 424 -41.69 0.72 -32.32
CA LEU A 424 -42.76 1.53 -31.66
C LEU A 424 -43.88 0.74 -30.90
N SER A 425 -44.59 1.25 -29.86
CA SER A 425 -44.34 2.33 -28.88
C SER A 425 -45.47 2.49 -27.80
N THR A 426 -45.13 3.06 -26.62
CA THR A 426 -46.00 3.83 -25.68
C THR A 426 -47.00 3.10 -24.72
N ILE A 427 -47.60 3.88 -23.80
CA ILE A 427 -48.59 3.58 -22.73
C ILE A 427 -47.99 2.97 -21.43
N ALA A 428 -48.47 3.25 -20.21
CA ALA A 428 -48.65 4.51 -19.42
C ALA A 428 -49.31 4.14 -18.05
N GLU A 429 -49.18 5.02 -17.03
CA GLU A 429 -49.91 4.98 -15.72
C GLU A 429 -49.63 3.74 -14.79
N GLY A 430 -49.85 3.76 -13.46
CA GLY A 430 -50.08 4.89 -12.53
C GLY A 430 -50.62 4.46 -11.13
N ALA A 431 -49.98 4.89 -10.01
CA ALA A 431 -50.46 4.82 -8.61
C ALA A 431 -50.75 3.40 -8.01
N ALA A 432 -51.05 3.17 -6.71
CA ALA A 432 -50.52 3.68 -5.41
C ALA A 432 -50.99 2.74 -4.25
N GLU A 433 -50.40 2.86 -3.02
CA GLU A 433 -50.88 2.51 -1.64
C GLU A 433 -51.79 1.24 -1.39
N THR A 434 -51.72 0.42 -0.31
CA THR A 434 -51.20 0.44 1.09
C THR A 434 -50.53 -0.94 1.43
N GLY A 435 -49.83 -1.26 2.54
CA GLY A 435 -50.15 -1.22 3.99
C GLY A 435 -50.95 -2.47 4.45
N VAL A 436 -50.72 -3.17 5.59
CA VAL A 436 -49.80 -3.03 6.75
C VAL A 436 -49.60 -4.42 7.45
N ALA A 437 -48.38 -4.67 7.99
CA ALA A 437 -48.00 -5.69 9.01
C ALA A 437 -48.18 -7.22 8.75
N GLY A 438 -47.33 -8.11 9.32
CA GLY A 438 -46.08 -7.84 10.05
C GLY A 438 -45.49 -9.02 10.85
N ILE A 439 -44.55 -8.70 11.75
CA ILE A 439 -44.01 -9.49 12.86
C ILE A 439 -43.14 -10.73 12.51
N SER A 440 -41.82 -10.49 12.40
CA SER A 440 -40.81 -11.44 12.90
C SER A 440 -40.78 -11.40 14.44
N PRO A 441 -40.25 -12.42 15.15
CA PRO A 441 -38.86 -12.24 15.62
C PRO A 441 -37.99 -13.51 15.87
N LEU A 442 -36.74 -13.41 15.44
CA LEU A 442 -35.50 -13.66 16.22
C LEU A 442 -35.15 -15.02 16.85
N ARG A 443 -33.89 -15.42 16.53
CA ARG A 443 -32.84 -16.01 17.39
C ARG A 443 -32.96 -17.46 17.85
N LEU A 444 -31.97 -18.24 17.43
CA LEU A 444 -31.42 -19.38 18.18
C LEU A 444 -30.05 -19.02 18.77
N SER A 445 -29.82 -19.48 19.99
CA SER A 445 -28.51 -19.66 20.63
C SER A 445 -28.50 -21.09 21.18
N LYS A 446 -27.61 -22.00 20.76
CA LYS A 446 -26.13 -22.07 20.93
C LYS A 446 -25.81 -23.11 22.03
N ILE A 447 -24.82 -23.96 21.79
CA ILE A 447 -24.11 -24.90 22.72
C ILE A 447 -24.68 -26.35 22.80
N ALA A 448 -23.73 -27.29 22.94
CA ALA A 448 -23.81 -28.71 23.36
C ALA A 448 -24.23 -29.79 22.34
N GLU A 449 -23.21 -30.54 21.87
CA GLU A 449 -23.28 -32.01 21.73
C GLU A 449 -23.38 -32.64 23.13
N GLY A 450 -23.98 -33.83 23.28
CA GLY A 450 -24.34 -34.31 24.64
C GLY A 450 -24.70 -35.79 24.89
N THR A 451 -24.43 -36.73 23.97
CA THR A 451 -24.56 -38.21 24.21
C THR A 451 -26.00 -38.76 24.48
N PRO A 452 -26.27 -40.09 24.40
CA PRO A 452 -27.54 -40.59 23.83
C PRO A 452 -28.25 -41.74 24.63
N GLN A 453 -29.17 -42.44 23.94
CA GLN A 453 -29.94 -43.66 24.36
C GLN A 453 -31.13 -43.35 25.30
N THR A 454 -32.29 -44.02 25.25
CA THR A 454 -32.75 -45.28 24.58
C THR A 454 -33.64 -45.01 23.34
N GLY A 455 -34.03 -45.93 22.44
CA GLY A 455 -34.55 -47.31 22.57
C GLY A 455 -36.09 -47.27 22.77
N THR A 456 -36.95 -48.02 22.04
CA THR A 456 -36.74 -49.18 21.14
C THR A 456 -37.92 -49.43 20.16
N GLY A 457 -37.64 -49.97 18.96
CA GLY A 457 -38.59 -50.71 18.10
C GLY A 457 -39.62 -49.86 17.32
N THR A 458 -40.38 -50.40 16.35
CA THR A 458 -40.30 -51.70 15.63
C THR A 458 -41.23 -51.61 14.40
N GLY A 459 -40.93 -52.32 13.29
CA GLY A 459 -41.92 -52.60 12.23
C GLY A 459 -41.60 -52.09 10.81
N THR A 460 -41.15 -53.03 9.96
CA THR A 460 -41.79 -53.41 8.68
C THR A 460 -42.44 -52.35 7.77
N SER A 461 -41.79 -52.12 6.61
CA SER A 461 -42.31 -52.28 5.23
C SER A 461 -43.59 -51.52 4.77
N THR A 462 -43.85 -51.25 3.48
CA THR A 462 -43.47 -52.01 2.25
C THR A 462 -43.49 -51.12 0.98
N SER A 463 -43.02 -51.69 -0.14
CA SER A 463 -43.18 -51.32 -1.56
C SER A 463 -44.57 -50.80 -2.01
N ALA A 464 -44.78 -50.23 -3.21
CA ALA A 464 -43.94 -49.57 -4.25
C ALA A 464 -44.85 -49.15 -5.45
N GLY A 465 -44.29 -48.44 -6.45
CA GLY A 465 -44.94 -48.20 -7.76
C GLY A 465 -45.89 -46.98 -7.79
N THR A 466 -46.26 -46.42 -8.95
CA THR A 466 -45.83 -46.68 -10.35
C THR A 466 -45.88 -45.36 -11.15
N SER A 467 -45.16 -45.29 -12.27
CA SER A 467 -45.03 -44.11 -13.15
C SER A 467 -46.25 -43.81 -14.03
N THR A 468 -46.48 -42.52 -14.36
CA THR A 468 -46.66 -41.93 -15.73
C THR A 468 -47.29 -40.53 -15.63
N GLY A 469 -47.02 -39.61 -16.58
CA GLY A 469 -47.61 -38.25 -16.55
C GLY A 469 -46.85 -37.16 -17.32
N THR A 470 -46.82 -37.26 -18.66
CA THR A 470 -46.13 -36.36 -19.60
C THR A 470 -46.54 -34.88 -19.52
N SER A 471 -45.59 -33.95 -19.71
CA SER A 471 -45.83 -32.63 -20.33
C SER A 471 -44.54 -32.01 -20.88
N THR A 472 -44.59 -31.50 -22.12
CA THR A 472 -43.49 -30.89 -22.87
C THR A 472 -43.60 -29.36 -22.92
N SER A 473 -42.47 -28.65 -22.94
CA SER A 473 -42.34 -27.39 -23.69
C SER A 473 -40.87 -27.00 -23.88
N THR A 474 -40.57 -26.42 -25.04
CA THR A 474 -39.21 -26.04 -25.47
C THR A 474 -39.01 -24.53 -25.31
N SER A 475 -37.85 -24.08 -24.84
CA SER A 475 -37.44 -22.68 -25.01
C SER A 475 -35.94 -22.54 -25.26
N THR A 476 -35.59 -21.96 -26.40
CA THR A 476 -34.20 -21.73 -26.84
C THR A 476 -33.78 -20.32 -26.43
N SER A 477 -32.69 -20.17 -25.67
CA SER A 477 -32.18 -18.86 -25.24
C SER A 477 -30.80 -18.56 -25.82
N THR A 478 -30.79 -17.79 -26.91
CA THR A 478 -29.55 -17.34 -27.58
C THR A 478 -28.90 -16.22 -26.77
N SER A 479 -27.71 -16.45 -26.21
CA SER A 479 -26.95 -15.44 -25.46
C SER A 479 -25.79 -14.88 -26.27
N THR A 480 -25.84 -13.59 -26.59
CA THR A 480 -24.77 -12.86 -27.26
C THR A 480 -23.66 -12.52 -26.27
N SER A 481 -22.54 -13.23 -26.34
CA SER A 481 -21.34 -12.95 -25.54
C SER A 481 -20.39 -12.00 -26.28
N THR A 482 -20.00 -10.91 -25.62
CA THR A 482 -19.04 -9.94 -26.18
C THR A 482 -17.62 -10.48 -25.99
N SER A 483 -16.96 -10.85 -27.08
CA SER A 483 -15.63 -11.48 -27.03
C SER A 483 -14.52 -10.49 -26.65
N THR A 484 -13.85 -10.73 -25.53
CA THR A 484 -12.48 -10.24 -25.31
C THR A 484 -11.54 -10.82 -26.38
N GLY A 485 -10.57 -10.02 -26.83
CA GLY A 485 -9.71 -10.34 -27.97
C GLY A 485 -8.87 -11.62 -27.77
N THR A 486 -9.39 -12.73 -28.26
CA THR A 486 -8.65 -13.99 -28.44
C THR A 486 -8.04 -14.00 -29.83
N ILE A 487 -6.75 -14.28 -29.95
CA ILE A 487 -6.11 -14.49 -31.26
C ILE A 487 -6.60 -15.83 -31.82
N ARG A 488 -7.70 -15.81 -32.59
CA ARG A 488 -8.12 -16.93 -33.43
C ARG A 488 -7.22 -17.00 -34.65
N LEU A 489 -6.12 -17.74 -34.52
CA LEU A 489 -5.43 -18.33 -35.66
C LEU A 489 -6.29 -19.46 -36.25
N ASP A 490 -6.10 -19.74 -37.54
CA ASP A 490 -6.83 -20.77 -38.26
C ASP A 490 -6.48 -22.18 -37.73
N LEU A 491 -7.50 -22.90 -37.26
CA LEU A 491 -7.37 -24.25 -36.70
C LEU A 491 -7.46 -25.35 -37.77
N GLY A 492 -7.73 -25.02 -39.03
CA GLY A 492 -7.99 -25.99 -40.11
C GLY A 492 -6.90 -27.04 -40.32
N GLY A 493 -5.63 -26.72 -40.04
CA GLY A 493 -4.49 -27.64 -40.16
C GLY A 493 -4.20 -28.54 -38.95
N LEU A 494 -4.92 -28.39 -37.83
CA LEU A 494 -4.52 -28.98 -36.54
C LEU A 494 -5.42 -30.15 -36.05
N ALA A 495 -6.47 -30.49 -36.80
CA ALA A 495 -7.66 -31.21 -36.31
C ALA A 495 -7.53 -32.73 -36.01
N ALA A 496 -6.33 -33.33 -36.09
CA ALA A 496 -6.14 -34.76 -35.87
C ALA A 496 -5.60 -35.09 -34.46
N GLY A 497 -6.46 -35.57 -33.56
CA GLY A 497 -6.11 -36.19 -32.27
C GLY A 497 -6.58 -35.47 -31.00
N ARG A 498 -6.72 -36.21 -29.89
CA ARG A 498 -6.88 -35.64 -28.53
C ARG A 498 -5.49 -35.30 -27.95
N TRP A 499 -5.18 -34.00 -27.92
CA TRP A 499 -3.93 -33.47 -27.36
C TRP A 499 -4.17 -32.85 -25.99
N GLY A 500 -3.24 -33.08 -25.05
CA GLY A 500 -3.19 -32.34 -23.78
C GLY A 500 -2.30 -31.11 -23.87
N VAL A 501 -1.23 -31.18 -24.65
CA VAL A 501 -0.36 -30.04 -24.99
C VAL A 501 -0.10 -30.04 -26.50
N ARG A 502 -0.14 -28.88 -27.14
CA ARG A 502 0.47 -28.64 -28.45
C ARG A 502 0.97 -27.19 -28.54
N ALA A 503 2.25 -27.02 -28.84
CA ALA A 503 2.93 -25.72 -28.90
C ALA A 503 3.92 -25.70 -30.07
N GLY A 504 4.03 -24.57 -30.78
CA GLY A 504 4.92 -24.41 -31.93
C GLY A 504 5.43 -22.99 -32.12
N GLY A 505 6.72 -22.86 -32.45
CA GLY A 505 7.42 -21.58 -32.64
C GLY A 505 7.50 -20.69 -31.40
N VAL A 506 7.37 -21.28 -30.20
CA VAL A 506 7.15 -20.53 -28.96
C VAL A 506 8.44 -19.87 -28.47
N ARG A 507 8.36 -18.56 -28.20
CA ARG A 507 9.42 -17.78 -27.55
C ARG A 507 8.88 -17.03 -26.34
N ALA A 508 9.68 -16.92 -25.29
CA ALA A 508 9.33 -16.16 -24.09
C ALA A 508 10.56 -15.53 -23.44
N ARG A 509 10.37 -14.36 -22.82
CA ARG A 509 11.44 -13.50 -22.29
C ARG A 509 11.00 -12.83 -20.99
N TYR A 510 11.89 -12.73 -20.01
CA TYR A 510 11.61 -12.02 -18.77
C TYR A 510 11.78 -10.50 -18.94
N GLU A 511 10.95 -9.72 -18.24
CA GLU A 511 10.94 -8.26 -18.32
C GLU A 511 12.29 -7.66 -17.85
N GLY A 512 12.87 -6.77 -18.66
CA GLY A 512 14.23 -6.26 -18.47
C GLY A 512 15.37 -7.19 -18.94
N GLY A 513 15.07 -8.43 -19.34
CA GLY A 513 16.04 -9.35 -19.92
C GLY A 513 16.29 -9.08 -21.41
N GLY A 514 17.55 -8.92 -21.82
CA GLY A 514 17.94 -8.67 -23.22
C GLY A 514 18.09 -9.93 -24.10
N VAL A 515 17.61 -11.10 -23.65
CA VAL A 515 17.76 -12.41 -24.32
C VAL A 515 16.53 -13.27 -24.01
N ASP A 516 16.06 -14.04 -25.00
CA ASP A 516 14.95 -15.00 -24.83
C ASP A 516 15.28 -16.06 -23.76
N ALA A 517 14.36 -16.23 -22.81
CA ALA A 517 14.46 -17.20 -21.72
C ALA A 517 13.94 -18.60 -22.10
N LEU A 518 13.26 -18.70 -23.24
CA LEU A 518 12.78 -19.94 -23.83
C LEU A 518 12.71 -19.80 -25.36
N VAL A 519 13.22 -20.80 -26.08
CA VAL A 519 12.93 -21.04 -27.50
C VAL A 519 12.50 -22.50 -27.65
N LEU A 520 11.22 -22.73 -27.99
CA LEU A 520 10.60 -24.05 -28.06
C LEU A 520 10.00 -24.25 -29.47
N PRO A 521 10.70 -24.96 -30.38
CA PRO A 521 10.33 -25.02 -31.80
C PRO A 521 9.05 -25.80 -32.06
N GLU A 522 8.90 -27.01 -31.50
CA GLU A 522 7.63 -27.73 -31.42
C GLU A 522 7.61 -28.62 -30.17
N LEU A 523 6.43 -28.74 -29.54
CA LEU A 523 6.15 -29.70 -28.48
C LEU A 523 4.69 -30.14 -28.58
N ALA A 524 4.43 -31.44 -28.51
CA ALA A 524 3.08 -31.98 -28.42
C ALA A 524 3.05 -33.14 -27.42
N VAL A 525 1.95 -33.30 -26.70
CA VAL A 525 1.70 -34.39 -25.73
C VAL A 525 0.26 -34.86 -25.91
N ARG A 526 0.07 -36.16 -26.16
CA ARG A 526 -1.24 -36.78 -26.37
C ARG A 526 -1.93 -37.14 -25.05
N ALA A 527 -3.26 -37.34 -25.12
CA ALA A 527 -3.97 -38.05 -24.05
C ALA A 527 -3.35 -39.44 -23.84
N GLY A 528 -2.95 -39.74 -22.60
CA GLY A 528 -2.27 -40.98 -22.22
C GLY A 528 -0.76 -41.03 -22.46
N GLU A 529 -0.12 -39.92 -22.84
CA GLU A 529 1.34 -39.84 -23.05
C GLU A 529 2.04 -39.16 -21.87
N THR A 530 3.15 -39.74 -21.39
CA THR A 530 4.07 -39.17 -20.41
C THR A 530 5.34 -38.67 -21.08
N VAL A 531 5.54 -37.35 -21.12
CA VAL A 531 6.71 -36.71 -21.74
C VAL A 531 7.57 -36.02 -20.68
N ALA A 532 8.89 -36.24 -20.75
CA ALA A 532 9.86 -35.61 -19.85
C ALA A 532 10.66 -34.49 -20.56
N LEU A 533 10.74 -33.31 -19.94
CA LEU A 533 11.63 -32.22 -20.31
C LEU A 533 12.93 -32.32 -19.51
N SER A 534 14.08 -32.22 -20.18
CA SER A 534 15.40 -32.19 -19.54
C SER A 534 16.36 -31.21 -20.24
N GLY A 535 17.50 -30.93 -19.62
CA GLY A 535 18.50 -29.96 -20.11
C GLY A 535 19.22 -29.26 -18.95
N PRO A 536 20.30 -28.50 -19.21
CA PRO A 536 21.10 -27.87 -18.16
C PRO A 536 20.33 -26.77 -17.40
N SER A 537 20.89 -26.26 -16.31
CA SER A 537 20.31 -25.13 -15.58
C SER A 537 20.23 -23.88 -16.47
N GLY A 538 19.16 -23.10 -16.33
CA GLY A 538 18.89 -21.94 -17.19
C GLY A 538 18.36 -22.27 -18.60
N ALA A 539 18.28 -23.53 -19.03
CA ALA A 539 17.75 -23.92 -20.35
C ALA A 539 16.21 -23.81 -20.51
N GLY A 540 15.56 -22.88 -19.79
CA GLY A 540 14.15 -22.57 -19.95
C GLY A 540 13.12 -23.63 -19.51
N LYS A 541 13.52 -24.70 -18.79
CA LYS A 541 12.63 -25.82 -18.38
C LYS A 541 11.36 -25.37 -17.65
N THR A 542 11.52 -24.72 -16.50
CA THR A 542 10.43 -24.08 -15.73
C THR A 542 9.69 -23.02 -16.56
N THR A 543 10.40 -22.27 -17.40
CA THR A 543 9.81 -21.27 -18.31
C THR A 543 8.87 -21.93 -19.31
N ALA A 544 9.20 -23.10 -19.85
CA ALA A 544 8.34 -23.88 -20.74
C ALA A 544 7.07 -24.33 -20.03
N LEU A 545 7.18 -24.94 -18.85
CA LEU A 545 5.99 -25.32 -18.08
C LEU A 545 5.11 -24.10 -17.72
N ARG A 546 5.72 -22.98 -17.31
CA ARG A 546 4.99 -21.74 -17.00
C ARG A 546 4.30 -21.13 -18.21
N VAL A 547 4.93 -21.15 -19.39
CA VAL A 547 4.32 -20.66 -20.64
C VAL A 547 3.15 -21.55 -21.07
N LEU A 548 3.30 -22.88 -20.96
CA LEU A 548 2.23 -23.84 -21.26
C LEU A 548 1.06 -23.76 -20.26
N ALA A 549 1.35 -23.51 -18.98
CA ALA A 549 0.36 -23.31 -17.93
C ALA A 549 -0.31 -21.92 -17.95
N GLY A 550 0.05 -21.03 -18.89
CA GLY A 550 -0.47 -19.65 -18.97
C GLY A 550 0.04 -18.71 -17.86
N LEU A 551 1.07 -19.13 -17.12
CA LEU A 551 1.70 -18.41 -16.00
C LEU A 551 2.77 -17.42 -16.47
N HIS A 552 3.20 -17.50 -17.73
CA HIS A 552 4.13 -16.56 -18.37
C HIS A 552 3.68 -16.33 -19.83
N PRO A 553 3.71 -15.08 -20.36
CA PRO A 553 3.35 -14.83 -21.75
C PRO A 553 4.40 -15.40 -22.72
N ALA A 554 3.96 -15.77 -23.92
CA ALA A 554 4.84 -15.97 -25.07
C ALA A 554 4.91 -14.66 -25.87
N GLU A 555 6.11 -14.29 -26.34
CA GLU A 555 6.32 -13.17 -27.26
C GLU A 555 5.96 -13.56 -28.71
N ALA A 556 6.11 -14.85 -29.05
CA ALA A 556 5.75 -15.41 -30.35
C ALA A 556 5.39 -16.90 -30.22
N GLY A 557 4.74 -17.46 -31.24
CA GLY A 557 4.33 -18.86 -31.34
C GLY A 557 2.84 -19.11 -31.05
N ALA A 558 2.42 -20.36 -31.20
CA ALA A 558 1.06 -20.82 -30.92
C ALA A 558 1.07 -21.90 -29.84
N ILE A 559 0.06 -21.88 -28.95
CA ILE A 559 -0.08 -22.78 -27.79
C ILE A 559 -1.55 -23.20 -27.67
N ALA A 560 -1.80 -24.49 -27.49
CA ALA A 560 -3.09 -25.07 -27.10
C ALA A 560 -2.85 -26.13 -26.01
N VAL A 561 -3.58 -26.04 -24.90
CA VAL A 561 -3.43 -26.94 -23.74
C VAL A 561 -4.81 -27.30 -23.18
N GLY A 562 -4.95 -28.49 -22.61
CA GLY A 562 -6.19 -29.00 -22.02
C GLY A 562 -6.48 -28.47 -20.60
N ARG A 563 -7.30 -29.21 -19.84
CA ARG A 563 -7.70 -28.88 -18.46
C ARG A 563 -6.48 -29.07 -17.54
N THR A 564 -5.78 -27.96 -17.29
CA THR A 564 -4.39 -27.96 -16.81
C THR A 564 -4.29 -27.94 -15.28
N PHE A 565 -3.42 -28.80 -14.74
CA PHE A 565 -3.02 -28.82 -13.34
C PHE A 565 -1.49 -28.67 -13.26
N TYR A 566 -1.01 -27.56 -12.68
CA TYR A 566 0.41 -27.24 -12.57
C TYR A 566 0.96 -27.44 -11.15
N LEU A 567 2.11 -28.12 -11.03
CA LEU A 567 2.92 -28.15 -9.82
C LEU A 567 4.16 -27.27 -10.01
N SER A 568 4.30 -26.24 -9.17
CA SER A 568 5.49 -25.39 -9.10
C SER A 568 6.66 -26.10 -8.42
N GLN A 569 7.90 -25.74 -8.77
CA GLN A 569 9.12 -26.30 -8.18
C GLN A 569 9.25 -26.00 -6.66
N ARG A 570 8.56 -24.96 -6.17
CA ARG A 570 8.57 -24.50 -4.77
C ARG A 570 7.15 -24.14 -4.31
N PRO A 571 6.28 -25.12 -4.04
CA PRO A 571 4.85 -24.87 -3.82
C PRO A 571 4.56 -24.13 -2.51
N SER A 572 3.70 -23.12 -2.61
CA SER A 572 3.44 -22.15 -1.53
C SER A 572 2.40 -22.58 -0.48
N LEU A 573 1.51 -23.54 -0.81
CA LEU A 573 0.38 -24.00 0.03
C LEU A 573 -0.42 -22.87 0.70
N PRO A 574 -1.01 -21.93 -0.07
CA PRO A 574 -1.56 -20.70 0.48
C PRO A 574 -2.88 -20.95 1.24
N HIS A 575 -3.02 -20.29 2.38
CA HIS A 575 -4.15 -20.32 3.34
C HIS A 575 -4.31 -21.59 4.17
N ALA A 576 -3.62 -22.67 3.85
CA ALA A 576 -3.68 -23.89 4.65
C ALA A 576 -3.07 -23.69 6.05
N ARG A 577 -3.72 -24.22 7.09
CA ARG A 577 -3.26 -24.18 8.50
C ARG A 577 -3.17 -25.56 9.15
N THR A 578 -3.70 -26.56 8.47
CA THR A 578 -3.55 -27.99 8.71
C THR A 578 -3.33 -28.70 7.36
N VAL A 579 -2.88 -29.94 7.40
CA VAL A 579 -2.77 -30.78 6.19
C VAL A 579 -4.14 -31.00 5.54
N ALA A 580 -5.23 -31.06 6.31
CA ALA A 580 -6.59 -31.14 5.77
C ALA A 580 -6.98 -29.94 4.91
N ASP A 581 -6.62 -28.71 5.30
CA ASP A 581 -6.97 -27.47 4.60
C ASP A 581 -6.39 -27.36 3.18
N VAL A 582 -5.42 -28.23 2.83
CA VAL A 582 -4.82 -28.30 1.48
C VAL A 582 -5.73 -29.02 0.49
N PHE A 583 -6.67 -29.83 0.98
CA PHE A 583 -7.60 -30.63 0.17
C PHE A 583 -8.98 -29.97 0.06
N VAL A 584 -9.82 -30.49 -0.82
CA VAL A 584 -11.21 -30.03 -0.95
C VAL A 584 -12.04 -30.57 0.23
N GLU A 585 -12.99 -29.77 0.71
CA GLU A 585 -13.89 -30.13 1.81
C GLU A 585 -14.61 -31.46 1.52
N GLY A 586 -14.41 -32.46 2.37
CA GLY A 586 -14.93 -33.83 2.19
C GLY A 586 -13.95 -34.86 1.60
N ALA A 587 -12.71 -34.50 1.27
CA ALA A 587 -11.71 -35.43 0.74
C ALA A 587 -11.20 -36.47 1.77
N ASP A 588 -10.94 -37.72 1.32
CA ASP A 588 -10.12 -38.68 2.09
C ASP A 588 -8.63 -38.27 2.02
N VAL A 589 -8.24 -37.44 2.98
CA VAL A 589 -6.85 -37.00 3.19
C VAL A 589 -5.91 -38.19 3.40
N GLY A 590 -6.36 -39.28 4.04
CA GLY A 590 -5.55 -40.48 4.25
C GLY A 590 -5.22 -41.19 2.93
N ALA A 591 -6.21 -41.38 2.06
CA ALA A 591 -5.98 -41.90 0.70
C ALA A 591 -5.09 -40.97 -0.13
N ALA A 592 -5.27 -39.66 -0.02
CA ALA A 592 -4.43 -38.71 -0.75
C ALA A 592 -2.96 -38.76 -0.30
N LEU A 593 -2.69 -38.77 1.02
CA LEU A 593 -1.33 -38.91 1.56
C LEU A 593 -0.68 -40.26 1.20
N ARG A 594 -1.47 -41.34 1.09
CA ARG A 594 -1.03 -42.64 0.55
C ARG A 594 -0.55 -42.59 -0.90
N THR A 595 -1.00 -41.66 -1.74
CA THR A 595 -0.54 -41.57 -3.14
C THR A 595 0.92 -41.10 -3.28
N VAL A 596 1.44 -40.41 -2.27
CA VAL A 596 2.79 -39.80 -2.25
C VAL A 596 3.69 -40.30 -1.11
N GLY A 597 3.22 -41.28 -0.34
CA GLY A 597 3.99 -41.89 0.75
C GLY A 597 4.20 -40.95 1.94
N LEU A 598 3.17 -40.18 2.33
CA LEU A 598 3.21 -39.27 3.48
C LEU A 598 2.47 -39.80 4.73
N GLU A 599 1.81 -40.96 4.65
CA GLU A 599 0.87 -41.43 5.68
C GLU A 599 1.50 -41.71 7.07
N GLY A 600 2.80 -41.97 7.13
CA GLY A 600 3.56 -42.12 8.37
C GLY A 600 4.34 -40.87 8.81
N GLU A 601 4.31 -39.79 8.03
CA GLU A 601 5.04 -38.54 8.32
C GLU A 601 4.14 -37.39 8.76
N VAL A 602 2.93 -37.29 8.19
CA VAL A 602 1.95 -36.25 8.51
C VAL A 602 0.54 -36.81 8.55
N THR A 603 -0.30 -36.22 9.39
CA THR A 603 -1.73 -36.56 9.54
C THR A 603 -2.60 -35.40 9.08
N ALA A 604 -3.89 -35.62 8.83
CA ALA A 604 -4.83 -34.56 8.47
C ALA A 604 -4.84 -33.39 9.48
N ALA A 605 -4.63 -33.66 10.77
CA ALA A 605 -4.59 -32.68 11.86
C ALA A 605 -3.20 -32.05 12.08
N THR A 606 -2.16 -32.47 11.34
CA THR A 606 -0.81 -31.90 11.49
C THR A 606 -0.84 -30.40 11.12
N PRO A 607 -0.38 -29.51 12.00
CA PRO A 607 -0.47 -28.06 11.78
C PRO A 607 0.54 -27.60 10.71
N LEU A 608 0.08 -26.71 9.84
CA LEU A 608 0.90 -25.96 8.90
C LEU A 608 0.91 -24.49 9.36
N SER A 609 2.08 -23.89 9.53
CA SER A 609 2.16 -22.43 9.66
C SER A 609 2.22 -21.77 8.27
N GLU A 610 2.15 -20.44 8.23
CA GLU A 610 2.08 -19.63 7.00
C GLU A 610 3.03 -20.13 5.89
N HIS A 611 2.51 -20.26 4.66
CA HIS A 611 3.20 -20.82 3.49
C HIS A 611 3.71 -22.27 3.64
N GLY A 612 3.11 -23.07 4.53
CA GLY A 612 3.50 -24.46 4.79
C GLY A 612 4.81 -24.61 5.58
N ALA A 613 5.23 -23.58 6.32
CA ALA A 613 6.36 -23.70 7.25
C ALA A 613 5.97 -24.59 8.46
N GLY A 614 6.93 -25.37 8.97
CA GLY A 614 6.68 -26.42 9.97
C GLY A 614 6.76 -27.85 9.41
N ILE A 615 6.63 -28.01 8.08
CA ILE A 615 7.03 -29.23 7.35
C ILE A 615 8.23 -28.93 6.44
N SER A 616 9.03 -29.97 6.17
CA SER A 616 10.22 -29.88 5.29
C SER A 616 9.85 -29.59 3.83
N SER A 617 10.83 -29.16 3.03
CA SER A 617 10.61 -28.87 1.60
C SER A 617 10.06 -30.09 0.83
N GLY A 618 10.64 -31.27 1.01
CA GLY A 618 10.18 -32.51 0.37
C GLY A 618 8.82 -33.02 0.87
N GLN A 619 8.43 -32.71 2.12
CA GLN A 619 7.06 -32.96 2.61
C GLN A 619 6.07 -31.98 1.98
N ARG A 620 6.42 -30.69 1.88
CA ARG A 620 5.58 -29.66 1.24
C ARG A 620 5.35 -29.95 -0.24
N GLN A 621 6.41 -30.38 -0.94
CA GLN A 621 6.34 -30.75 -2.36
C GLN A 621 5.46 -31.99 -2.58
N ARG A 622 5.59 -33.04 -1.75
CA ARG A 622 4.68 -34.20 -1.77
C ARG A 622 3.23 -33.84 -1.44
N LEU A 623 3.00 -32.99 -0.45
CA LEU A 623 1.66 -32.57 -0.05
C LEU A 623 0.95 -31.76 -1.14
N ALA A 624 1.68 -30.84 -1.79
CA ALA A 624 1.19 -30.10 -2.95
C ALA A 624 0.87 -31.04 -4.14
N LEU A 625 1.74 -32.03 -4.41
CA LEU A 625 1.52 -33.06 -5.42
C LEU A 625 0.27 -33.91 -5.10
N ALA A 626 0.08 -34.37 -3.86
CA ALA A 626 -1.09 -35.13 -3.45
C ALA A 626 -2.40 -34.35 -3.65
N ALA A 627 -2.42 -33.07 -3.26
CA ALA A 627 -3.58 -32.20 -3.45
C ALA A 627 -3.83 -31.83 -4.91
N LEU A 628 -2.80 -31.82 -5.76
CA LEU A 628 -2.94 -31.67 -7.21
C LEU A 628 -3.49 -32.96 -7.84
N LEU A 629 -2.94 -34.13 -7.53
CA LEU A 629 -3.40 -35.41 -8.04
C LEU A 629 -4.84 -35.72 -7.59
N HIS A 630 -5.21 -35.37 -6.36
CA HIS A 630 -6.58 -35.50 -5.88
C HIS A 630 -7.56 -34.64 -6.71
N ARG A 631 -7.25 -33.35 -6.93
CA ARG A 631 -8.06 -32.47 -7.79
C ARG A 631 -8.11 -32.94 -9.25
N ALA A 632 -7.01 -33.50 -9.76
CA ALA A 632 -6.97 -34.08 -11.10
C ALA A 632 -7.84 -35.35 -11.20
N SER A 633 -7.89 -36.20 -10.17
CA SER A 633 -8.80 -37.36 -10.17
C SER A 633 -10.24 -36.88 -10.24
N VAL A 634 -10.66 -35.97 -9.35
CA VAL A 634 -12.03 -35.43 -9.35
C VAL A 634 -12.41 -34.87 -10.73
N ALA A 635 -11.49 -34.17 -11.42
CA ALA A 635 -11.72 -33.70 -12.78
C ALA A 635 -11.86 -34.83 -13.82
N VAL A 636 -11.06 -35.89 -13.75
CA VAL A 636 -11.19 -37.08 -14.62
C VAL A 636 -12.52 -37.80 -14.36
N ASP A 637 -12.92 -37.91 -13.09
CA ASP A 637 -14.12 -38.62 -12.65
C ASP A 637 -15.40 -37.83 -12.98
N GLU A 638 -15.37 -36.49 -12.88
CA GLU A 638 -16.38 -35.58 -13.46
C GLU A 638 -16.52 -35.79 -14.98
N ASP A 639 -15.38 -35.78 -15.70
CA ASP A 639 -15.37 -35.87 -17.16
C ASP A 639 -15.84 -37.26 -17.65
N ALA A 640 -15.52 -38.34 -16.92
CA ALA A 640 -16.03 -39.69 -17.18
C ALA A 640 -17.54 -39.81 -16.92
N LEU A 641 -18.01 -39.37 -15.74
CA LEU A 641 -19.43 -39.41 -15.37
C LEU A 641 -20.29 -38.64 -16.38
N ALA A 642 -19.90 -37.39 -16.67
CA ALA A 642 -20.66 -36.58 -17.61
C ALA A 642 -20.51 -37.07 -19.06
N ALA A 643 -19.48 -37.83 -19.43
CA ALA A 643 -19.38 -38.44 -20.76
C ALA A 643 -20.42 -39.56 -20.94
N ALA A 644 -20.58 -40.43 -19.94
CA ALA A 644 -21.64 -41.43 -19.92
C ALA A 644 -23.05 -40.79 -19.99
N VAL A 645 -23.22 -39.60 -19.40
CA VAL A 645 -24.47 -38.82 -19.53
C VAL A 645 -24.67 -38.26 -20.94
N ASP A 646 -23.65 -37.63 -21.57
CA ASP A 646 -23.75 -37.14 -22.96
C ASP A 646 -24.07 -38.30 -23.94
N GLU A 647 -23.44 -39.45 -23.75
CA GLU A 647 -23.64 -40.67 -24.53
C GLU A 647 -25.07 -41.22 -24.38
N ALA A 648 -25.59 -41.29 -23.15
CA ALA A 648 -26.96 -41.72 -22.87
C ALA A 648 -28.05 -40.72 -23.30
N THR A 649 -27.73 -39.43 -23.44
CA THR A 649 -28.74 -38.35 -23.57
C THR A 649 -28.77 -37.68 -24.94
N SER A 650 -27.74 -37.79 -25.78
CA SER A 650 -27.67 -36.99 -27.03
C SER A 650 -26.94 -37.61 -28.21
N GLY A 651 -26.15 -38.67 -28.05
CA GLY A 651 -25.39 -39.31 -29.14
C GLY A 651 -24.33 -38.43 -29.83
N ALA A 652 -24.20 -37.16 -29.42
CA ALA A 652 -23.28 -36.18 -29.98
C ALA A 652 -22.05 -36.02 -29.08
N VAL A 653 -20.94 -36.68 -29.46
CA VAL A 653 -19.69 -36.67 -28.69
C VAL A 653 -19.09 -35.26 -28.62
N ARG A 654 -19.28 -34.57 -27.50
CA ARG A 654 -18.61 -33.29 -27.23
C ARG A 654 -17.10 -33.52 -27.08
N VAL A 655 -16.28 -32.81 -27.86
CA VAL A 655 -14.83 -32.83 -27.71
C VAL A 655 -14.46 -32.09 -26.43
N ARG A 656 -14.09 -32.82 -25.38
CA ARG A 656 -13.69 -32.27 -24.07
C ARG A 656 -12.18 -32.05 -23.97
N PRO A 657 -11.73 -31.02 -23.24
CA PRO A 657 -10.31 -30.78 -23.02
C PRO A 657 -9.68 -31.91 -22.21
N VAL A 658 -8.50 -32.39 -22.65
CA VAL A 658 -7.77 -33.47 -21.97
C VAL A 658 -7.24 -32.97 -20.62
N VAL A 659 -7.45 -33.74 -19.54
CA VAL A 659 -6.81 -33.44 -18.25
C VAL A 659 -5.29 -33.55 -18.40
N THR A 660 -4.59 -32.47 -18.07
CA THR A 660 -3.17 -32.28 -18.39
C THR A 660 -2.39 -31.92 -17.13
N LEU A 661 -1.44 -32.78 -16.75
CA LEU A 661 -0.55 -32.56 -15.61
C LEU A 661 0.75 -31.92 -16.09
N LEU A 662 1.11 -30.75 -15.54
CA LEU A 662 2.35 -30.03 -15.81
C LEU A 662 3.17 -29.96 -14.51
N LEU A 663 4.26 -30.73 -14.42
CA LEU A 663 4.93 -30.98 -13.14
C LEU A 663 6.40 -30.55 -13.18
N ASP A 664 6.77 -29.54 -12.39
CA ASP A 664 8.16 -29.07 -12.30
C ASP A 664 8.93 -29.85 -11.22
N GLU A 665 9.84 -30.72 -11.65
CA GLU A 665 10.72 -31.55 -10.79
C GLU A 665 10.01 -32.30 -9.63
N PRO A 666 8.88 -33.02 -9.86
CA PRO A 666 8.05 -33.59 -8.79
C PRO A 666 8.71 -34.68 -7.94
N THR A 667 9.85 -35.24 -8.37
CA THR A 667 10.65 -36.21 -7.58
C THR A 667 11.91 -35.60 -6.97
N ALA A 668 12.11 -34.28 -7.07
CA ALA A 668 13.12 -33.59 -6.29
C ALA A 668 12.88 -33.79 -4.78
N HIS A 669 13.96 -33.87 -4.01
CA HIS A 669 13.94 -34.07 -2.55
C HIS A 669 13.28 -35.39 -2.08
N LEU A 670 12.98 -36.34 -2.98
CA LEU A 670 12.47 -37.68 -2.63
C LEU A 670 13.58 -38.71 -2.47
N ASP A 671 13.34 -39.66 -1.56
CA ASP A 671 14.05 -40.94 -1.50
C ASP A 671 13.58 -41.92 -2.59
N ALA A 672 14.31 -43.04 -2.74
CA ALA A 672 14.09 -44.02 -3.79
C ALA A 672 12.83 -44.91 -3.63
N ALA A 673 12.13 -44.85 -2.50
CA ALA A 673 10.85 -45.52 -2.29
C ALA A 673 9.68 -44.58 -2.64
N ALA A 674 9.70 -43.35 -2.12
CA ALA A 674 8.73 -42.30 -2.47
C ALA A 674 8.78 -41.95 -3.96
N GLU A 675 9.97 -41.89 -4.57
CA GLU A 675 10.13 -41.65 -6.02
C GLU A 675 9.47 -42.75 -6.87
N LYS A 676 9.64 -44.03 -6.52
CA LYS A 676 8.98 -45.16 -7.22
C LYS A 676 7.45 -45.08 -7.12
N LEU A 677 6.93 -44.71 -5.95
CA LEU A 677 5.50 -44.56 -5.72
C LEU A 677 4.89 -43.44 -6.58
N VAL A 678 5.54 -42.26 -6.60
CA VAL A 678 5.13 -41.12 -7.44
C VAL A 678 5.17 -41.49 -8.93
N VAL A 679 6.26 -42.12 -9.40
CA VAL A 679 6.39 -42.60 -10.78
C VAL A 679 5.25 -43.56 -11.18
N ALA A 680 4.87 -44.49 -10.29
CA ALA A 680 3.76 -45.41 -10.54
C ALA A 680 2.41 -44.68 -10.67
N ARG A 681 2.13 -43.70 -9.79
CA ARG A 681 0.90 -42.91 -9.85
C ARG A 681 0.81 -42.01 -11.08
N LEU A 682 1.93 -41.42 -11.55
CA LEU A 682 1.91 -40.64 -12.79
C LEU A 682 1.56 -41.50 -14.02
N ARG A 683 2.05 -42.75 -14.08
CA ARG A 683 1.67 -43.72 -15.12
C ARG A 683 0.21 -44.17 -15.02
N GLU A 684 -0.35 -44.29 -13.81
CA GLU A 684 -1.77 -44.56 -13.60
C GLU A 684 -2.67 -43.42 -14.13
N PHE A 685 -2.29 -42.16 -13.91
CA PHE A 685 -3.00 -41.00 -14.49
C PHE A 685 -2.91 -40.97 -16.02
N ALA A 686 -1.76 -41.31 -16.60
CA ALA A 686 -1.63 -41.49 -18.05
C ALA A 686 -2.53 -42.64 -18.56
N ALA A 687 -2.56 -43.79 -17.89
CA ALA A 687 -3.45 -44.90 -18.24
C ALA A 687 -4.95 -44.53 -18.16
N ARG A 688 -5.34 -43.60 -17.27
CA ARG A 688 -6.68 -42.97 -17.21
C ARG A 688 -6.94 -41.94 -18.32
N GLY A 689 -6.03 -41.77 -19.28
CA GLY A 689 -6.16 -40.88 -20.43
C GLY A 689 -5.68 -39.44 -20.21
N CYS A 690 -5.01 -39.13 -19.09
CA CYS A 690 -4.42 -37.81 -18.87
C CYS A 690 -3.17 -37.63 -19.74
N ALA A 691 -2.87 -36.40 -20.13
CA ALA A 691 -1.55 -36.03 -20.64
C ALA A 691 -0.63 -35.66 -19.47
N VAL A 692 0.62 -36.12 -19.46
CA VAL A 692 1.59 -35.81 -18.40
C VAL A 692 2.85 -35.22 -19.01
N LEU A 693 3.18 -33.98 -18.65
CA LEU A 693 4.43 -33.32 -19.02
C LEU A 693 5.20 -32.97 -17.74
N VAL A 694 6.41 -33.49 -17.61
CA VAL A 694 7.21 -33.39 -16.38
C VAL A 694 8.61 -32.87 -16.66
N VAL A 695 9.14 -31.94 -15.85
CA VAL A 695 10.57 -31.62 -15.85
C VAL A 695 11.29 -32.65 -14.98
N ALA A 696 12.30 -33.32 -15.53
CA ALA A 696 12.95 -34.45 -14.87
C ALA A 696 14.48 -34.42 -15.05
N HIS A 697 15.19 -34.61 -13.93
CA HIS A 697 16.64 -34.86 -13.87
C HIS A 697 16.99 -36.23 -13.29
N ARG A 698 16.06 -36.88 -12.58
CA ARG A 698 16.27 -38.21 -11.98
C ARG A 698 16.19 -39.31 -13.05
N PRO A 699 17.16 -40.24 -13.14
CA PRO A 699 17.13 -41.34 -14.10
C PRO A 699 15.86 -42.20 -14.03
N ALA A 700 15.31 -42.43 -12.82
CA ALA A 700 14.09 -43.20 -12.63
C ALA A 700 12.90 -42.57 -13.38
N LEU A 701 12.65 -41.27 -13.17
CA LEU A 701 11.55 -40.54 -13.81
C LEU A 701 11.78 -40.35 -15.32
N LEU A 702 13.02 -40.15 -15.76
CA LEU A 702 13.38 -40.10 -17.18
C LEU A 702 13.15 -41.44 -17.89
N SER A 703 13.52 -42.56 -17.26
CA SER A 703 13.26 -43.93 -17.78
C SER A 703 11.79 -44.34 -17.74
N ALA A 704 10.96 -43.60 -17.00
CA ALA A 704 9.53 -43.87 -16.86
C ALA A 704 8.67 -43.17 -17.91
N ALA A 705 9.19 -42.13 -18.57
CA ALA A 705 8.49 -41.39 -19.61
C ALA A 705 8.51 -42.12 -20.97
N ASP A 706 7.45 -41.96 -21.75
CA ASP A 706 7.32 -42.52 -23.09
C ASP A 706 8.20 -41.78 -24.11
N ARG A 707 8.56 -40.52 -23.81
CA ARG A 707 9.44 -39.69 -24.63
C ARG A 707 10.16 -38.63 -23.81
N VAL A 708 11.45 -38.41 -24.09
CA VAL A 708 12.26 -37.33 -23.50
C VAL A 708 12.51 -36.23 -24.55
N VAL A 709 12.43 -34.97 -24.14
CA VAL A 709 12.73 -33.79 -24.96
C VAL A 709 13.83 -32.98 -24.27
N HIS A 710 14.94 -32.75 -24.97
CA HIS A 710 16.09 -32.00 -24.46
C HIS A 710 16.02 -30.53 -24.89
N LEU A 711 15.89 -29.63 -23.93
CA LEU A 711 16.00 -28.18 -24.16
C LEU A 711 17.46 -27.75 -24.19
N ARG A 712 17.81 -26.92 -25.17
CA ARG A 712 19.13 -26.28 -25.28
C ARG A 712 19.07 -24.86 -24.67
N PRO A 713 20.09 -24.40 -23.94
CA PRO A 713 20.16 -23.02 -23.50
C PRO A 713 20.28 -22.08 -24.71
N ALA A 714 19.73 -20.87 -24.59
CA ALA A 714 19.85 -19.83 -25.63
C ALA A 714 21.31 -19.36 -25.72
N THR A 715 22.03 -19.80 -26.76
CA THR A 715 23.48 -19.61 -26.86
C THR A 715 23.86 -18.14 -27.14
N ILE A 716 24.99 -17.72 -26.58
CA ILE A 716 25.54 -16.35 -26.69
C ILE A 716 25.97 -15.96 -28.13
N GLN A 717 25.91 -16.88 -29.10
CA GLN A 717 26.49 -16.71 -30.44
C GLN A 717 25.79 -15.65 -31.32
N ASP A 718 24.51 -15.34 -31.11
CA ASP A 718 23.84 -14.24 -31.84
C ASP A 718 24.44 -12.84 -31.53
N ARG A 719 25.22 -12.69 -30.45
CA ARG A 719 25.84 -11.40 -30.07
C ARG A 719 26.78 -10.79 -31.12
N GLN A 720 27.23 -11.55 -32.13
CA GLN A 720 28.11 -11.03 -33.18
C GLN A 720 27.35 -10.57 -34.43
N ALA A 721 26.21 -11.17 -34.78
CA ALA A 721 25.44 -10.80 -35.96
C ALA A 721 24.86 -9.38 -35.83
N THR A 722 24.17 -9.08 -34.72
CA THR A 722 23.54 -7.78 -34.50
C THR A 722 24.55 -6.63 -34.35
N ARG A 723 25.74 -6.93 -33.81
CA ARG A 723 26.81 -5.93 -33.56
C ARG A 723 27.68 -5.61 -34.78
N ALA A 724 27.48 -6.27 -35.92
CA ALA A 724 28.14 -5.94 -37.17
C ALA A 724 27.50 -4.72 -37.86
N ALA A 725 26.19 -4.51 -37.69
CA ALA A 725 25.43 -3.45 -38.38
C ALA A 725 25.65 -2.05 -37.78
N GLU A 726 25.79 -1.92 -36.46
CA GLU A 726 25.86 -0.63 -35.76
C GLU A 726 27.28 -0.02 -35.70
N ARG A 727 28.22 -0.48 -36.53
CA ARG A 727 29.66 -0.18 -36.40
C ARG A 727 30.30 0.60 -37.56
N GLN A 728 29.52 1.15 -38.49
CA GLN A 728 30.07 1.90 -39.64
C GLN A 728 29.91 3.43 -39.59
N ASP A 729 28.93 3.98 -38.84
CA ASP A 729 28.70 5.44 -38.76
C ASP A 729 29.26 6.09 -37.47
N ALA A 730 30.60 6.05 -37.27
CA ALA A 730 31.27 6.83 -36.21
C ALA A 730 32.81 7.04 -36.42
N GLN A 731 33.20 7.70 -37.51
CA GLN A 731 34.47 8.43 -37.65
C GLN A 731 34.08 9.83 -38.18
N THR A 732 34.61 10.99 -37.77
CA THR A 732 35.92 11.44 -37.21
C THR A 732 35.68 12.89 -36.63
N PRO A 733 36.67 13.68 -36.15
CA PRO A 733 37.74 13.48 -35.16
C PRO A 733 37.53 14.24 -33.81
N GLU A 734 38.29 13.80 -32.80
CA GLU A 734 39.08 14.57 -31.83
C GLU A 734 38.88 16.11 -31.69
N ASN A 735 38.62 16.59 -30.45
CA ASN A 735 39.34 17.76 -29.92
C ASN A 735 39.44 17.79 -28.38
N GLN A 736 40.67 17.62 -27.88
CA GLN A 736 41.31 18.10 -26.63
C GLN A 736 40.61 18.02 -25.25
N ALA A 737 41.43 17.75 -24.22
CA ALA A 737 41.04 17.58 -22.82
C ALA A 737 40.94 18.91 -22.03
N PRO A 738 40.53 18.85 -20.75
CA PRO A 738 41.58 18.99 -19.74
C PRO A 738 41.61 17.88 -18.67
N GLN A 739 42.83 17.50 -18.26
CA GLN A 739 43.07 16.60 -17.12
C GLN A 739 43.03 17.34 -15.76
N LYS A 740 42.96 16.55 -14.68
CA LYS A 740 43.43 16.86 -13.30
C LYS A 740 42.75 18.03 -12.58
N GLN A 741 41.82 17.72 -11.67
CA GLN A 741 42.06 17.73 -10.20
C GLN A 741 40.77 17.38 -9.41
N HIS A 742 40.92 17.14 -8.09
CA HIS A 742 39.90 16.79 -7.07
C HIS A 742 39.88 15.35 -6.52
N ALA A 743 41.01 14.65 -6.55
CA ALA A 743 41.36 13.77 -5.44
C ALA A 743 42.00 14.62 -4.30
N ARG A 744 41.77 14.24 -3.04
CA ARG A 744 42.14 14.98 -1.80
C ARG A 744 41.35 16.28 -1.56
N THR A 745 40.23 16.18 -0.85
CA THR A 745 40.03 16.77 0.50
C THR A 745 38.61 16.45 0.97
N ARG A 746 38.45 15.41 1.80
CA ARG A 746 37.17 15.14 2.50
C ARG A 746 37.33 14.68 3.95
N GLU A 747 38.52 14.89 4.50
CA GLU A 747 38.69 15.15 5.92
C GLU A 747 38.55 16.68 6.14
N GLN A 748 38.33 17.11 7.38
CA GLN A 748 38.17 18.54 7.75
C GLN A 748 36.96 19.32 7.17
N GLN A 749 35.75 18.73 7.19
CA GLN A 749 34.52 19.53 7.35
C GLN A 749 33.68 19.05 8.54
N HIS A 750 34.22 19.31 9.73
CA HIS A 750 33.52 19.19 11.03
C HIS A 750 33.60 20.49 11.85
N ALA A 751 33.66 21.64 11.15
CA ALA A 751 33.54 22.96 11.75
C ALA A 751 32.10 23.18 12.26
N ARG A 752 31.87 22.90 13.55
CA ARG A 752 30.59 23.13 14.23
C ARG A 752 30.30 24.63 14.32
N THR A 753 29.46 25.16 13.43
CA THR A 753 28.86 26.49 13.59
C THR A 753 27.81 26.45 14.72
N SER A 754 28.26 26.75 15.94
CA SER A 754 27.45 26.79 17.15
C SER A 754 26.51 28.00 17.18
N GLU A 755 25.44 27.95 16.37
CA GLU A 755 24.29 28.86 16.53
C GLU A 755 23.78 28.85 17.99
N PRO A 756 23.34 30.00 18.55
CA PRO A 756 23.04 30.14 19.97
C PRO A 756 21.87 29.26 20.44
N ALA A 757 22.20 28.11 21.02
CA ALA A 757 21.25 27.06 21.42
C ALA A 757 20.26 27.47 22.53
N GLY A 758 20.56 28.53 23.29
CA GLY A 758 19.75 28.99 24.42
C GLY A 758 18.32 29.41 24.06
N MET A 759 18.11 30.01 22.88
CA MET A 759 16.77 30.46 22.46
C MET A 759 15.93 29.30 21.89
N ARG A 760 16.52 28.51 20.98
CA ARG A 760 15.81 27.41 20.29
C ARG A 760 15.46 26.25 21.22
N SER A 761 16.21 26.04 22.30
CA SER A 761 15.90 25.02 23.32
C SER A 761 14.68 25.39 24.20
N ARG A 762 14.49 26.67 24.53
CA ARG A 762 13.30 27.15 25.26
C ARG A 762 12.02 26.98 24.43
N LEU A 763 12.09 27.30 23.14
CA LEU A 763 10.97 27.16 22.20
C LEU A 763 10.51 25.70 21.99
N ARG A 764 11.37 24.70 22.23
CA ARG A 764 11.11 23.26 22.05
C ARG A 764 10.42 22.57 23.23
N ARG A 765 9.91 23.31 24.22
CA ARG A 765 9.18 22.73 25.37
C ARG A 765 7.73 22.41 24.96
N PRO A 766 7.11 21.30 25.41
CA PRO A 766 5.69 21.02 25.10
C PRO A 766 4.75 22.13 25.58
N ALA A 767 5.12 22.85 26.63
CA ALA A 767 4.37 23.99 27.14
C ALA A 767 4.22 25.15 26.14
N THR A 768 5.19 25.41 25.25
CA THR A 768 5.07 26.51 24.27
C THR A 768 4.03 26.21 23.21
N ALA A 769 3.97 24.97 22.71
CA ALA A 769 2.90 24.51 21.82
C ALA A 769 1.51 24.58 22.48
N VAL A 770 1.41 24.15 23.74
CA VAL A 770 0.15 24.21 24.51
C VAL A 770 -0.31 25.66 24.73
N LEU A 771 0.60 26.56 25.10
CA LEU A 771 0.29 27.98 25.31
C LEU A 771 -0.08 28.70 24.00
N LEU A 772 0.62 28.43 22.89
CA LEU A 772 0.27 28.98 21.57
C LEU A 772 -1.09 28.46 21.07
N GLY A 773 -1.38 27.18 21.28
CA GLY A 773 -2.68 26.58 20.98
C GLY A 773 -3.81 27.19 21.80
N ALA A 774 -3.62 27.31 23.12
CA ALA A 774 -4.60 27.95 24.00
C ALA A 774 -4.80 29.44 23.66
N ALA A 775 -3.73 30.18 23.36
CA ALA A 775 -3.83 31.57 22.93
C ALA A 775 -4.58 31.72 21.59
N SER A 776 -4.39 30.81 20.63
CA SER A 776 -5.15 30.78 19.37
C SER A 776 -6.66 30.53 19.62
N SER A 777 -6.99 29.58 20.50
CA SER A 777 -8.37 29.32 20.91
C SER A 777 -9.00 30.51 21.63
N LEU A 778 -8.29 31.11 22.59
CA LEU A 778 -8.75 32.28 23.34
C LEU A 778 -8.92 33.50 22.44
N ALA A 779 -8.07 33.71 21.43
CA ALA A 779 -8.29 34.74 20.41
C ALA A 779 -9.55 34.49 19.56
N GLY A 780 -9.95 33.22 19.37
CA GLY A 780 -11.24 32.87 18.76
C GLY A 780 -12.44 33.23 19.64
N VAL A 781 -12.39 32.89 20.93
CA VAL A 781 -13.44 33.26 21.91
C VAL A 781 -13.54 34.78 22.04
N LEU A 782 -12.40 35.47 22.11
CA LEU A 782 -12.30 36.93 22.22
C LEU A 782 -12.85 37.64 20.97
N LEU A 783 -12.57 37.12 19.76
CA LEU A 783 -13.12 37.65 18.51
C LEU A 783 -14.66 37.68 18.54
N THR A 784 -15.30 36.54 18.85
CA THR A 784 -16.76 36.44 18.84
C THR A 784 -17.39 37.19 20.01
N GLY A 785 -16.79 37.14 21.21
CA GLY A 785 -17.25 37.91 22.37
C GLY A 785 -17.17 39.42 22.13
N ALA A 786 -16.06 39.91 21.58
CA ALA A 786 -15.90 41.33 21.25
C ALA A 786 -16.86 41.78 20.15
N ALA A 787 -17.12 40.95 19.13
CA ALA A 787 -18.10 41.25 18.09
C ALA A 787 -19.54 41.30 18.65
N ALA A 788 -19.89 40.38 19.55
CA ALA A 788 -21.19 40.36 20.23
C ALA A 788 -21.39 41.59 21.12
N TRP A 789 -20.37 41.94 21.92
CA TRP A 789 -20.38 43.14 22.76
C TRP A 789 -20.52 44.41 21.91
N LEU A 790 -19.73 44.53 20.85
CA LEU A 790 -19.75 45.64 19.91
C LEU A 790 -21.14 45.83 19.33
N LEU A 791 -21.79 44.75 18.89
CA LEU A 791 -23.10 44.80 18.25
C LEU A 791 -24.21 45.26 19.22
N VAL A 792 -24.30 44.63 20.40
CA VAL A 792 -25.32 44.99 21.40
C VAL A 792 -25.07 46.40 21.94
N ARG A 793 -23.80 46.81 22.08
CA ARG A 793 -23.47 48.19 22.46
C ARG A 793 -23.83 49.17 21.35
N ALA A 794 -23.57 48.86 20.09
CA ALA A 794 -23.93 49.69 18.94
C ALA A 794 -25.44 49.96 18.86
N SER A 795 -26.30 49.01 19.23
CA SER A 795 -27.75 49.22 19.24
C SER A 795 -28.26 50.23 20.28
N SER A 796 -27.40 50.73 21.18
CA SER A 796 -27.69 51.88 22.05
C SER A 796 -27.31 53.24 21.42
N LEU A 797 -26.96 53.26 20.13
CA LEU A 797 -26.51 54.43 19.35
C LEU A 797 -25.42 55.29 20.02
N PRO A 798 -24.36 54.69 20.60
CA PRO A 798 -23.30 55.45 21.27
C PRO A 798 -22.37 56.13 20.24
N PRO A 799 -21.67 57.22 20.61
CA PRO A 799 -20.70 57.86 19.73
C PRO A 799 -19.62 56.87 19.25
N VAL A 800 -19.39 56.81 17.93
CA VAL A 800 -18.56 55.77 17.26
C VAL A 800 -17.14 55.66 17.84
N LEU A 801 -16.58 56.76 18.36
CA LEU A 801 -15.29 56.76 19.06
C LEU A 801 -15.26 55.77 20.24
N THR A 802 -16.36 55.61 20.97
CA THR A 802 -16.48 54.65 22.10
C THR A 802 -16.41 53.18 21.65
N LEU A 803 -16.82 52.88 20.41
CA LEU A 803 -16.76 51.54 19.82
C LEU A 803 -15.37 51.21 19.25
N SER A 804 -14.48 52.20 19.10
CA SER A 804 -13.18 52.03 18.42
C SER A 804 -12.28 51.00 19.11
N GLY A 805 -12.31 50.92 20.45
CA GLY A 805 -11.59 49.88 21.19
C GLY A 805 -12.08 48.47 20.86
N ALA A 806 -13.39 48.27 20.71
CA ALA A 806 -13.96 46.98 20.32
C ALA A 806 -13.68 46.64 18.85
N VAL A 807 -13.72 47.62 17.94
CA VAL A 807 -13.32 47.45 16.52
C VAL A 807 -11.86 46.99 16.41
N VAL A 808 -10.95 47.60 17.19
CA VAL A 808 -9.55 47.18 17.25
C VAL A 808 -9.41 45.77 17.85
N LEU A 809 -10.16 45.45 18.90
CA LEU A 809 -10.15 44.13 19.54
C LEU A 809 -10.62 43.01 18.60
N VAL A 810 -11.69 43.25 17.84
CA VAL A 810 -12.22 42.35 16.79
C VAL A 810 -11.16 42.14 15.69
N ARG A 811 -10.65 43.22 15.09
CA ARG A 811 -9.66 43.15 14.00
C ARG A 811 -8.35 42.48 14.46
N GLY A 812 -7.86 42.84 15.65
CA GLY A 812 -6.67 42.24 16.25
C GLY A 812 -6.83 40.74 16.51
N SER A 813 -7.98 40.33 17.07
CA SER A 813 -8.27 38.91 17.34
C SER A 813 -8.42 38.08 16.06
N ALA A 814 -9.03 38.65 15.02
CA ALA A 814 -9.17 38.02 13.70
C ALA A 814 -7.81 37.73 13.03
N VAL A 815 -6.82 38.60 13.21
CA VAL A 815 -5.44 38.41 12.73
C VAL A 815 -4.62 37.50 13.67
N ALA A 816 -4.81 37.62 14.98
CA ALA A 816 -4.06 36.85 15.97
C ALA A 816 -4.38 35.34 15.94
N ARG A 817 -5.66 34.95 15.81
CA ARG A 817 -6.08 33.52 15.83
C ARG A 817 -5.31 32.67 14.80
N PRO A 818 -5.26 32.99 13.49
CA PRO A 818 -4.52 32.22 12.49
C PRO A 818 -2.99 32.26 12.67
N LEU A 819 -2.42 33.38 13.11
CA LEU A 819 -0.97 33.53 13.31
C LEU A 819 -0.49 32.70 14.52
N LEU A 820 -1.23 32.72 15.63
CA LEU A 820 -0.95 31.85 16.78
C LEU A 820 -1.11 30.37 16.42
N ARG A 821 -2.08 30.03 15.57
CA ARG A 821 -2.25 28.67 15.02
C ARG A 821 -1.10 28.23 14.12
N TYR A 822 -0.52 29.13 13.32
CA TYR A 822 0.68 28.86 12.52
C TYR A 822 1.88 28.54 13.42
N LEU A 823 2.13 29.38 14.42
CA LEU A 823 3.24 29.21 15.36
C LEU A 823 3.07 27.94 16.21
N GLU A 824 1.86 27.63 16.68
CA GLU A 824 1.55 26.35 17.33
C GLU A 824 1.93 25.18 16.42
N ARG A 825 1.40 25.13 15.19
CA ARG A 825 1.62 24.00 14.26
C ARG A 825 3.10 23.79 13.95
N LEU A 826 3.89 24.86 13.82
CA LEU A 826 5.34 24.76 13.65
C LEU A 826 6.06 24.16 14.86
N VAL A 827 5.71 24.60 16.08
CA VAL A 827 6.34 24.13 17.31
C VAL A 827 5.92 22.70 17.65
N SER A 828 4.64 22.35 17.46
CA SER A 828 4.11 21.01 17.71
C SER A 828 4.72 19.98 16.77
N HIS A 829 4.87 20.29 15.47
CA HIS A 829 5.49 19.38 14.50
C HIS A 829 7.01 19.26 14.69
N ASP A 830 7.75 20.35 14.97
CA ASP A 830 9.20 20.20 15.24
C ASP A 830 9.45 19.37 16.51
N LEU A 831 8.64 19.55 17.57
CA LEU A 831 8.69 18.72 18.77
C LEU A 831 8.35 17.25 18.48
N ALA A 832 7.38 17.00 17.60
CA ALA A 832 6.98 15.64 17.21
C ALA A 832 8.07 14.92 16.42
N PHE A 833 8.60 15.51 15.35
CA PHE A 833 9.68 14.91 14.57
C PHE A 833 11.00 14.81 15.36
N ALA A 834 11.28 15.77 16.26
CA ALA A 834 12.43 15.68 17.18
C ALA A 834 12.22 14.68 18.34
N ARG A 835 11.03 14.10 18.50
CA ARG A 835 10.80 12.89 19.31
C ARG A 835 10.92 11.65 18.42
N LEU A 836 10.33 11.69 17.22
CA LEU A 836 10.38 10.60 16.23
C LEU A 836 11.80 10.08 15.99
N GLY A 837 12.73 10.97 15.64
CA GLY A 837 14.11 10.57 15.36
C GLY A 837 14.82 9.92 16.55
N ARG A 838 14.62 10.45 17.76
CA ARG A 838 15.16 9.85 18.99
C ARG A 838 14.51 8.51 19.34
N GLN A 839 13.23 8.32 19.03
CA GLN A 839 12.55 7.05 19.24
C GLN A 839 12.97 6.00 18.20
N ARG A 840 13.06 6.36 16.91
CA ARG A 840 13.58 5.46 15.86
C ARG A 840 15.03 5.05 16.14
N ALA A 841 15.90 6.00 16.49
CA ALA A 841 17.29 5.72 16.87
C ALA A 841 17.39 4.86 18.14
N LYS A 842 16.65 5.18 19.22
CA LYS A 842 16.64 4.34 20.42
C LYS A 842 16.13 2.92 20.13
N VAL A 843 15.02 2.78 19.40
CA VAL A 843 14.45 1.46 19.08
C VAL A 843 15.42 0.62 18.23
N TYR A 844 16.18 1.24 17.33
CA TYR A 844 17.25 0.56 16.61
C TYR A 844 18.40 0.14 17.54
N ALA A 845 18.88 1.03 18.41
CA ALA A 845 19.91 0.72 19.40
C ALA A 845 19.47 -0.34 20.44
N ASP A 846 18.19 -0.38 20.83
CA ASP A 846 17.63 -1.44 21.68
C ASP A 846 17.53 -2.79 20.93
N LEU A 847 17.39 -2.78 19.59
CA LEU A 847 17.30 -3.99 18.77
C LEU A 847 18.67 -4.61 18.45
N ILE A 848 19.73 -3.81 18.25
CA ILE A 848 21.05 -4.31 17.84
C ILE A 848 21.60 -5.41 18.78
N PRO A 849 21.66 -5.22 20.12
CA PRO A 849 22.18 -6.26 21.03
C PRO A 849 21.30 -7.51 21.05
N ARG A 850 19.99 -7.35 20.82
CA ARG A 850 18.95 -8.40 20.90
C ARG A 850 18.80 -9.20 19.60
N VAL A 851 19.66 -8.95 18.61
CA VAL A 851 19.92 -9.88 17.51
C VAL A 851 21.23 -10.59 17.84
N PRO A 852 21.26 -11.93 17.96
CA PRO A 852 20.30 -12.87 17.38
C PRO A 852 19.25 -13.43 18.36
N GLY A 853 18.22 -14.09 17.82
CA GLY A 853 17.22 -14.86 18.58
C GLY A 853 15.81 -14.92 17.96
N ARG A 854 15.11 -16.05 18.15
CA ARG A 854 13.66 -16.42 17.99
C ARG A 854 12.76 -15.81 16.88
N ARG A 855 13.17 -14.81 16.10
CA ARG A 855 12.29 -14.00 15.22
C ARG A 855 12.85 -13.70 13.83
N ALA A 856 13.90 -14.41 13.40
CA ALA A 856 14.66 -14.09 12.20
C ALA A 856 13.81 -14.01 10.91
N HIS A 857 12.94 -15.00 10.69
CA HIS A 857 12.18 -15.14 9.45
C HIS A 857 10.96 -14.20 9.30
N ARG A 858 10.56 -13.46 10.35
CA ARG A 858 9.42 -12.49 10.31
C ARG A 858 9.86 -11.02 10.43
N ARG A 859 11.16 -10.73 10.25
CA ARG A 859 11.77 -9.39 10.48
C ARG A 859 11.05 -8.26 9.73
N GLY A 860 10.91 -8.36 8.40
CA GLY A 860 10.42 -7.24 7.56
C GLY A 860 9.03 -6.73 7.97
N ASP A 861 8.16 -7.63 8.41
CA ASP A 861 6.81 -7.29 8.85
C ASP A 861 6.76 -6.72 10.26
N LEU A 862 7.52 -7.32 11.19
CA LEU A 862 7.67 -6.78 12.55
C LEU A 862 8.22 -5.35 12.50
N LEU A 863 9.13 -5.05 11.58
CA LEU A 863 9.74 -3.73 11.41
C LEU A 863 8.80 -2.73 10.74
N THR A 864 8.00 -3.16 9.76
CA THR A 864 6.93 -2.32 9.18
C THR A 864 5.88 -1.98 10.25
N LYS A 865 5.47 -2.97 11.06
CA LYS A 865 4.59 -2.78 12.21
C LYS A 865 5.22 -1.84 13.26
N LEU A 866 6.53 -1.94 13.50
CA LEU A 866 7.29 -1.11 14.45
C LEU A 866 7.41 0.35 14.01
N VAL A 867 7.67 0.64 12.72
CA VAL A 867 7.69 2.01 12.19
C VAL A 867 6.30 2.63 12.33
N ASN A 868 5.25 1.92 11.93
CA ASN A 868 3.87 2.37 12.07
C ASN A 868 3.48 2.63 13.54
N ASP A 869 3.95 1.81 14.49
CA ASP A 869 3.71 2.00 15.93
C ASP A 869 4.50 3.17 16.54
N VAL A 870 5.66 3.51 15.99
CA VAL A 870 6.41 4.71 16.40
C VAL A 870 5.79 5.97 15.79
N ASP A 871 5.26 5.90 14.56
CA ASP A 871 4.56 7.01 13.91
C ASP A 871 3.18 7.27 14.54
N ALA A 872 2.48 6.22 15.00
CA ALA A 872 1.26 6.35 15.80
C ALA A 872 1.49 7.09 17.13
N GLN A 873 2.67 6.98 17.74
CA GLN A 873 3.02 7.75 18.94
C GLN A 873 3.23 9.25 18.65
N VAL A 874 3.66 9.60 17.44
CA VAL A 874 3.71 10.98 16.95
C VAL A 874 2.31 11.54 16.73
N ASP A 875 1.41 10.78 16.11
CA ASP A 875 0.05 11.25 15.85
C ASP A 875 -0.74 11.47 17.17
N GLY A 876 -0.63 10.56 18.13
CA GLY A 876 -1.20 10.74 19.47
C GLY A 876 -0.53 11.83 20.33
N LEU A 877 0.59 12.41 19.89
CA LEU A 877 1.10 13.67 20.42
C LEU A 877 0.42 14.88 19.75
N LEU A 878 0.38 14.89 18.42
CA LEU A 878 -0.08 16.01 17.59
C LEU A 878 -1.61 16.19 17.62
N ARG A 879 -2.39 15.12 17.46
CA ARG A 879 -3.87 15.13 17.56
C ARG A 879 -4.35 14.87 18.97
N GLY A 880 -3.57 14.14 19.76
CA GLY A 880 -3.96 13.65 21.08
C GLY A 880 -3.56 14.54 22.24
N ARG A 881 -2.29 14.47 22.67
CA ARG A 881 -1.83 15.12 23.91
C ARG A 881 -1.78 16.65 23.85
N LEU A 882 -1.26 17.25 22.77
CA LEU A 882 -1.11 18.70 22.70
C LEU A 882 -2.46 19.45 22.60
N PRO A 883 -3.44 19.03 21.77
CA PRO A 883 -4.74 19.69 21.71
C PRO A 883 -5.51 19.56 23.03
N ALA A 884 -5.53 18.37 23.65
CA ALA A 884 -6.24 18.17 24.93
C ALA A 884 -5.70 19.07 26.06
N LEU A 885 -4.38 19.33 26.10
CA LEU A 885 -3.79 20.27 27.05
C LEU A 885 -4.11 21.73 26.69
N ALA A 886 -4.12 22.10 25.41
CA ALA A 886 -4.50 23.44 24.97
C ALA A 886 -5.99 23.74 25.29
N THR A 887 -6.90 22.78 25.07
CA THR A 887 -8.31 22.87 25.48
C THR A 887 -8.42 23.01 27.00
N ALA A 888 -7.70 22.21 27.79
CA ALA A 888 -7.74 22.31 29.26
C ALA A 888 -7.30 23.70 29.78
N VAL A 889 -6.24 24.29 29.19
CA VAL A 889 -5.81 25.66 29.53
C VAL A 889 -6.83 26.71 29.05
N THR A 890 -7.42 26.52 27.87
CA THR A 890 -8.48 27.42 27.33
C THR A 890 -9.70 27.44 28.26
N VAL A 891 -10.17 26.25 28.67
CA VAL A 891 -11.31 26.08 29.60
C VAL A 891 -10.98 26.65 30.98
N LEU A 892 -9.76 26.45 31.49
CA LEU A 892 -9.34 27.04 32.78
C LEU A 892 -9.36 28.57 32.75
N VAL A 893 -8.82 29.20 31.69
CA VAL A 893 -8.84 30.66 31.55
C VAL A 893 -10.28 31.18 31.38
N ALA A 894 -11.11 30.52 30.59
CA ALA A 894 -12.52 30.86 30.46
C ALA A 894 -13.28 30.74 31.79
N ALA A 895 -13.03 29.67 32.56
CA ALA A 895 -13.61 29.47 33.88
C ALA A 895 -13.18 30.56 34.87
N LEU A 896 -11.92 31.01 34.85
CA LEU A 896 -11.45 32.10 35.70
C LEU A 896 -12.11 33.44 35.35
N VAL A 897 -12.30 33.75 34.07
CA VAL A 897 -13.03 34.95 33.62
C VAL A 897 -14.51 34.89 34.02
N ILE A 898 -15.14 33.72 33.86
CA ILE A 898 -16.54 33.50 34.27
C ILE A 898 -16.69 33.57 35.79
N ALA A 899 -15.75 33.02 36.57
CA ALA A 899 -15.74 33.11 38.02
C ALA A 899 -15.62 34.56 38.53
N ALA A 900 -14.86 35.41 37.83
CA ALA A 900 -14.69 36.81 38.21
C ALA A 900 -15.91 37.70 37.90
N ALA A 901 -16.72 37.35 36.89
CA ALA A 901 -17.77 38.23 36.36
C ALA A 901 -19.20 37.69 36.46
N ALA A 902 -19.41 36.36 36.46
CA ALA A 902 -20.72 35.73 36.58
C ALA A 902 -20.63 34.29 37.17
N PRO A 903 -20.33 34.12 38.48
CA PRO A 903 -20.08 32.82 39.11
C PRO A 903 -21.14 31.74 38.84
N VAL A 904 -22.41 32.13 38.72
CA VAL A 904 -23.55 31.24 38.42
C VAL A 904 -23.33 30.45 37.11
N MET A 905 -22.65 31.04 36.12
CA MET A 905 -22.38 30.40 34.83
C MET A 905 -21.26 29.34 34.90
N LEU A 906 -20.58 29.18 36.04
CA LEU A 906 -19.68 28.04 36.29
C LEU A 906 -20.44 26.71 36.34
N ILE A 907 -21.72 26.70 36.74
CA ILE A 907 -22.53 25.48 36.85
C ILE A 907 -22.75 24.82 35.48
N PRO A 908 -23.33 25.48 34.46
CA PRO A 908 -23.45 24.89 33.12
C PRO A 908 -22.08 24.60 32.51
N LEU A 909 -21.06 25.45 32.73
CA LEU A 909 -19.71 25.20 32.25
C LEU A 909 -19.14 23.89 32.82
N ALA A 910 -19.22 23.67 34.13
CA ALA A 910 -18.70 22.47 34.79
C ALA A 910 -19.43 21.20 34.32
N VAL A 911 -20.77 21.26 34.16
CA VAL A 911 -21.56 20.14 33.62
C VAL A 911 -21.18 19.86 32.15
N GLY A 912 -21.04 20.90 31.32
CA GLY A 912 -20.60 20.77 29.94
C GLY A 912 -19.21 20.17 29.81
N VAL A 913 -18.26 20.60 30.65
CA VAL A 913 -16.89 20.06 30.70
C VAL A 913 -16.87 18.62 31.22
N LEU A 914 -17.70 18.28 32.21
CA LEU A 914 -17.83 16.90 32.68
C LEU A 914 -18.36 15.97 31.57
N VAL A 915 -19.44 16.35 30.88
CA VAL A 915 -20.04 15.49 29.84
C VAL A 915 -19.18 15.46 28.56
N ALA A 916 -18.84 16.61 27.98
CA ALA A 916 -18.17 16.69 26.69
C ALA A 916 -16.63 16.62 26.77
N GLY A 917 -16.04 17.03 27.90
CA GLY A 917 -14.58 17.06 28.11
C GLY A 917 -14.03 15.90 28.95
N VAL A 918 -14.89 15.13 29.65
CA VAL A 918 -14.47 13.95 30.42
C VAL A 918 -15.21 12.68 30.00
N LEU A 919 -16.56 12.65 30.06
CA LEU A 919 -17.34 11.43 29.78
C LEU A 919 -17.31 11.00 28.31
N ALA A 920 -17.43 11.95 27.37
CA ALA A 920 -17.30 11.66 25.94
C ALA A 920 -15.87 11.19 25.55
N PRO A 921 -14.78 11.86 26.00
CA PRO A 921 -13.42 11.33 25.89
C PRO A 921 -13.20 9.96 26.55
N ALA A 922 -13.79 9.71 27.73
CA ALA A 922 -13.67 8.43 28.43
C ALA A 922 -14.37 7.29 27.69
N THR A 923 -15.58 7.53 27.18
CA THR A 923 -16.33 6.54 26.37
C THR A 923 -15.64 6.26 25.04
N ALA A 924 -15.18 7.30 24.32
CA ALA A 924 -14.37 7.13 23.10
C ALA A 924 -13.08 6.32 23.36
N ALA A 925 -12.39 6.60 24.47
CA ALA A 925 -11.19 5.87 24.87
C ALA A 925 -11.45 4.41 25.26
N TRP A 926 -12.59 4.12 25.90
CA TRP A 926 -13.01 2.75 26.24
C TRP A 926 -13.39 1.96 24.98
N GLN A 927 -14.15 2.56 24.07
CA GLN A 927 -14.50 2.00 22.76
C GLN A 927 -13.25 1.67 21.93
N ALA A 928 -12.32 2.63 21.80
CA ALA A 928 -11.06 2.44 21.09
C ALA A 928 -10.28 1.24 21.66
N ASN A 929 -10.07 1.17 22.98
CA ASN A 929 -9.38 0.03 23.60
C ASN A 929 -10.05 -1.33 23.29
N ARG A 930 -11.39 -1.37 23.25
CA ARG A 930 -12.19 -2.58 23.02
C ARG A 930 -12.22 -3.02 21.55
N LEU A 931 -12.23 -2.07 20.62
CA LEU A 931 -12.50 -2.30 19.19
C LEU A 931 -11.25 -2.21 18.31
N ASP A 932 -10.25 -1.40 18.66
CA ASP A 932 -9.00 -1.27 17.89
C ASP A 932 -8.18 -2.57 17.94
N ALA A 933 -8.33 -3.36 19.01
CA ALA A 933 -7.74 -4.71 19.08
C ALA A 933 -8.37 -5.65 18.03
N ALA A 934 -9.69 -5.81 18.04
CA ALA A 934 -10.39 -6.72 17.12
C ALA A 934 -10.27 -6.28 15.65
N THR A 935 -10.42 -4.98 15.37
CA THR A 935 -10.23 -4.43 14.01
C THR A 935 -8.76 -4.45 13.57
N GLY A 936 -7.82 -4.29 14.50
CA GLY A 936 -6.39 -4.43 14.25
C GLY A 936 -6.01 -5.86 13.84
N THR A 937 -6.46 -6.87 14.59
CA THR A 937 -6.25 -8.28 14.24
C THR A 937 -6.91 -8.62 12.90
N ALA A 938 -8.17 -8.27 12.69
CA ALA A 938 -8.86 -8.55 11.42
C ALA A 938 -8.22 -7.84 10.20
N ARG A 939 -7.61 -6.66 10.38
CA ARG A 939 -6.84 -5.99 9.32
C ARG A 939 -5.48 -6.66 9.07
N ALA A 940 -4.82 -7.18 10.10
CA ALA A 940 -3.62 -7.99 9.94
C ALA A 940 -3.93 -9.29 9.20
N GLU A 941 -4.91 -10.08 9.66
CA GLU A 941 -5.36 -11.31 8.99
C GLU A 941 -5.73 -11.09 7.52
N LEU A 942 -6.43 -9.99 7.20
CA LEU A 942 -6.77 -9.64 5.82
C LEU A 942 -5.53 -9.31 4.98
N ARG A 943 -4.60 -8.51 5.51
CA ARG A 943 -3.37 -8.13 4.81
C ARG A 943 -2.49 -9.33 4.57
N ASP A 944 -2.35 -10.19 5.58
CA ASP A 944 -1.49 -11.36 5.56
C ASP A 944 -2.08 -12.40 4.57
N ALA A 945 -3.41 -12.54 4.53
CA ALA A 945 -4.12 -13.31 3.49
C ALA A 945 -4.00 -12.70 2.06
N ILE A 946 -3.92 -11.37 1.91
CA ILE A 946 -3.70 -10.73 0.60
C ILE A 946 -2.28 -11.04 0.09
N VAL A 947 -1.27 -11.03 0.96
CA VAL A 947 0.10 -11.42 0.61
C VAL A 947 0.12 -12.89 0.18
N GLU A 948 -0.43 -13.78 1.00
CA GLU A 948 -0.46 -15.23 0.73
C GLU A 948 -1.22 -15.61 -0.55
N THR A 949 -2.28 -14.86 -0.93
CA THR A 949 -2.96 -15.02 -2.24
C THR A 949 -2.15 -14.49 -3.43
N VAL A 950 -1.34 -13.44 -3.26
CA VAL A 950 -0.55 -12.86 -4.37
C VAL A 950 0.76 -13.60 -4.57
N ASP A 951 1.43 -14.01 -3.49
CA ASP A 951 2.67 -14.80 -3.56
C ASP A 951 2.35 -16.24 -4.02
N GLY A 952 1.23 -16.82 -3.57
CA GLY A 952 0.73 -18.12 -4.01
C GLY A 952 -0.17 -18.10 -5.25
N ILE A 953 -0.07 -17.07 -6.11
CA ILE A 953 -1.00 -16.89 -7.23
C ILE A 953 -0.89 -18.00 -8.30
N GLU A 954 0.27 -18.64 -8.44
CA GLU A 954 0.46 -19.81 -9.31
C GLU A 954 -0.37 -21.02 -8.84
N GLU A 955 -0.45 -21.24 -7.52
CA GLU A 955 -1.32 -22.27 -6.95
C GLU A 955 -2.81 -21.85 -6.98
N VAL A 956 -3.13 -20.61 -6.58
CA VAL A 956 -4.52 -20.09 -6.51
C VAL A 956 -5.21 -20.08 -7.87
N GLY A 957 -4.49 -19.79 -8.96
CA GLY A 957 -5.03 -19.82 -10.32
C GLY A 957 -5.61 -21.18 -10.75
N SER A 958 -5.25 -22.27 -10.05
CA SER A 958 -5.70 -23.63 -10.35
C SER A 958 -6.91 -24.11 -9.53
N GLY A 959 -7.54 -23.27 -8.69
CA GLY A 959 -8.68 -23.69 -7.86
C GLY A 959 -9.49 -22.57 -7.22
N ALA A 960 -10.81 -22.58 -7.42
CA ALA A 960 -11.71 -21.51 -7.00
C ALA A 960 -11.71 -21.23 -5.48
N ALA A 961 -11.55 -22.27 -4.64
CA ALA A 961 -11.71 -22.18 -3.18
C ALA A 961 -10.73 -21.19 -2.51
N ALA A 962 -9.46 -21.17 -2.93
CA ALA A 962 -8.42 -20.35 -2.29
C ALA A 962 -8.61 -18.84 -2.48
N SER A 963 -9.41 -18.41 -3.45
CA SER A 963 -9.80 -17.01 -3.63
C SER A 963 -10.72 -16.47 -2.52
N SER A 964 -11.41 -17.35 -1.78
CA SER A 964 -12.49 -16.98 -0.86
C SER A 964 -12.00 -16.41 0.48
N VAL A 965 -10.82 -16.82 0.96
CA VAL A 965 -10.30 -16.47 2.29
C VAL A 965 -10.08 -14.95 2.46
N PRO A 966 -9.35 -14.23 1.58
CA PRO A 966 -9.22 -12.77 1.70
C PRO A 966 -10.58 -12.05 1.57
N LEU A 967 -11.55 -12.59 0.81
CA LEU A 967 -12.90 -12.05 0.73
C LEU A 967 -13.68 -12.23 2.04
N GLN A 968 -13.51 -13.37 2.73
CA GLN A 968 -14.11 -13.62 4.04
C GLN A 968 -13.49 -12.71 5.12
N ARG A 969 -12.16 -12.58 5.15
CA ARG A 969 -11.47 -11.65 6.07
C ARG A 969 -11.86 -10.19 5.80
N SER A 970 -12.01 -9.77 4.55
CA SER A 970 -12.49 -8.44 4.15
C SER A 970 -13.91 -8.17 4.67
N ARG A 971 -14.83 -9.12 4.49
CA ARG A 971 -16.20 -9.05 5.02
C ARG A 971 -16.23 -8.99 6.55
N THR A 972 -15.35 -9.72 7.24
CA THR A 972 -15.24 -9.69 8.71
C THR A 972 -14.70 -8.35 9.20
N LEU A 973 -13.64 -7.81 8.59
CA LEU A 973 -13.13 -6.48 8.89
C LEU A 973 -14.20 -5.40 8.65
N ALA A 974 -14.89 -5.42 7.51
CA ALA A 974 -15.95 -4.47 7.20
C ALA A 974 -17.14 -4.54 8.17
N LYS A 975 -17.49 -5.74 8.66
CA LYS A 975 -18.48 -5.92 9.76
C LYS A 975 -18.00 -5.28 11.05
N LEU A 976 -16.74 -5.45 11.44
CA LEU A 976 -16.18 -4.87 12.66
C LEU A 976 -16.05 -3.35 12.56
N GLU A 977 -15.54 -2.81 11.45
CA GLU A 977 -15.49 -1.36 11.17
C GLU A 977 -16.90 -0.73 11.20
N ALA A 978 -17.92 -1.41 10.68
CA ALA A 978 -19.31 -0.95 10.72
C ALA A 978 -19.96 -0.96 12.13
N HIS A 979 -19.47 -1.80 13.05
CA HIS A 979 -19.86 -1.76 14.47
C HIS A 979 -19.08 -0.67 15.22
N ALA A 980 -17.77 -0.57 15.00
CA ALA A 980 -16.95 0.50 15.59
C ALA A 980 -17.42 1.90 15.17
N ALA A 981 -17.95 2.06 13.96
CA ALA A 981 -18.62 3.29 13.52
C ALA A 981 -19.84 3.66 14.37
N ARG A 982 -20.67 2.68 14.78
CA ARG A 982 -21.85 2.91 15.65
C ARG A 982 -21.45 3.38 17.04
N GLU A 983 -20.48 2.69 17.64
CA GLU A 983 -20.02 3.02 19.00
C GLU A 983 -19.29 4.37 19.02
N SER A 984 -18.30 4.57 18.14
CA SER A 984 -17.51 5.81 18.09
C SER A 984 -18.35 7.08 17.84
N GLY A 985 -19.43 6.99 17.06
CA GLY A 985 -20.33 8.13 16.87
C GLY A 985 -21.07 8.54 18.14
N LEU A 986 -21.30 7.62 19.09
CA LEU A 986 -22.02 7.90 20.34
C LEU A 986 -21.23 8.86 21.24
N ALA A 987 -19.90 8.75 21.28
CA ALA A 987 -19.07 9.67 22.04
C ALA A 987 -19.11 11.10 21.44
N ALA A 988 -19.10 11.23 20.12
CA ALA A 988 -19.28 12.52 19.45
C ALA A 988 -20.68 13.11 19.71
N ALA A 989 -21.73 12.29 19.69
CA ALA A 989 -23.09 12.71 20.04
C ALA A 989 -23.20 13.17 21.50
N LEU A 990 -22.62 12.42 22.44
CA LEU A 990 -22.59 12.77 23.87
C LEU A 990 -21.89 14.12 24.11
N ALA A 991 -20.81 14.40 23.37
CA ALA A 991 -20.12 15.68 23.45
C ALA A 991 -20.99 16.85 22.95
N HIS A 992 -21.67 16.70 21.80
CA HIS A 992 -22.58 17.72 21.27
C HIS A 992 -23.79 17.94 22.19
N LEU A 993 -24.40 16.87 22.72
CA LEU A 993 -25.53 16.96 23.65
C LEU A 993 -25.13 17.61 24.98
N GLY A 994 -24.00 17.21 25.56
CA GLY A 994 -23.50 17.78 26.81
C GLY A 994 -23.21 19.27 26.71
N TRP A 995 -22.57 19.71 25.62
CA TRP A 995 -22.27 21.13 25.43
C TRP A 995 -23.49 21.95 24.97
N GLY A 996 -24.38 21.36 24.18
CA GLY A 996 -25.64 21.98 23.78
C GLY A 996 -26.60 22.19 24.94
N ALA A 997 -26.71 21.20 25.84
CA ALA A 997 -27.43 21.33 27.10
C ALA A 997 -26.82 22.43 27.98
N ALA A 998 -25.48 22.46 28.11
CA ALA A 998 -24.79 23.50 28.86
C ALA A 998 -25.05 24.92 28.29
N ALA A 999 -24.96 25.10 26.97
CA ALA A 999 -25.28 26.38 26.32
C ALA A 999 -26.76 26.78 26.49
N THR A 1000 -27.68 25.81 26.44
CA THR A 1000 -29.12 26.04 26.66
C THR A 1000 -29.41 26.44 28.11
N VAL A 1001 -28.76 25.80 29.09
CA VAL A 1001 -28.84 26.17 30.51
C VAL A 1001 -28.20 27.54 30.77
N THR A 1002 -27.09 27.88 30.10
CA THR A 1002 -26.53 29.24 30.14
C THR A 1002 -27.55 30.28 29.64
N ALA A 1003 -28.27 30.01 28.54
CA ALA A 1003 -29.33 30.91 28.06
C ALA A 1003 -30.49 31.07 29.07
N VAL A 1004 -30.91 29.98 29.73
CA VAL A 1004 -31.92 30.01 30.81
C VAL A 1004 -31.45 30.84 32.01
N LEU A 1005 -30.22 30.62 32.49
CA LEU A 1005 -29.67 31.33 33.65
C LEU A 1005 -29.44 32.81 33.35
N LEU A 1006 -28.94 33.16 32.17
CA LEU A 1006 -28.76 34.54 31.74
C LEU A 1006 -30.07 35.34 31.75
N ALA A 1007 -31.21 34.69 31.47
CA ALA A 1007 -32.51 35.36 31.47
C ALA A 1007 -32.92 35.91 32.86
N GLY A 1008 -32.37 35.38 33.95
CA GLY A 1008 -32.62 35.82 35.34
C GLY A 1008 -31.40 36.39 36.08
N ALA A 1009 -30.22 36.45 35.45
CA ALA A 1009 -28.96 36.78 36.14
C ALA A 1009 -28.72 38.28 36.42
N GLY A 1010 -29.61 39.18 35.99
CA GLY A 1010 -29.47 40.64 36.19
C GLY A 1010 -28.30 41.30 35.45
N LEU A 1011 -27.61 40.58 34.56
CA LEU A 1011 -26.48 41.08 33.78
C LEU A 1011 -26.94 42.03 32.67
N SER A 1012 -26.03 42.91 32.21
CA SER A 1012 -26.29 43.76 31.05
C SER A 1012 -26.45 42.93 29.77
N ALA A 1013 -27.09 43.50 28.76
CA ALA A 1013 -27.34 42.82 27.49
C ALA A 1013 -26.02 42.48 26.77
N GLU A 1014 -25.02 43.36 26.82
CA GLU A 1014 -23.71 43.14 26.20
C GLU A 1014 -22.98 41.95 26.86
N TRP A 1015 -22.94 41.90 28.19
CA TRP A 1015 -22.32 40.78 28.91
C TRP A 1015 -23.09 39.47 28.72
N SER A 1016 -24.41 39.53 28.63
CA SER A 1016 -25.25 38.35 28.35
C SER A 1016 -24.92 37.74 26.98
N ALA A 1017 -24.74 38.56 25.95
CA ALA A 1017 -24.31 38.11 24.64
C ALA A 1017 -22.87 37.55 24.66
N VAL A 1018 -21.94 38.20 25.37
CA VAL A 1018 -20.56 37.72 25.56
C VAL A 1018 -20.52 36.33 26.18
N PHE A 1019 -21.25 36.07 27.26
CA PHE A 1019 -21.25 34.75 27.91
C PHE A 1019 -21.94 33.68 27.07
N LEU A 1020 -23.06 33.99 26.41
CA LEU A 1020 -23.77 33.03 25.57
C LEU A 1020 -22.93 32.60 24.35
N LEU A 1021 -22.44 33.55 23.56
CA LEU A 1021 -21.65 33.24 22.37
C LEU A 1021 -20.25 32.71 22.75
N GLY A 1022 -19.64 33.22 23.83
CA GLY A 1022 -18.38 32.71 24.37
C GLY A 1022 -18.45 31.25 24.78
N MET A 1023 -19.55 30.82 25.43
CA MET A 1023 -19.79 29.42 25.77
C MET A 1023 -19.90 28.53 24.52
N ILE A 1024 -20.51 29.02 23.45
CA ILE A 1024 -20.69 28.27 22.20
C ILE A 1024 -19.36 28.10 21.46
N VAL A 1025 -18.55 29.16 21.35
CA VAL A 1025 -17.22 29.10 20.71
C VAL A 1025 -16.23 28.26 21.53
N LEU A 1026 -16.29 28.30 22.87
CA LEU A 1026 -15.52 27.40 23.73
C LEU A 1026 -15.84 25.92 23.40
N GLY A 1027 -17.09 25.63 23.02
CA GLY A 1027 -17.56 24.32 22.57
C GLY A 1027 -16.79 23.74 21.38
N GLU A 1028 -16.34 24.55 20.41
CA GLU A 1028 -15.50 24.07 19.29
C GLU A 1028 -14.26 23.30 19.79
N THR A 1029 -13.69 23.76 20.92
CA THR A 1029 -12.45 23.23 21.49
C THR A 1029 -12.65 22.02 22.40
N VAL A 1030 -13.85 21.84 22.95
CA VAL A 1030 -14.17 20.74 23.90
C VAL A 1030 -14.88 19.59 23.21
N VAL A 1031 -15.81 19.87 22.29
CA VAL A 1031 -16.58 18.83 21.56
C VAL A 1031 -15.70 17.96 20.66
N THR A 1032 -14.52 18.47 20.26
CA THR A 1032 -13.47 17.75 19.50
C THR A 1032 -12.53 16.90 20.37
N SER A 1033 -12.66 16.93 21.70
CA SER A 1033 -11.80 16.15 22.61
C SER A 1033 -11.94 14.62 22.55
N PRO A 1034 -13.05 14.00 22.09
CA PRO A 1034 -13.12 12.55 21.89
C PRO A 1034 -12.10 12.02 20.87
N ASP A 1035 -11.86 12.72 19.76
CA ASP A 1035 -10.85 12.33 18.76
C ASP A 1035 -9.44 12.38 19.35
N ALA A 1036 -9.16 13.40 20.17
CA ALA A 1036 -7.90 13.51 20.91
C ALA A 1036 -7.72 12.37 21.93
N ALA A 1037 -8.80 11.83 22.50
CA ALA A 1037 -8.76 10.66 23.38
C ALA A 1037 -8.48 9.36 22.62
N ILE A 1038 -9.08 9.16 21.43
CA ILE A 1038 -8.80 8.02 20.55
C ILE A 1038 -7.32 8.02 20.13
N ALA A 1039 -6.81 9.13 19.62
CA ALA A 1039 -5.40 9.26 19.21
C ALA A 1039 -4.44 9.00 20.40
N ARG A 1040 -4.79 9.45 21.62
CA ARG A 1040 -4.02 9.14 22.85
C ARG A 1040 -4.02 7.65 23.20
N ARG A 1041 -5.12 6.92 22.96
CA ARG A 1041 -5.20 5.47 23.24
C ARG A 1041 -4.46 4.66 22.18
N GLN A 1042 -4.57 5.01 20.91
CA GLN A 1042 -3.84 4.35 19.83
C GLN A 1042 -2.33 4.48 20.01
N ALA A 1043 -1.84 5.68 20.34
CA ALA A 1043 -0.44 5.91 20.72
C ALA A 1043 0.00 5.14 21.98
N ALA A 1044 -0.88 4.97 22.97
CA ALA A 1044 -0.56 4.18 24.17
C ALA A 1044 -0.50 2.68 23.88
N GLY A 1045 -1.39 2.15 23.04
CA GLY A 1045 -1.36 0.77 22.57
C GLY A 1045 -0.11 0.47 21.73
N ALA A 1046 0.25 1.39 20.83
CA ALA A 1046 1.48 1.33 20.05
C ALA A 1046 2.73 1.40 20.94
N ALA A 1047 2.80 2.34 21.89
CA ALA A 1047 3.89 2.40 22.86
C ALA A 1047 4.02 1.10 23.69
N ARG A 1048 2.89 0.48 24.07
CA ARG A 1048 2.91 -0.83 24.74
C ARG A 1048 3.51 -1.91 23.82
N ARG A 1049 3.09 -2.00 22.56
CA ARG A 1049 3.64 -2.95 21.57
C ARG A 1049 5.15 -2.77 21.36
N VAL A 1050 5.62 -1.53 21.16
CA VAL A 1050 7.05 -1.23 21.08
C VAL A 1050 7.77 -1.70 22.35
N SER A 1051 7.25 -1.36 23.54
CA SER A 1051 7.87 -1.77 24.81
C SER A 1051 7.94 -3.28 24.97
N THR A 1052 6.91 -4.05 24.58
CA THR A 1052 6.95 -5.53 24.62
C THR A 1052 7.91 -6.15 23.62
N LEU A 1053 8.33 -5.43 22.58
CA LEU A 1053 9.37 -5.89 21.65
C LEU A 1053 10.79 -5.60 22.20
N THR A 1054 10.96 -4.52 22.98
CA THR A 1054 12.26 -4.13 23.58
C THR A 1054 12.48 -4.62 25.02
N ALA A 1055 11.46 -5.16 25.69
CA ALA A 1055 11.50 -5.50 27.12
C ALA A 1055 12.21 -6.82 27.48
N GLY A 1056 12.64 -7.62 26.50
CA GLY A 1056 13.53 -8.76 26.78
C GLY A 1056 14.88 -8.27 27.30
N GLU A 1057 15.54 -9.06 28.13
CA GLU A 1057 16.94 -8.78 28.51
C GLU A 1057 17.82 -8.76 27.24
N PRO A 1058 18.89 -7.94 27.21
CA PRO A 1058 19.93 -8.10 26.20
C PRO A 1058 20.52 -9.50 26.34
N THR A 1059 20.78 -10.20 25.23
CA THR A 1059 21.48 -11.48 25.26
C THR A 1059 22.92 -11.23 25.75
N ALA A 1060 23.15 -11.53 27.02
CA ALA A 1060 24.46 -11.38 27.66
C ALA A 1060 25.37 -12.48 27.12
N ALA A 1061 26.38 -12.10 26.33
CA ALA A 1061 27.20 -13.01 25.54
C ALA A 1061 27.86 -14.10 26.40
N MET A 1062 27.26 -15.29 26.40
CA MET A 1062 27.61 -16.38 27.32
C MET A 1062 28.46 -17.41 26.58
N GLY A 1063 29.71 -17.59 27.03
CA GLY A 1063 30.54 -18.74 26.62
C GLY A 1063 31.31 -18.61 25.29
N ARG A 1064 31.52 -17.39 24.75
CA ARG A 1064 32.48 -17.18 23.64
C ARG A 1064 33.77 -16.54 24.16
N SER A 1065 34.87 -17.30 24.19
CA SER A 1065 36.19 -16.85 24.62
C SER A 1065 37.13 -16.79 23.42
N GLU A 1066 37.60 -15.59 23.07
CA GLU A 1066 38.60 -15.38 22.03
C GLU A 1066 40.00 -15.73 22.58
N ARG A 1067 40.40 -17.01 22.43
CA ARG A 1067 41.76 -17.46 22.75
C ARG A 1067 42.73 -17.09 21.63
N SER A 1068 43.42 -15.98 21.80
CA SER A 1068 44.58 -15.61 20.96
C SER A 1068 45.64 -16.72 21.04
N GLY A 1069 45.83 -17.48 19.94
CA GLY A 1069 46.90 -18.47 19.82
C GLY A 1069 46.62 -19.74 18.98
N SER A 1070 45.36 -20.10 18.68
CA SER A 1070 45.05 -21.30 17.88
C SER A 1070 43.85 -21.12 16.95
N ALA A 1071 44.08 -21.16 15.63
CA ALA A 1071 43.05 -20.99 14.59
C ALA A 1071 42.10 -22.21 14.42
N SER A 1072 41.89 -22.98 15.48
CA SER A 1072 40.94 -24.08 15.59
C SER A 1072 39.57 -23.58 16.07
N LEU A 1073 38.49 -24.20 15.58
CA LEU A 1073 37.14 -24.02 16.12
C LEU A 1073 36.81 -25.21 17.02
N VAL A 1074 36.46 -24.95 18.29
CA VAL A 1074 36.13 -26.00 19.28
C VAL A 1074 34.74 -25.72 19.86
N VAL A 1075 33.88 -26.72 19.75
CA VAL A 1075 32.47 -26.69 20.10
C VAL A 1075 32.25 -27.80 21.12
N ARG A 1076 31.68 -27.47 22.28
CA ARG A 1076 31.51 -28.42 23.38
C ARG A 1076 30.10 -28.43 23.95
N GLY A 1077 29.48 -29.61 24.00
CA GLY A 1077 28.21 -29.88 24.68
C GLY A 1077 27.06 -28.94 24.28
N ILE A 1078 26.97 -28.56 23.00
CA ILE A 1078 25.97 -27.57 22.55
C ILE A 1078 24.57 -28.15 22.61
N VAL A 1079 23.77 -27.60 23.53
CA VAL A 1079 22.31 -27.68 23.51
C VAL A 1079 21.80 -26.40 22.86
N ALA A 1080 21.05 -26.48 21.76
CA ALA A 1080 20.53 -25.30 21.08
C ALA A 1080 19.25 -25.58 20.28
N GLY A 1081 18.38 -24.58 20.25
CA GLY A 1081 17.18 -24.58 19.41
C GLY A 1081 16.66 -23.15 19.20
N TRP A 1082 15.83 -22.99 18.18
CA TRP A 1082 15.25 -21.68 17.84
C TRP A 1082 14.19 -21.23 18.85
N ASP A 1083 13.66 -22.15 19.66
CA ASP A 1083 12.65 -21.87 20.68
C ASP A 1083 12.85 -22.71 21.95
N ARG A 1084 13.06 -22.06 23.11
CA ARG A 1084 13.20 -22.72 24.44
C ARG A 1084 11.89 -23.27 25.00
N THR A 1085 10.75 -23.12 24.31
CA THR A 1085 9.48 -23.79 24.66
C THR A 1085 9.16 -24.99 23.77
N LEU A 1086 10.13 -25.46 22.98
CA LEU A 1086 10.12 -26.70 22.22
C LEU A 1086 11.36 -27.51 22.60
N ASP A 1087 11.41 -28.77 22.19
CA ASP A 1087 12.58 -29.64 22.38
C ASP A 1087 13.83 -29.06 21.66
N PRO A 1088 15.05 -29.30 22.19
CA PRO A 1088 16.28 -28.85 21.57
C PRO A 1088 16.48 -29.46 20.17
N VAL A 1089 17.03 -28.66 19.24
CA VAL A 1089 17.29 -29.08 17.86
C VAL A 1089 18.73 -29.63 17.71
N LEU A 1090 19.62 -29.20 18.61
CA LEU A 1090 20.92 -29.80 18.90
C LEU A 1090 20.92 -30.09 20.40
N ASP A 1091 21.34 -31.29 20.79
CA ASP A 1091 21.46 -31.71 22.19
C ASP A 1091 22.85 -32.33 22.37
N GLY A 1092 23.59 -31.87 23.39
CA GLY A 1092 24.94 -32.34 23.72
C GLY A 1092 26.00 -32.30 22.60
N PHE A 1093 25.87 -31.45 21.57
CA PHE A 1093 26.69 -31.58 20.35
C PHE A 1093 28.14 -31.07 20.51
N ASP A 1094 29.12 -31.94 20.18
CA ASP A 1094 30.56 -31.66 20.17
C ASP A 1094 31.13 -31.60 18.74
N LEU A 1095 32.05 -30.66 18.47
CA LEU A 1095 32.79 -30.57 17.21
C LEU A 1095 34.15 -29.90 17.40
N THR A 1096 35.20 -30.44 16.77
CA THR A 1096 36.52 -29.77 16.67
C THR A 1096 36.94 -29.69 15.20
N LEU A 1097 37.29 -28.50 14.74
CA LEU A 1097 37.87 -28.23 13.42
C LEU A 1097 39.33 -27.78 13.57
N PRO A 1098 40.31 -28.55 13.06
CA PRO A 1098 41.70 -28.11 12.96
C PRO A 1098 41.88 -26.87 12.08
N ALA A 1099 42.90 -26.07 12.39
CA ALA A 1099 43.26 -24.90 11.58
C ALA A 1099 43.58 -25.30 10.13
N GLY A 1100 43.03 -24.56 9.17
CA GLY A 1100 43.24 -24.80 7.74
C GLY A 1100 42.48 -26.01 7.15
N SER A 1101 41.72 -26.75 7.97
CA SER A 1101 40.97 -27.92 7.49
C SER A 1101 39.69 -27.53 6.74
N ARG A 1102 39.35 -28.32 5.72
CA ARG A 1102 38.09 -28.30 4.99
C ARG A 1102 37.22 -29.44 5.53
N THR A 1103 36.14 -29.10 6.24
CA THR A 1103 35.19 -30.07 6.79
C THR A 1103 33.79 -29.83 6.22
N ALA A 1104 33.09 -30.90 5.83
CA ALA A 1104 31.67 -30.83 5.49
C ALA A 1104 30.79 -31.46 6.59
N ILE A 1105 29.61 -30.88 6.81
CA ILE A 1105 28.54 -31.41 7.66
C ILE A 1105 27.35 -31.80 6.79
N THR A 1106 27.01 -33.08 6.81
CA THR A 1106 25.88 -33.69 6.11
C THR A 1106 24.77 -34.08 7.10
N GLY A 1107 23.62 -34.51 6.56
CA GLY A 1107 22.46 -34.94 7.35
C GLY A 1107 21.15 -34.62 6.62
N ARG A 1108 20.03 -35.15 7.11
CA ARG A 1108 18.70 -34.97 6.49
C ARG A 1108 18.24 -33.51 6.49
N SER A 1109 17.25 -33.15 5.66
CA SER A 1109 16.57 -31.86 5.84
C SER A 1109 15.87 -31.85 7.20
N GLY A 1110 16.11 -30.82 8.01
CA GLY A 1110 15.65 -30.76 9.41
C GLY A 1110 16.64 -31.25 10.47
N SER A 1111 17.76 -31.90 10.12
CA SER A 1111 18.75 -32.48 11.04
C SER A 1111 19.62 -31.45 11.81
N GLY A 1112 19.09 -30.27 12.14
CA GLY A 1112 19.81 -29.22 12.88
C GLY A 1112 20.94 -28.47 12.16
N LYS A 1113 21.30 -28.81 10.91
CA LYS A 1113 22.40 -28.17 10.14
C LYS A 1113 22.42 -26.64 10.26
N SER A 1114 21.37 -25.94 9.82
CA SER A 1114 21.32 -24.47 9.86
C SER A 1114 21.19 -23.90 11.27
N THR A 1115 20.74 -24.68 12.26
CA THR A 1115 20.81 -24.32 13.70
C THR A 1115 22.26 -24.30 14.16
N LEU A 1116 23.07 -25.30 13.78
CA LEU A 1116 24.50 -25.34 14.07
C LEU A 1116 25.25 -24.24 13.31
N ALA A 1117 24.97 -24.04 12.01
CA ALA A 1117 25.52 -22.95 11.22
C ALA A 1117 25.24 -21.58 11.87
N ALA A 1118 24.02 -21.38 12.37
CA ALA A 1118 23.66 -20.17 13.11
C ALA A 1118 24.42 -20.04 14.44
N VAL A 1119 24.58 -21.11 15.24
CA VAL A 1119 25.39 -21.07 16.47
C VAL A 1119 26.84 -20.69 16.18
N LEU A 1120 27.49 -21.36 15.22
CA LEU A 1120 28.89 -21.13 14.88
C LEU A 1120 29.13 -19.77 14.21
N GLY A 1121 28.19 -19.31 13.37
CA GLY A 1121 28.19 -17.96 12.81
C GLY A 1121 27.79 -16.85 13.78
N GLY A 1122 27.46 -17.19 15.04
CA GLY A 1122 27.02 -16.23 16.05
C GLY A 1122 25.66 -15.57 15.77
N LEU A 1123 24.81 -16.24 14.98
CA LEU A 1123 23.41 -15.93 14.66
C LEU A 1123 22.38 -16.73 15.47
N LEU A 1124 22.83 -17.62 16.35
CA LEU A 1124 22.04 -18.21 17.43
C LEU A 1124 22.96 -18.32 18.65
N GLU A 1125 22.41 -18.12 19.84
CA GLU A 1125 23.15 -18.33 21.09
C GLU A 1125 22.68 -19.66 21.69
N PRO A 1126 23.61 -20.57 22.06
CA PRO A 1126 23.23 -21.85 22.60
C PRO A 1126 22.51 -21.70 23.95
N TRP A 1127 21.81 -22.75 24.35
CA TRP A 1127 21.15 -22.82 25.65
C TRP A 1127 22.16 -23.28 26.71
N GLU A 1128 22.95 -24.29 26.36
CA GLU A 1128 24.07 -24.83 27.14
C GLU A 1128 25.25 -25.19 26.20
N GLY A 1129 26.44 -25.36 26.76
CA GLY A 1129 27.68 -25.62 26.00
C GLY A 1129 28.47 -24.34 25.66
N THR A 1130 29.58 -24.51 24.94
CA THR A 1130 30.51 -23.41 24.58
C THR A 1130 31.04 -23.51 23.15
N VAL A 1131 31.42 -22.35 22.59
CA VAL A 1131 32.08 -22.23 21.28
C VAL A 1131 33.34 -21.37 21.44
N GLU A 1132 34.50 -22.02 21.37
CA GLU A 1132 35.80 -21.36 21.30
C GLU A 1132 36.24 -21.22 19.84
N SER A 1133 36.72 -20.03 19.47
CA SER A 1133 37.36 -19.77 18.19
C SER A 1133 38.55 -18.84 18.42
N GLY A 1134 39.70 -19.18 17.85
CA GLY A 1134 40.88 -18.31 17.90
C GLY A 1134 40.95 -17.25 16.80
N GLY A 1135 39.85 -17.01 16.06
CA GLY A 1135 39.82 -16.10 14.92
C GLY A 1135 38.42 -15.68 14.48
N ARG A 1136 38.36 -14.90 13.41
CA ARG A 1136 37.18 -14.19 12.93
C ARG A 1136 36.31 -15.07 12.01
N THR A 1137 35.36 -15.77 12.61
CA THR A 1137 34.37 -16.60 11.89
C THR A 1137 33.40 -15.76 11.04
N VAL A 1138 33.16 -16.16 9.79
CA VAL A 1138 32.13 -15.56 8.91
C VAL A 1138 31.24 -16.64 8.30
N LEU A 1139 29.93 -16.46 8.42
CA LEU A 1139 28.90 -17.31 7.81
C LEU A 1139 28.38 -16.71 6.50
N VAL A 1140 28.41 -17.50 5.43
CA VAL A 1140 27.73 -17.25 4.15
C VAL A 1140 26.60 -18.25 4.01
N GLY A 1141 25.36 -17.76 4.05
CA GLY A 1141 24.14 -18.54 3.89
C GLY A 1141 22.96 -17.62 3.58
N ASP A 1142 21.75 -18.15 3.46
CA ASP A 1142 20.59 -17.33 3.03
C ASP A 1142 20.24 -16.23 4.07
N GLU A 1143 20.45 -16.48 5.38
CA GLU A 1143 20.31 -15.46 6.43
C GLU A 1143 21.36 -14.33 6.39
N THR A 1144 22.50 -14.51 5.71
CA THR A 1144 23.60 -13.51 5.66
C THR A 1144 23.81 -12.89 4.28
N GLY A 1145 23.28 -13.53 3.22
CA GLY A 1145 23.42 -13.12 1.81
C GLY A 1145 22.64 -11.87 1.38
N HIS A 1146 22.15 -11.05 2.31
CA HIS A 1146 21.37 -9.84 1.98
C HIS A 1146 22.15 -8.88 1.06
N VAL A 1147 21.48 -8.41 0.01
CA VAL A 1147 21.99 -7.40 -0.91
C VAL A 1147 21.18 -6.13 -0.71
N PHE A 1148 21.88 -5.08 -0.28
CA PHE A 1148 21.31 -3.78 0.03
C PHE A 1148 21.03 -3.01 -1.26
N ALA A 1149 20.02 -2.14 -1.21
CA ALA A 1149 19.70 -1.17 -2.25
C ALA A 1149 20.81 -0.11 -2.35
N SER A 1150 21.88 -0.48 -3.04
CA SER A 1150 23.11 0.29 -3.26
C SER A 1150 23.87 -0.26 -4.47
N THR A 1151 25.06 0.28 -4.74
CA THR A 1151 25.95 -0.21 -5.81
C THR A 1151 26.63 -1.54 -5.44
N VAL A 1152 27.25 -2.23 -6.41
CA VAL A 1152 28.13 -3.39 -6.15
C VAL A 1152 29.28 -3.01 -5.22
N ARG A 1153 29.94 -1.88 -5.50
CA ARG A 1153 31.05 -1.28 -4.72
C ARG A 1153 30.71 -1.18 -3.23
N GLU A 1154 29.61 -0.53 -2.90
CA GLU A 1154 29.22 -0.32 -1.51
C GLU A 1154 28.70 -1.60 -0.85
N ASN A 1155 28.03 -2.49 -1.61
CA ASN A 1155 27.64 -3.81 -1.12
C ASN A 1155 28.85 -4.69 -0.73
N LEU A 1156 30.01 -4.52 -1.35
CA LEU A 1156 31.26 -5.20 -0.98
C LEU A 1156 31.98 -4.51 0.19
N ARG A 1157 32.02 -3.16 0.20
CA ARG A 1157 32.68 -2.36 1.24
C ARG A 1157 32.09 -2.48 2.64
N LEU A 1158 30.90 -3.06 2.80
CA LEU A 1158 30.34 -3.46 4.10
C LEU A 1158 31.30 -4.37 4.90
N ALA A 1159 32.04 -5.24 4.21
CA ALA A 1159 33.10 -6.05 4.82
C ALA A 1159 34.34 -5.19 5.11
N SER A 1160 34.93 -4.62 4.06
CA SER A 1160 36.16 -3.82 4.12
C SER A 1160 35.97 -2.45 3.45
N PRO A 1161 35.73 -1.36 4.21
CA PRO A 1161 35.47 -0.04 3.63
C PRO A 1161 36.70 0.59 2.97
N GLY A 1162 37.89 0.22 3.44
CA GLY A 1162 39.16 0.64 2.85
C GLY A 1162 39.52 -0.09 1.55
N ALA A 1163 38.70 -1.06 1.12
CA ALA A 1163 38.96 -1.81 -0.10
C ALA A 1163 38.95 -0.89 -1.33
N THR A 1164 40.10 -0.85 -1.99
CA THR A 1164 40.32 -0.20 -3.27
C THR A 1164 39.66 -0.99 -4.39
N ASP A 1165 39.31 -0.32 -5.49
CA ASP A 1165 38.56 -0.92 -6.59
C ASP A 1165 39.26 -2.15 -7.20
N PRO A 1166 40.61 -2.22 -7.34
CA PRO A 1166 41.30 -3.45 -7.73
C PRO A 1166 41.11 -4.62 -6.76
N GLN A 1167 41.02 -4.37 -5.44
CA GLN A 1167 40.74 -5.41 -4.44
C GLN A 1167 39.28 -5.89 -4.53
N LEU A 1168 38.35 -4.98 -4.79
CA LEU A 1168 36.94 -5.31 -5.02
C LEU A 1168 36.76 -6.19 -6.27
N LEU A 1169 37.41 -5.82 -7.38
CA LEU A 1169 37.41 -6.60 -8.62
C LEU A 1169 38.09 -7.96 -8.44
N ALA A 1170 39.25 -8.03 -7.78
CA ALA A 1170 39.94 -9.29 -7.52
C ALA A 1170 39.09 -10.27 -6.68
N ALA A 1171 38.32 -9.76 -5.70
CA ALA A 1171 37.39 -10.57 -4.93
C ALA A 1171 36.20 -11.10 -5.75
N LEU A 1172 35.67 -10.29 -6.69
CA LEU A 1172 34.64 -10.74 -7.63
C LEU A 1172 35.18 -11.79 -8.60
N THR A 1173 36.38 -11.61 -9.16
CA THR A 1173 37.00 -12.57 -10.08
C THR A 1173 37.25 -13.92 -9.41
N ARG A 1174 37.74 -13.96 -8.15
CA ARG A 1174 37.96 -15.20 -7.39
C ARG A 1174 36.70 -16.03 -7.16
N VAL A 1175 35.50 -15.42 -7.19
CA VAL A 1175 34.22 -16.13 -7.05
C VAL A 1175 33.50 -16.31 -8.39
N GLY A 1176 34.20 -16.20 -9.53
CA GLY A 1176 33.63 -16.37 -10.87
C GLY A 1176 32.61 -15.29 -11.27
N LEU A 1177 32.73 -14.08 -10.72
CA LEU A 1177 31.91 -12.92 -11.09
C LEU A 1177 32.64 -11.90 -12.00
N GLY A 1178 33.82 -12.24 -12.51
CA GLY A 1178 34.61 -11.41 -13.43
C GLY A 1178 33.86 -11.03 -14.70
N ASP A 1179 33.43 -12.02 -15.48
CA ASP A 1179 32.69 -11.80 -16.73
C ASP A 1179 31.35 -11.06 -16.50
N TRP A 1180 30.72 -11.31 -15.35
CA TRP A 1180 29.50 -10.62 -14.94
C TRP A 1180 29.75 -9.13 -14.68
N ILE A 1181 30.75 -8.76 -13.88
CA ILE A 1181 31.03 -7.35 -13.57
C ILE A 1181 31.49 -6.57 -14.81
N THR A 1182 32.20 -7.21 -15.75
CA THR A 1182 32.54 -6.61 -17.06
C THR A 1182 31.38 -6.53 -18.05
N GLY A 1183 30.29 -7.27 -17.80
CA GLY A 1183 29.08 -7.26 -18.62
C GLY A 1183 28.04 -6.22 -18.19
N LEU A 1184 28.24 -5.53 -17.05
CA LEU A 1184 27.35 -4.50 -16.55
C LEU A 1184 27.75 -3.11 -17.07
N PRO A 1185 26.79 -2.22 -17.41
CA PRO A 1185 27.09 -0.92 -18.02
C PRO A 1185 27.90 0.02 -17.11
N ASP A 1186 27.66 -0.02 -15.80
CA ASP A 1186 28.33 0.85 -14.80
C ASP A 1186 29.37 0.09 -13.94
N GLY A 1187 29.65 -1.19 -14.26
CA GLY A 1187 30.58 -2.04 -13.52
C GLY A 1187 30.34 -2.05 -12.00
N LEU A 1188 31.35 -1.64 -11.22
CA LEU A 1188 31.26 -1.57 -9.75
C LEU A 1188 30.19 -0.59 -9.24
N ASP A 1189 29.80 0.41 -10.02
CA ASP A 1189 28.80 1.41 -9.63
C ASP A 1189 27.37 1.03 -10.05
N THR A 1190 27.18 -0.12 -10.68
CA THR A 1190 25.84 -0.64 -11.02
C THR A 1190 24.99 -0.83 -9.78
N TRP A 1191 23.77 -0.29 -9.83
CA TRP A 1191 22.79 -0.33 -8.74
C TRP A 1191 22.04 -1.67 -8.69
N LEU A 1192 22.06 -2.34 -7.53
CA LEU A 1192 21.52 -3.71 -7.38
C LEU A 1192 20.03 -3.80 -6.99
N GLY A 1193 19.39 -2.67 -6.68
CA GLY A 1193 18.00 -2.65 -6.25
C GLY A 1193 17.74 -3.28 -4.87
N THR A 1194 16.49 -3.22 -4.41
CA THR A 1194 16.10 -3.74 -3.09
C THR A 1194 16.16 -5.26 -3.04
N GLY A 1195 17.01 -5.82 -2.17
CA GLY A 1195 17.17 -7.27 -2.01
C GLY A 1195 17.93 -7.96 -3.15
N GLY A 1196 18.60 -7.21 -4.04
CA GLY A 1196 19.25 -7.79 -5.21
C GLY A 1196 18.24 -8.40 -6.19
N SER A 1197 17.21 -7.63 -6.56
CA SER A 1197 16.19 -8.04 -7.54
C SER A 1197 16.70 -8.05 -8.99
N THR A 1198 17.88 -7.47 -9.25
CA THR A 1198 18.52 -7.39 -10.57
C THR A 1198 19.53 -8.52 -10.83
N ILE A 1199 19.71 -9.46 -9.88
CA ILE A 1199 20.72 -10.52 -9.94
C ILE A 1199 20.11 -11.91 -9.63
N SER A 1200 20.69 -12.95 -10.24
CA SER A 1200 20.28 -14.34 -10.01
C SER A 1200 20.66 -14.83 -8.60
N GLY A 1201 20.03 -15.91 -8.12
CA GLY A 1201 20.37 -16.52 -6.83
C GLY A 1201 21.84 -16.94 -6.73
N GLY A 1202 22.39 -17.55 -7.78
CA GLY A 1202 23.81 -17.91 -7.87
C GLY A 1202 24.74 -16.69 -7.86
N GLN A 1203 24.38 -15.60 -8.54
CA GLN A 1203 25.12 -14.33 -8.48
C GLN A 1203 25.08 -13.71 -7.08
N ARG A 1204 23.91 -13.71 -6.42
CA ARG A 1204 23.74 -13.23 -5.04
C ARG A 1204 24.62 -14.02 -4.06
N ARG A 1205 24.65 -15.35 -4.19
CA ARG A 1205 25.46 -16.22 -3.32
C ARG A 1205 26.96 -16.06 -3.58
N ARG A 1206 27.42 -16.02 -4.84
CA ARG A 1206 28.82 -15.70 -5.19
C ARG A 1206 29.22 -14.31 -4.66
N LEU A 1207 28.35 -13.29 -4.77
CA LEU A 1207 28.59 -11.94 -4.24
C LEU A 1207 28.70 -11.92 -2.70
N ALA A 1208 27.90 -12.72 -1.99
CA ALA A 1208 28.00 -12.89 -0.55
C ALA A 1208 29.33 -13.54 -0.13
N THR A 1209 29.83 -14.52 -0.90
CA THR A 1209 31.18 -15.08 -0.68
C THR A 1209 32.28 -14.05 -0.95
N ALA A 1210 32.20 -13.26 -2.04
CA ALA A 1210 33.19 -12.20 -2.30
C ALA A 1210 33.27 -11.20 -1.14
N ARG A 1211 32.11 -10.82 -0.56
CA ARG A 1211 32.03 -10.01 0.65
C ARG A 1211 32.68 -10.70 1.86
N ALA A 1212 32.45 -12.00 2.06
CA ALA A 1212 33.05 -12.75 3.15
C ALA A 1212 34.59 -12.86 3.04
N LEU A 1213 35.10 -13.13 1.84
CA LEU A 1213 36.54 -13.17 1.55
C LEU A 1213 37.21 -11.79 1.71
N LEU A 1214 36.54 -10.70 1.31
CA LEU A 1214 37.01 -9.32 1.53
C LEU A 1214 37.10 -8.91 3.01
N ALA A 1215 36.40 -9.61 3.91
CA ALA A 1215 36.50 -9.37 5.35
C ALA A 1215 37.73 -10.06 5.97
N ASP A 1216 38.36 -10.99 5.24
CA ASP A 1216 39.44 -11.90 5.64
C ASP A 1216 39.11 -12.74 6.89
N PRO A 1217 38.50 -13.94 6.73
CA PRO A 1217 38.07 -14.80 7.84
C PRO A 1217 39.06 -15.93 8.13
N ASP A 1218 39.33 -16.21 9.40
CA ASP A 1218 40.08 -17.40 9.81
C ASP A 1218 39.25 -18.68 9.66
N VAL A 1219 37.93 -18.58 9.86
CA VAL A 1219 36.95 -19.64 9.69
C VAL A 1219 35.84 -19.17 8.74
N LEU A 1220 35.75 -19.77 7.55
CA LEU A 1220 34.68 -19.52 6.59
C LEU A 1220 33.63 -20.63 6.69
N ILE A 1221 32.38 -20.27 7.00
CA ILE A 1221 31.26 -21.19 7.02
C ILE A 1221 30.38 -20.95 5.78
N LEU A 1222 30.09 -22.00 5.03
CA LEU A 1222 29.25 -21.99 3.83
C LEU A 1222 28.01 -22.86 4.08
N ASP A 1223 26.83 -22.25 4.24
CA ASP A 1223 25.55 -22.96 4.41
C ASP A 1223 24.88 -23.18 3.04
N GLU A 1224 24.74 -24.44 2.67
CA GLU A 1224 24.19 -24.98 1.41
C GLU A 1224 24.65 -24.24 0.13
N PRO A 1225 25.98 -24.10 -0.12
CA PRO A 1225 26.51 -23.28 -1.21
C PRO A 1225 25.97 -23.67 -2.61
N THR A 1226 25.76 -24.96 -2.84
CA THR A 1226 25.36 -25.57 -4.11
C THR A 1226 23.85 -25.70 -4.32
N GLU A 1227 23.01 -25.28 -3.36
CA GLU A 1227 21.55 -25.38 -3.46
C GLU A 1227 21.00 -24.57 -4.64
N GLY A 1228 20.21 -25.23 -5.51
CA GLY A 1228 19.63 -24.63 -6.72
C GLY A 1228 20.51 -24.67 -7.97
N ILE A 1229 21.58 -25.49 -7.99
CA ILE A 1229 22.49 -25.68 -9.14
C ILE A 1229 22.46 -27.16 -9.57
N ASP A 1230 22.81 -27.43 -10.84
CA ASP A 1230 23.05 -28.78 -11.37
C ASP A 1230 24.40 -29.36 -10.91
N GLU A 1231 24.59 -30.66 -11.10
CA GLU A 1231 25.71 -31.42 -10.54
C GLU A 1231 27.09 -30.91 -10.99
N ASP A 1232 27.27 -30.67 -12.30
CA ASP A 1232 28.50 -30.09 -12.85
C ASP A 1232 28.75 -28.66 -12.32
N GLY A 1233 27.72 -27.80 -12.33
CA GLY A 1233 27.83 -26.42 -11.87
C GLY A 1233 28.04 -26.30 -10.36
N ALA A 1234 27.47 -27.22 -9.58
CA ALA A 1234 27.67 -27.36 -8.14
C ALA A 1234 29.10 -27.79 -7.82
N ARG A 1235 29.62 -28.79 -8.54
CA ARG A 1235 31.00 -29.27 -8.41
C ARG A 1235 32.01 -28.19 -8.76
N ALA A 1236 31.79 -27.47 -9.86
CA ALA A 1236 32.61 -26.33 -10.27
C ALA A 1236 32.56 -25.19 -9.24
N LEU A 1237 31.38 -24.79 -8.77
CA LEU A 1237 31.25 -23.78 -7.70
C LEU A 1237 31.95 -24.22 -6.41
N MET A 1238 31.87 -25.50 -6.03
CA MET A 1238 32.52 -25.97 -4.80
C MET A 1238 34.04 -25.93 -4.92
N ALA A 1239 34.59 -26.23 -6.10
CA ALA A 1239 36.01 -26.04 -6.40
C ALA A 1239 36.41 -24.55 -6.35
N ASP A 1240 35.69 -23.66 -7.05
CA ASP A 1240 35.90 -22.19 -7.02
C ASP A 1240 35.99 -21.69 -5.57
N LEU A 1241 35.02 -22.09 -4.72
CA LEU A 1241 34.88 -21.63 -3.35
C LEU A 1241 35.98 -22.17 -2.41
N LEU A 1242 36.39 -23.43 -2.58
CA LEU A 1242 37.42 -24.06 -1.75
C LEU A 1242 38.83 -23.58 -2.12
N ASP A 1243 39.08 -23.23 -3.38
CA ASP A 1243 40.33 -22.60 -3.82
C ASP A 1243 40.40 -21.13 -3.40
N ALA A 1244 39.33 -20.35 -3.62
CA ALA A 1244 39.26 -18.95 -3.19
C ALA A 1244 39.37 -18.78 -1.66
N ALA A 1245 39.04 -19.84 -0.90
CA ALA A 1245 39.20 -19.91 0.57
C ALA A 1245 40.52 -20.56 1.03
N SER A 1246 41.45 -20.89 0.12
CA SER A 1246 42.72 -21.55 0.45
C SER A 1246 43.50 -20.85 1.58
N GLY A 1247 44.12 -21.66 2.44
CA GLY A 1247 44.82 -21.22 3.65
C GLY A 1247 43.94 -20.92 4.87
N ARG A 1248 42.61 -21.13 4.80
CA ARG A 1248 41.64 -20.88 5.90
C ARG A 1248 40.94 -22.17 6.32
N THR A 1249 40.41 -22.18 7.54
CA THR A 1249 39.51 -23.25 7.99
C THR A 1249 38.16 -23.07 7.29
N VAL A 1250 37.63 -24.11 6.63
CA VAL A 1250 36.36 -24.05 5.89
C VAL A 1250 35.39 -25.10 6.42
N LEU A 1251 34.17 -24.66 6.76
CA LEU A 1251 33.06 -25.52 7.15
C LEU A 1251 31.93 -25.42 6.13
N VAL A 1252 31.58 -26.52 5.47
CA VAL A 1252 30.51 -26.57 4.47
C VAL A 1252 29.33 -27.35 5.04
N PHE A 1253 28.13 -26.77 5.08
CA PHE A 1253 26.89 -27.53 5.33
C PHE A 1253 26.26 -27.92 3.99
N ALA A 1254 25.94 -29.20 3.81
CA ALA A 1254 25.34 -29.71 2.59
C ALA A 1254 24.32 -30.83 2.85
N HIS A 1255 23.22 -30.83 2.09
CA HIS A 1255 22.32 -31.98 1.95
C HIS A 1255 22.63 -32.83 0.71
N ARG A 1256 23.68 -32.46 -0.04
CA ARG A 1256 24.11 -33.00 -1.33
C ARG A 1256 25.48 -33.64 -1.23
N THR A 1257 25.75 -34.61 -2.09
CA THR A 1257 27.04 -35.32 -2.18
C THR A 1257 28.00 -34.68 -3.17
N GLU A 1258 27.48 -33.86 -4.08
CA GLU A 1258 28.20 -33.15 -5.13
C GLU A 1258 29.32 -32.26 -4.56
N GLY A 1259 30.59 -32.67 -4.75
CA GLY A 1259 31.77 -31.93 -4.31
C GLY A 1259 32.24 -32.22 -2.87
N LEU A 1260 31.64 -33.19 -2.16
CA LEU A 1260 32.14 -33.63 -0.84
C LEU A 1260 33.49 -34.36 -0.90
N ASP A 1261 33.92 -34.80 -2.08
CA ASP A 1261 35.25 -35.35 -2.34
C ASP A 1261 36.36 -34.28 -2.40
N LEU A 1262 36.00 -32.99 -2.33
CA LEU A 1262 36.93 -31.86 -2.32
C LEU A 1262 37.28 -31.37 -0.90
N VAL A 1263 36.72 -31.98 0.15
CA VAL A 1263 36.98 -31.64 1.56
C VAL A 1263 37.74 -32.76 2.29
N ASP A 1264 38.51 -32.40 3.30
CA ASP A 1264 39.40 -33.32 4.01
C ASP A 1264 38.65 -34.28 4.95
N ARG A 1265 37.42 -33.91 5.35
CA ARG A 1265 36.61 -34.62 6.34
C ARG A 1265 35.12 -34.37 6.14
N VAL A 1266 34.30 -35.41 6.33
CA VAL A 1266 32.83 -35.32 6.35
C VAL A 1266 32.31 -35.79 7.72
N VAL A 1267 31.28 -35.13 8.24
CA VAL A 1267 30.60 -35.45 9.51
C VAL A 1267 29.09 -35.48 9.25
N SER A 1268 28.41 -36.59 9.56
CA SER A 1268 26.93 -36.67 9.44
C SER A 1268 26.25 -36.33 10.75
N LEU A 1269 25.24 -35.46 10.69
CA LEU A 1269 24.15 -35.39 11.67
C LEU A 1269 23.12 -36.50 11.34
N ALA A 1270 22.37 -36.96 12.34
CA ALA A 1270 21.39 -38.07 12.23
C ALA A 1270 20.08 -37.67 11.51
#